data_AF-A0A4R4L7X9-F1
#
_entry.id   AF-A0A4R4L7X9-F1
#
_cell.length_a   1.000
_cell.length_b   1.000
_cell.length_c   1.000
_cell.angle_alpha   90.00
_cell.angle_beta   90.00
_cell.angle_gamma   90.00
#
_symmetry.space_group_name_H-M   'P 1'
#
loop_
_entity.id
_entity.type
_entity.pdbx_description
1 polymer ?
#
loop_
_entity_poly.entity_id
_entity_poly.type
_entity_poly.pdbx_seq_one_letter_code
_entity_poly.pdbx_strand_id
1 'polypeptide(L)'
;MRAFRARVFALVLVILSAAGSQARRVALVVALAVAVNGLVVAGVDRPEPDRPSTVSLAGAQLRSGAADEDARAATRLGRCQAARMLHAGGPALRAAATEALAGPDADLAAAGEPGSAVYERLLRAFWSDNETIEAYRDARWARQTAWRNQLQPYGVYDAVPEFDASIAHFMFGRQDIAHQTLHGEPDYPKAGQEALDRISEIMAERPNDLTLQIAGQVVLATGTADDARRFLVYGGYLAAAPAPGSVEFRHEAEAVKIRWASCDAANPRPYSADPNSPLKAVVTTAAAEWDAELAAQAGPRNDIVAAEAEAAAQVRRASETMVEAIGQAWVAEKILAVQKRWKDCPTCPPVPTAALKAQATADLAAIRTTVAELVTTAQQAAAAAERAAGKADAARTQAAQIAARDNTPYGRGLAYAQQSAQVTKASAAAAAAAKKATETALRAVEATAADSAALLSLAQTQSLALRAEFKRVAAQQAAAQARAAAIAADAQATEAGQAAARAAAERASAERAEADARVAAQAAHDKRVVAERERDIAAAQRVTAEAERATAQQAEARAQAQQQAAAEARGRAQAAGDTASQKKDVALAAEREAVQARDEAVRAERNRDALVAKAAALRAVAAAAEGEGGAGEARAAADEAQAAADAATGAATAARAAATEATAAAVAAREAATRATAAAERARAAADGAWAEATVSQSAAATAHAAAADAIVASEQAARNAKGAEQQAKLASNAAAEARADAAAARGSADAAQAESARTAGHAYAAAAAAAAAGDAARAVTDPANEAITLGTPFWEKDSSAGMAILVGQSAKTLAAQHAAAAEAKAAEAARAAEAARQAAARADADAKVAVEAAAAAATDAASAAESLERARQFAAEAARDATAAQQADARAATHAQQALGDALQAGWAANSAESDATTARNAATAAEQDAASARGAASRAESEAAGARNVAAQADRDATTAEQAAANAREAAQEAQAAAQRAEAAANAQREATAIGPDAPTGMENVIVVPIDVKDEFPSPVPCHMIDNIHCTATITHHLTGQLALYVRTCPDPDTTHCPGQYVDDYLGTVPLDTHITRIHVFNAAKLVGAFWLSVARGMAQDYVDCYHGNLEKCAVAAGEFALDIATARAASLLIALRRAAKAQTLATATDAALFWSGTVDGVSVQTLAQQFATARGGTTLEMLLEARGVTMPTWGQRDAASVAAWEEASRAFARAARGEVRAVMGETVPPNGVWKRIELPALKANPNVTRIIEVDARTGKETVIFER
;
A
#
# COMPACT_ATOMS: atom_id res chain seq x y z
N MET A 1 -46.23 -8.99 20.27
CA MET A 1 -45.96 -9.44 21.66
C MET A 1 -46.90 -10.60 21.98
N ARG A 2 -46.61 -11.81 21.46
CA ARG A 2 -46.23 -13.00 22.26
C ARG A 2 -46.41 -12.79 23.78
N ALA A 3 -47.47 -13.35 24.38
CA ALA A 3 -47.44 -14.39 25.42
C ALA A 3 -46.10 -14.53 26.15
N PHE A 4 -46.03 -14.08 27.41
CA PHE A 4 -45.61 -14.86 28.60
C PHE A 4 -45.54 -13.91 29.82
N ARG A 5 -46.54 -13.93 30.70
CA ARG A 5 -46.42 -14.38 32.10
C ARG A 5 -47.80 -14.48 32.74
N ALA A 6 -48.47 -15.60 32.47
CA ALA A 6 -49.31 -16.30 33.42
C ALA A 6 -48.41 -17.16 34.33
N ARG A 7 -48.53 -17.04 35.66
CA ARG A 7 -49.16 -18.01 36.60
C ARG A 7 -48.11 -18.51 37.61
N VAL A 8 -48.37 -18.42 38.92
CA VAL A 8 -48.83 -19.49 39.86
C VAL A 8 -48.46 -19.07 41.31
N PHE A 9 -49.43 -18.87 42.22
CA PHE A 9 -49.63 -19.60 43.51
C PHE A 9 -51.04 -19.24 44.04
N ALA A 10 -52.05 -20.10 43.87
CA ALA A 10 -52.67 -20.99 44.89
C ALA A 10 -53.37 -20.27 46.09
N LEU A 11 -54.71 -20.34 46.22
CA LEU A 11 -55.52 -21.37 46.95
C LEU A 11 -55.68 -21.01 48.47
N VAL A 12 -56.86 -20.60 48.95
CA VAL A 12 -57.88 -21.37 49.74
C VAL A 12 -58.63 -20.39 50.69
N LEU A 13 -59.91 -20.05 50.50
CA LEU A 13 -61.19 -20.80 50.67
C LEU A 13 -61.71 -20.82 52.15
N VAL A 14 -62.95 -20.35 52.45
CA VAL A 14 -64.22 -21.13 52.70
C VAL A 14 -65.16 -20.34 53.64
N ILE A 15 -66.46 -20.11 53.33
CA ILE A 15 -67.72 -20.90 53.58
C ILE A 15 -68.86 -20.25 52.72
N LEU A 16 -69.42 -20.89 51.66
CA LEU A 16 -70.69 -21.68 51.50
C LEU A 16 -72.04 -20.98 51.89
N SER A 17 -72.95 -20.71 50.92
CA SER A 17 -74.23 -21.41 50.53
C SER A 17 -75.51 -21.12 51.34
N ALA A 18 -76.60 -20.63 50.69
CA ALA A 18 -77.85 -21.31 50.23
C ALA A 18 -79.13 -20.46 50.49
N ALA A 19 -79.83 -20.01 49.44
CA ALA A 19 -81.25 -20.25 49.05
C ALA A 19 -82.37 -20.26 50.12
N GLY A 20 -83.37 -19.37 49.91
CA GLY A 20 -84.81 -19.62 50.13
C GLY A 20 -85.55 -18.37 50.62
N SER A 21 -86.62 -17.97 49.92
CA SER A 21 -88.00 -17.81 50.43
C SER A 21 -88.41 -16.38 50.88
N GLN A 22 -89.41 -15.81 50.17
CA GLN A 22 -90.71 -15.38 50.70
C GLN A 22 -90.73 -14.13 51.62
N ALA A 23 -91.37 -13.08 51.10
CA ALA A 23 -92.55 -12.38 51.65
C ALA A 23 -92.24 -11.10 52.44
N ARG A 24 -92.70 -9.97 51.90
CA ARG A 24 -93.82 -9.13 52.39
C ARG A 24 -93.30 -7.70 52.72
N ARG A 25 -93.70 -6.71 51.91
CA ARG A 25 -94.88 -5.80 52.08
C ARG A 25 -94.48 -4.42 52.66
N VAL A 26 -94.66 -3.30 51.94
CA VAL A 26 -95.90 -2.47 51.72
C VAL A 26 -95.43 -1.13 51.07
N ALA A 27 -95.73 -0.84 49.78
CA ALA A 27 -96.90 -0.15 49.17
C ALA A 27 -96.56 1.28 48.66
N LEU A 28 -96.54 1.55 47.33
CA LEU A 28 -97.61 1.89 46.34
C LEU A 28 -97.43 3.37 45.82
N VAL A 29 -96.96 3.61 44.58
CA VAL A 29 -97.64 3.78 43.25
C VAL A 29 -98.87 4.75 43.13
N VAL A 30 -98.77 5.84 42.31
CA VAL A 30 -99.58 6.37 41.12
C VAL A 30 -100.74 7.37 41.35
N ALA A 31 -100.69 8.51 40.64
CA ALA A 31 -101.61 9.03 39.59
C ALA A 31 -102.46 10.28 39.95
N LEU A 32 -102.35 11.34 39.13
CA LEU A 32 -103.36 11.90 38.19
C LEU A 32 -104.84 11.88 38.66
N ALA A 33 -105.46 13.07 38.81
CA ALA A 33 -106.68 13.53 38.10
C ALA A 33 -107.29 14.80 38.75
N VAL A 34 -107.37 15.92 38.03
CA VAL A 34 -108.56 16.78 37.74
C VAL A 34 -109.95 16.16 38.06
N ALA A 35 -110.75 16.85 38.88
CA ALA A 35 -112.20 17.14 38.67
C ALA A 35 -112.76 18.07 39.79
N VAL A 36 -113.24 19.28 39.45
CA VAL A 36 -114.65 19.77 39.46
C VAL A 36 -115.54 19.50 40.71
N ASN A 37 -115.91 20.61 41.40
CA ASN A 37 -117.21 21.08 41.94
C ASN A 37 -117.44 20.84 43.44
N GLY A 38 -117.57 21.93 44.21
CA GLY A 38 -118.83 22.40 44.80
C GLY A 38 -119.15 21.82 46.19
N LEU A 39 -119.31 22.70 47.19
CA LEU A 39 -120.50 23.01 48.02
C LEU A 39 -120.12 23.00 49.52
N VAL A 40 -120.16 24.17 50.18
CA VAL A 40 -121.18 24.66 51.16
C VAL A 40 -121.28 23.79 52.43
N VAL A 41 -121.21 24.38 53.63
CA VAL A 41 -122.27 24.55 54.68
C VAL A 41 -121.56 25.10 55.96
N ALA A 42 -121.85 26.34 56.38
CA ALA A 42 -122.85 26.83 57.35
C ALA A 42 -122.30 27.12 58.77
N GLY A 43 -122.52 28.34 59.25
CA GLY A 43 -123.25 28.63 60.50
C GLY A 43 -123.95 30.01 60.39
N VAL A 44 -125.20 30.06 59.89
CA VAL A 44 -126.51 30.37 60.52
C VAL A 44 -126.47 31.12 61.87
N ASP A 45 -127.08 32.33 61.96
CA ASP A 45 -128.37 32.64 62.65
C ASP A 45 -128.87 34.11 62.38
N ARG A 46 -129.91 34.24 61.52
CA ARG A 46 -131.17 35.07 61.55
C ARG A 46 -131.72 35.51 62.96
N PRO A 47 -132.68 36.49 63.14
CA PRO A 47 -133.83 36.91 62.27
C PRO A 47 -134.21 38.46 62.19
N GLU A 48 -134.76 39.00 61.06
CA GLU A 48 -135.89 40.02 60.84
C GLU A 48 -136.85 40.39 62.04
N PRO A 49 -137.83 41.37 62.04
CA PRO A 49 -138.25 42.47 61.12
C PRO A 49 -138.59 43.87 61.80
N ASP A 50 -138.82 45.02 61.09
CA ASP A 50 -139.96 46.01 61.08
C ASP A 50 -139.54 47.53 60.98
N ARG A 51 -139.82 48.22 59.83
CA ARG A 51 -140.42 49.58 59.57
C ARG A 51 -140.76 50.53 60.78
N PRO A 52 -141.18 51.80 60.54
CA PRO A 52 -140.46 53.09 60.32
C PRO A 52 -140.61 54.10 61.54
N SER A 53 -139.75 55.11 61.78
CA SER A 53 -140.21 56.46 62.28
C SER A 53 -139.16 57.56 62.00
N THR A 54 -139.27 58.34 60.92
CA THR A 54 -139.32 59.83 60.88
C THR A 54 -138.92 60.60 62.15
N VAL A 55 -137.71 61.16 62.19
CA VAL A 55 -137.37 62.47 62.80
C VAL A 55 -136.20 63.17 62.04
N SER A 56 -136.49 64.09 61.10
CA SER A 56 -135.83 65.40 60.80
C SER A 56 -134.31 65.51 60.57
N LEU A 57 -133.95 65.06 59.37
CA LEU A 57 -132.72 65.19 58.57
C LEU A 57 -132.31 66.59 57.98
N ALA A 58 -132.57 67.79 58.52
CA ALA A 58 -132.07 69.01 57.79
C ALA A 58 -130.97 69.84 58.49
N GLY A 59 -130.77 69.68 59.80
CA GLY A 59 -129.77 70.47 60.54
C GLY A 59 -128.49 69.73 60.96
N ALA A 60 -128.50 68.40 61.04
CA ALA A 60 -127.33 67.61 61.42
C ALA A 60 -126.50 67.13 60.21
N GLN A 61 -127.01 67.26 58.96
CA GLN A 61 -126.27 66.84 57.74
C GLN A 61 -125.27 67.87 57.21
N LEU A 62 -125.35 69.14 57.62
CA LEU A 62 -124.49 70.19 57.06
C LEU A 62 -123.16 70.33 57.81
N ARG A 63 -123.13 70.04 59.12
CA ARG A 63 -121.90 69.94 59.94
C ARG A 63 -121.16 68.60 59.75
N SER A 64 -121.86 67.50 59.42
CA SER A 64 -121.24 66.20 59.11
C SER A 64 -120.58 66.15 57.71
N GLY A 65 -121.01 67.00 56.77
CA GLY A 65 -120.46 67.00 55.40
C GLY A 65 -119.12 67.72 55.25
N ALA A 66 -118.82 68.71 56.10
CA ALA A 66 -117.53 69.40 56.09
C ALA A 66 -116.40 68.56 56.73
N ALA A 67 -116.64 67.94 57.89
CA ALA A 67 -115.69 67.01 58.50
C ALA A 67 -115.39 65.77 57.61
N ASP A 68 -116.37 65.29 56.83
CA ASP A 68 -116.18 64.17 55.89
C ASP A 68 -115.32 64.57 54.67
N GLU A 69 -115.39 65.83 54.20
CA GLU A 69 -114.53 66.32 53.11
C GLU A 69 -113.08 66.55 53.55
N ASP A 70 -112.83 67.04 54.78
CA ASP A 70 -111.47 67.21 55.28
C ASP A 70 -110.74 65.85 55.40
N ALA A 71 -111.40 64.81 55.94
CA ALA A 71 -110.90 63.43 55.92
C ALA A 71 -110.65 62.91 54.50
N ARG A 72 -111.57 63.12 53.55
CA ARG A 72 -111.38 62.76 52.12
C ARG A 72 -110.21 63.52 51.47
N ALA A 73 -109.94 64.77 51.85
CA ALA A 73 -108.81 65.55 51.35
C ALA A 73 -107.46 65.04 51.89
N ALA A 74 -107.39 64.74 53.19
CA ALA A 74 -106.25 64.08 53.81
C ALA A 74 -105.93 62.73 53.13
N THR A 75 -106.93 61.89 52.85
CA THR A 75 -106.71 60.62 52.13
C THR A 75 -106.17 60.80 50.71
N ARG A 76 -106.67 61.78 49.93
CA ARG A 76 -106.09 62.11 48.61
C ARG A 76 -104.66 62.63 48.71
N LEU A 77 -104.36 63.46 49.71
CA LEU A 77 -103.02 64.03 49.91
C LEU A 77 -102.02 62.94 50.27
N GLY A 78 -102.36 62.08 51.23
CA GLY A 78 -101.52 60.96 51.63
C GLY A 78 -101.34 59.91 50.52
N ARG A 79 -102.38 59.66 49.70
CA ARG A 79 -102.22 58.88 48.45
C ARG A 79 -101.18 59.50 47.52
N CYS A 80 -101.19 60.81 47.32
CA CYS A 80 -100.20 61.48 46.50
C CYS A 80 -98.79 61.43 47.07
N GLN A 81 -98.64 61.57 48.38
CA GLN A 81 -97.32 61.47 49.00
C GLN A 81 -96.76 60.06 48.92
N ALA A 82 -97.54 59.03 49.31
CA ALA A 82 -97.17 57.64 49.10
C ALA A 82 -96.85 57.33 47.62
N ALA A 83 -97.60 57.86 46.64
CA ALA A 83 -97.25 57.68 45.22
C ALA A 83 -95.93 58.35 44.80
N ARG A 84 -95.63 59.54 45.34
CA ARG A 84 -94.35 60.18 45.07
C ARG A 84 -93.21 59.40 45.73
N MET A 85 -93.41 58.89 46.96
CA MET A 85 -92.44 58.03 47.64
C MET A 85 -92.18 56.72 46.89
N LEU A 86 -93.22 56.16 46.29
CA LEU A 86 -93.10 54.98 45.43
C LEU A 86 -92.09 55.22 44.29
N HIS A 87 -92.19 56.37 43.63
CA HIS A 87 -91.34 56.75 42.49
C HIS A 87 -89.94 57.16 42.91
N ALA A 88 -89.82 57.89 44.02
CA ALA A 88 -88.55 58.47 44.44
C ALA A 88 -87.68 57.48 45.22
N GLY A 89 -88.34 56.58 45.92
CA GLY A 89 -87.71 55.71 46.90
C GLY A 89 -87.05 54.53 46.24
N GLY A 90 -86.14 53.85 46.93
CA GLY A 90 -85.73 52.56 46.41
C GLY A 90 -86.38 51.38 47.07
N PRO A 91 -85.81 50.16 47.04
CA PRO A 91 -86.63 48.96 47.20
C PRO A 91 -87.49 48.89 48.46
N ALA A 92 -86.95 49.20 49.64
CA ALA A 92 -87.70 49.18 50.90
C ALA A 92 -88.76 50.30 50.89
N LEU A 93 -88.39 51.55 50.55
CA LEU A 93 -89.35 52.66 50.50
C LEU A 93 -90.47 52.41 49.48
N ARG A 94 -90.16 51.83 48.32
CA ARG A 94 -91.13 51.43 47.30
C ARG A 94 -92.08 50.35 47.80
N ALA A 95 -91.57 49.34 48.50
CA ALA A 95 -92.42 48.30 49.05
C ALA A 95 -93.39 48.89 50.10
N ALA A 96 -92.88 49.72 51.02
CA ALA A 96 -93.70 50.40 52.02
C ALA A 96 -94.74 51.34 51.39
N ALA A 97 -94.37 52.09 50.35
CA ALA A 97 -95.31 52.94 49.61
C ALA A 97 -96.36 52.13 48.84
N THR A 98 -96.01 51.00 48.24
CA THR A 98 -96.97 50.09 47.58
C THR A 98 -97.97 49.53 48.57
N GLU A 99 -97.49 49.13 49.76
CA GLU A 99 -98.35 48.63 50.84
C GLU A 99 -99.31 49.71 51.33
N ALA A 100 -98.82 50.92 51.61
CA ALA A 100 -99.68 52.07 51.95
C ALA A 100 -100.74 52.34 50.86
N LEU A 101 -100.38 52.32 49.58
CA LEU A 101 -101.33 52.60 48.48
C LEU A 101 -102.42 51.53 48.30
N ALA A 102 -102.14 50.30 48.71
CA ALA A 102 -103.07 49.17 48.65
C ALA A 102 -103.95 49.04 49.91
N GLY A 103 -103.63 49.77 50.98
CA GLY A 103 -104.31 49.68 52.27
C GLY A 103 -105.57 50.56 52.36
N PRO A 104 -106.29 50.50 53.50
CA PRO A 104 -107.54 51.24 53.68
C PRO A 104 -107.33 52.76 53.65
N ASP A 105 -108.39 53.50 53.34
CA ASP A 105 -108.34 54.97 53.23
C ASP A 105 -107.84 55.66 54.51
N ALA A 106 -108.06 55.06 55.69
CA ALA A 106 -107.52 55.56 56.95
C ALA A 106 -105.98 55.56 56.98
N ASP A 107 -105.35 54.50 56.46
CA ASP A 107 -103.89 54.39 56.36
C ASP A 107 -103.30 55.43 55.39
N LEU A 108 -104.01 55.72 54.29
CA LEU A 108 -103.61 56.77 53.36
C LEU A 108 -103.72 58.15 53.99
N ALA A 109 -104.77 58.45 54.75
CA ALA A 109 -104.89 59.75 55.42
C ALA A 109 -103.73 59.97 56.42
N ALA A 110 -103.30 58.90 57.09
CA ALA A 110 -102.18 58.91 58.02
C ALA A 110 -100.80 59.00 57.30
N ALA A 111 -100.65 58.58 56.04
CA ALA A 111 -99.37 58.60 55.32
C ALA A 111 -98.68 59.97 55.30
N GLY A 112 -99.45 61.06 55.36
CA GLY A 112 -98.94 62.43 55.27
C GLY A 112 -98.84 63.19 56.57
N GLU A 113 -99.07 62.50 57.69
CA GLU A 113 -99.07 63.08 59.02
C GLU A 113 -97.77 62.67 59.70
N PRO A 114 -96.83 63.63 59.93
CA PRO A 114 -95.62 63.33 60.66
C PRO A 114 -95.97 62.66 62.01
N GLY A 115 -95.33 61.53 62.33
CA GLY A 115 -95.60 60.78 63.56
C GLY A 115 -96.67 59.66 63.49
N SER A 116 -97.45 59.52 62.40
CA SER A 116 -98.36 58.38 62.22
C SER A 116 -97.61 57.04 62.05
N ALA A 117 -98.27 55.90 62.33
CA ALA A 117 -97.68 54.58 62.10
C ALA A 117 -97.27 54.33 60.63
N VAL A 118 -98.05 54.82 59.67
CA VAL A 118 -97.76 54.70 58.23
C VAL A 118 -96.60 55.63 57.81
N TYR A 119 -96.51 56.85 58.34
CA TYR A 119 -95.38 57.75 58.07
C TYR A 119 -94.09 57.20 58.66
N GLU A 120 -94.14 56.67 59.89
CA GLU A 120 -92.94 56.09 60.54
C GLU A 120 -92.44 54.84 59.80
N ARG A 121 -93.36 54.02 59.25
CA ARG A 121 -92.99 52.89 58.37
C ARG A 121 -92.31 53.38 57.08
N LEU A 122 -92.84 54.42 56.42
CA LEU A 122 -92.21 55.01 55.24
C LEU A 122 -90.83 55.62 55.57
N LEU A 123 -90.67 56.27 56.73
CA LEU A 123 -89.41 56.86 57.19
C LEU A 123 -88.36 55.78 57.53
N ARG A 124 -88.75 54.71 58.24
CA ARG A 124 -87.87 53.54 58.42
C ARG A 124 -87.46 52.90 57.09
N ALA A 125 -88.41 52.67 56.18
CA ALA A 125 -88.11 52.14 54.85
C ALA A 125 -87.16 53.07 54.04
N PHE A 126 -87.27 54.39 54.20
CA PHE A 126 -86.31 55.35 53.63
C PHE A 126 -84.88 55.12 54.16
N TRP A 127 -84.71 54.97 55.48
CA TRP A 127 -83.41 54.66 56.07
C TRP A 127 -82.91 53.24 55.73
N SER A 128 -83.80 52.25 55.62
CA SER A 128 -83.45 50.89 55.18
C SER A 128 -82.90 50.88 53.75
N ASP A 129 -83.32 51.82 52.90
CA ASP A 129 -82.71 51.99 51.59
C ASP A 129 -81.26 52.51 51.61
N ASN A 130 -80.76 53.11 52.71
CA ASN A 130 -79.31 53.31 52.88
C ASN A 130 -78.55 51.98 53.01
N GLU A 131 -79.11 50.96 53.69
CA GLU A 131 -78.46 49.65 53.82
C GLU A 131 -78.32 48.95 52.44
N THR A 132 -79.31 49.13 51.54
CA THR A 132 -79.23 48.59 50.18
C THR A 132 -78.17 49.26 49.30
N ILE A 133 -77.86 50.54 49.57
CA ILE A 133 -76.76 51.30 48.97
C ILE A 133 -75.40 50.77 49.47
N GLU A 134 -75.26 50.52 50.77
CA GLU A 134 -74.05 49.91 51.33
C GLU A 134 -73.81 48.50 50.77
N ALA A 135 -74.84 47.64 50.75
CA ALA A 135 -74.76 46.33 50.12
C ALA A 135 -74.32 46.42 48.65
N TYR A 136 -74.83 47.39 47.87
CA TYR A 136 -74.36 47.63 46.51
C TYR A 136 -72.86 48.00 46.46
N ARG A 137 -72.40 48.88 47.37
CA ARG A 137 -70.99 49.29 47.48
C ARG A 137 -70.08 48.10 47.78
N ASP A 138 -70.43 47.29 48.77
CA ASP A 138 -69.66 46.10 49.14
C ASP A 138 -69.63 45.07 48.00
N ALA A 139 -70.78 44.78 47.35
CA ALA A 139 -70.80 43.89 46.19
C ALA A 139 -69.94 44.43 45.03
N ARG A 140 -69.92 45.75 44.80
CA ARG A 140 -69.05 46.37 43.81
C ARG A 140 -67.57 46.16 44.14
N TRP A 141 -67.17 46.42 45.38
CA TRP A 141 -65.79 46.22 45.82
C TRP A 141 -65.38 44.74 45.73
N ALA A 142 -66.20 43.81 46.25
CA ALA A 142 -65.92 42.38 46.19
C ALA A 142 -65.69 41.87 44.75
N ARG A 143 -66.52 42.31 43.79
CA ARG A 143 -66.35 41.96 42.36
C ARG A 143 -65.02 42.44 41.80
N GLN A 144 -64.64 43.69 42.06
CA GLN A 144 -63.38 44.25 41.55
C GLN A 144 -62.15 43.53 42.14
N THR A 145 -62.18 43.24 43.44
CA THR A 145 -61.16 42.41 44.11
C THR A 145 -61.07 41.01 43.50
N ALA A 146 -62.19 40.32 43.28
CA ALA A 146 -62.19 39.03 42.59
C ALA A 146 -61.51 39.09 41.21
N TRP A 147 -61.79 40.10 40.37
CA TRP A 147 -61.10 40.22 39.08
C TRP A 147 -59.60 40.46 39.22
N ARG A 148 -59.19 41.27 40.20
CA ARG A 148 -57.77 41.49 40.50
C ARG A 148 -57.06 40.21 40.92
N ASN A 149 -57.68 39.45 41.83
CA ASN A 149 -57.14 38.17 42.27
C ASN A 149 -56.99 37.16 41.12
N GLN A 150 -57.93 37.09 40.17
CA GLN A 150 -57.78 36.24 38.97
C GLN A 150 -56.55 36.62 38.14
N LEU A 151 -56.16 37.90 38.16
CA LEU A 151 -55.02 38.39 37.40
C LEU A 151 -53.67 38.32 38.12
N GLN A 152 -53.67 38.16 39.44
CA GLN A 152 -52.45 38.10 40.25
C GLN A 152 -51.44 37.04 39.78
N PRO A 153 -51.84 35.80 39.38
CA PRO A 153 -50.87 34.81 38.88
C PRO A 153 -50.11 35.27 37.64
N TYR A 154 -50.67 36.25 36.90
CA TYR A 154 -50.08 36.83 35.70
C TYR A 154 -49.34 38.15 35.94
N GLY A 155 -49.03 38.48 37.21
CA GLY A 155 -48.31 39.69 37.59
C GLY A 155 -48.98 40.97 37.07
N VAL A 156 -50.31 40.98 36.92
CA VAL A 156 -51.06 42.14 36.44
C VAL A 156 -51.73 42.80 37.65
N TYR A 157 -51.29 44.02 37.94
CA TYR A 157 -51.77 44.84 39.07
C TYR A 157 -52.50 46.11 38.60
N ASP A 158 -53.00 46.12 37.36
CA ASP A 158 -53.64 47.29 36.76
C ASP A 158 -54.88 47.74 37.57
N ALA A 159 -55.14 49.05 37.61
CA ALA A 159 -56.39 49.57 38.16
C ALA A 159 -57.57 49.01 37.36
N VAL A 160 -58.55 48.44 38.07
CA VAL A 160 -59.76 47.88 37.45
C VAL A 160 -60.61 49.05 36.94
N PRO A 161 -61.02 49.08 35.66
CA PRO A 161 -61.92 50.12 35.18
C PRO A 161 -63.26 50.12 35.92
N GLU A 162 -63.81 51.32 36.14
CA GLU A 162 -65.10 51.49 36.79
C GLU A 162 -66.25 51.35 35.78
N PHE A 163 -66.63 50.10 35.47
CA PHE A 163 -67.60 49.83 34.40
C PHE A 163 -69.02 50.32 34.70
N ASP A 164 -69.30 50.55 35.98
CA ASP A 164 -70.58 50.99 36.52
C ASP A 164 -70.54 52.39 37.09
N ALA A 165 -69.55 53.23 36.75
CA ALA A 165 -69.38 54.54 37.40
C ALA A 165 -70.66 55.39 37.40
N SER A 166 -71.33 55.49 36.25
CA SER A 166 -72.57 56.27 36.10
C SER A 166 -73.74 55.67 36.91
N ILE A 167 -73.84 54.34 36.93
CA ILE A 167 -74.82 53.62 37.74
C ILE A 167 -74.52 53.76 39.23
N ALA A 168 -73.26 53.62 39.66
CA ALA A 168 -72.89 53.70 41.07
C ALA A 168 -73.12 55.11 41.61
N HIS A 169 -72.67 56.13 40.88
CA HIS A 169 -72.95 57.53 41.17
C HIS A 169 -74.45 57.78 41.35
N PHE A 170 -75.29 57.28 40.43
CA PHE A 170 -76.74 57.42 40.57
C PHE A 170 -77.30 56.67 41.79
N MET A 171 -76.82 55.46 42.06
CA MET A 171 -77.27 54.67 43.21
C MET A 171 -76.86 55.29 44.54
N PHE A 172 -75.73 56.00 44.60
CA PHE A 172 -75.31 56.71 45.81
C PHE A 172 -76.04 58.04 46.01
N GLY A 173 -76.42 58.73 44.93
CA GLY A 173 -77.15 60.01 44.99
C GLY A 173 -78.68 59.89 44.98
N ARG A 174 -79.26 58.69 44.80
CA ARG A 174 -80.73 58.55 44.67
C ARG A 174 -81.50 58.83 45.95
N GLN A 175 -80.84 58.75 47.11
CA GLN A 175 -81.43 59.08 48.41
C GLN A 175 -81.80 60.55 48.47
N ASP A 176 -81.08 61.43 47.77
CA ASP A 176 -81.44 62.84 47.66
C ASP A 176 -82.82 63.03 47.03
N ILE A 177 -83.17 62.25 45.99
CA ILE A 177 -84.52 62.26 45.39
C ILE A 177 -85.55 61.86 46.46
N ALA A 178 -85.33 60.75 47.17
CA ALA A 178 -86.26 60.28 48.19
C ALA A 178 -86.38 61.22 49.41
N HIS A 179 -85.26 61.71 49.94
CA HIS A 179 -85.17 62.71 50.98
C HIS A 179 -85.94 63.98 50.61
N GLN A 180 -85.72 64.56 49.41
CA GLN A 180 -86.47 65.73 48.96
C GLN A 180 -87.95 65.45 48.81
N THR A 181 -88.32 64.25 48.36
CA THR A 181 -89.72 63.87 48.28
C THR A 181 -90.33 63.79 49.68
N LEU A 182 -89.59 63.30 50.70
CA LEU A 182 -90.14 62.93 52.04
C LEU A 182 -90.32 64.10 52.96
N HIS A 183 -89.39 65.05 52.87
CA HIS A 183 -89.33 66.22 53.72
C HIS A 183 -89.72 67.50 52.98
N GLY A 184 -90.03 67.43 51.68
CA GLY A 184 -90.35 68.60 50.87
C GLY A 184 -91.85 68.90 50.84
N GLU A 185 -92.21 70.17 50.62
CA GLU A 185 -93.61 70.56 50.42
C GLU A 185 -94.23 69.80 49.21
N PRO A 186 -95.56 69.53 49.23
CA PRO A 186 -96.26 68.96 48.09
C PRO A 186 -96.09 69.83 46.83
N ASP A 187 -95.37 69.31 45.81
CA ASP A 187 -95.20 69.95 44.50
C ASP A 187 -96.54 69.93 43.73
N TYR A 188 -97.22 71.08 43.68
CA TYR A 188 -98.45 71.26 42.90
C TYR A 188 -98.10 71.79 41.51
N PRO A 189 -98.78 71.35 40.42
CA PRO A 189 -98.66 71.95 39.10
C PRO A 189 -98.74 73.47 39.24
N LYS A 190 -97.68 74.21 38.88
CA LYS A 190 -97.69 75.67 38.86
C LYS A 190 -98.13 76.16 37.48
N ALA A 191 -98.81 77.29 37.43
CA ALA A 191 -99.17 77.88 36.14
C ALA A 191 -97.90 78.27 35.39
N GLY A 192 -97.88 78.02 34.08
CA GLY A 192 -96.84 78.55 33.20
C GLY A 192 -96.76 80.06 33.32
N GLN A 193 -95.55 80.60 33.07
CA GLN A 193 -95.29 82.04 33.13
C GLN A 193 -96.29 82.85 32.30
N GLU A 194 -96.70 82.34 31.13
CA GLU A 194 -97.72 82.98 30.28
C GLU A 194 -99.08 83.15 30.98
N ALA A 195 -99.57 82.11 31.67
CA ALA A 195 -100.80 82.19 32.44
C ALA A 195 -100.67 83.19 33.60
N LEU A 196 -99.54 83.18 34.31
CA LEU A 196 -99.29 84.13 35.41
C LEU A 196 -99.27 85.58 34.90
N ASP A 197 -98.60 85.85 33.78
CA ASP A 197 -98.58 87.18 33.16
C ASP A 197 -99.99 87.65 32.78
N ARG A 198 -100.82 86.77 32.18
CA ARG A 198 -102.21 87.12 31.83
C ARG A 198 -103.06 87.40 33.08
N ILE A 199 -102.82 86.72 34.19
CA ILE A 199 -103.49 87.03 35.46
C ILE A 199 -103.12 88.44 35.92
N SER A 200 -101.82 88.77 35.91
CA SER A 200 -101.37 90.12 36.27
C SER A 200 -101.97 91.19 35.35
N GLU A 201 -102.10 90.94 34.04
CA GLU A 201 -102.81 91.85 33.12
C GLU A 201 -104.29 92.02 33.50
N ILE A 202 -105.02 90.94 33.78
CA ILE A 202 -106.45 91.03 34.17
C ILE A 202 -106.62 91.85 35.45
N MET A 203 -105.70 91.69 36.40
CA MET A 203 -105.66 92.52 37.61
C MET A 203 -105.39 93.98 37.25
N ALA A 204 -104.43 94.29 36.38
CA ALA A 204 -104.15 95.67 35.99
C ALA A 204 -105.32 96.37 35.26
N GLU A 205 -106.17 95.63 34.52
CA GLU A 205 -107.31 96.22 33.80
C GLU A 205 -108.42 96.70 34.74
N ARG A 206 -108.49 96.18 35.97
CA ARG A 206 -109.49 96.52 36.99
C ARG A 206 -108.82 96.81 38.34
N PRO A 207 -108.07 97.93 38.46
CA PRO A 207 -107.23 98.21 39.64
C PRO A 207 -108.04 98.49 40.91
N ASN A 208 -109.29 98.93 40.77
CA ASN A 208 -110.14 99.27 41.91
C ASN A 208 -111.03 98.12 42.39
N ASP A 209 -110.96 96.93 41.77
CA ASP A 209 -111.73 95.75 42.20
C ASP A 209 -110.93 95.00 43.27
N LEU A 210 -111.14 95.37 44.54
CA LEU A 210 -110.34 94.87 45.66
C LEU A 210 -110.42 93.33 45.78
N THR A 211 -111.60 92.76 45.56
CA THR A 211 -111.82 91.31 45.55
C THR A 211 -111.01 90.63 44.44
N LEU A 212 -110.99 91.20 43.23
CA LEU A 212 -110.17 90.70 42.12
C LEU A 212 -108.67 90.82 42.41
N GLN A 213 -108.24 91.93 43.02
CA GLN A 213 -106.82 92.16 43.32
C GLN A 213 -106.32 91.15 44.35
N ILE A 214 -107.08 90.88 45.41
CA ILE A 214 -106.71 89.89 46.44
C ILE A 214 -106.66 88.49 45.81
N ALA A 215 -107.71 88.07 45.11
CA ALA A 215 -107.76 86.78 44.44
C ALA A 215 -106.55 86.57 43.51
N GLY A 216 -106.21 87.60 42.72
CA GLY A 216 -105.12 87.50 41.77
C GLY A 216 -103.75 87.44 42.44
N GLN A 217 -103.52 88.19 43.54
CA GLN A 217 -102.28 88.07 44.30
C GLN A 217 -102.13 86.70 44.98
N VAL A 218 -103.21 86.11 45.51
CA VAL A 218 -103.18 84.74 46.05
C VAL A 218 -102.77 83.76 44.96
N VAL A 219 -103.40 83.82 43.78
CA VAL A 219 -103.02 82.94 42.67
C VAL A 219 -101.57 83.16 42.23
N LEU A 220 -101.08 84.41 42.18
CA LEU A 220 -99.69 84.68 41.77
C LEU A 220 -98.66 84.22 42.81
N ALA A 221 -98.96 84.33 44.10
CA ALA A 221 -98.00 84.03 45.16
C ALA A 221 -97.96 82.53 45.50
N THR A 222 -99.13 81.88 45.59
CA THR A 222 -99.25 80.52 46.13
C THR A 222 -100.16 79.62 45.31
N GLY A 223 -100.58 80.07 44.13
CA GLY A 223 -101.61 79.42 43.34
C GLY A 223 -101.08 78.24 42.54
N THR A 224 -101.92 77.23 42.38
CA THR A 224 -101.66 76.14 41.44
C THR A 224 -101.99 76.62 40.01
N ALA A 225 -101.49 75.91 39.01
CA ALA A 225 -101.87 76.04 37.59
C ALA A 225 -103.38 76.14 37.40
N ASP A 226 -104.10 75.37 38.18
CA ASP A 226 -105.53 75.38 38.17
C ASP A 226 -106.12 76.63 38.84
N ASP A 227 -105.60 77.10 39.96
CA ASP A 227 -106.13 78.36 40.53
C ASP A 227 -105.97 79.49 39.51
N ALA A 228 -104.87 79.47 38.75
CA ALA A 228 -104.62 80.34 37.62
C ALA A 228 -105.64 80.15 36.49
N ARG A 229 -105.88 78.92 36.04
CA ARG A 229 -106.91 78.64 35.03
C ARG A 229 -108.29 79.15 35.46
N ARG A 230 -108.72 78.92 36.71
CA ARG A 230 -110.03 79.38 37.18
C ARG A 230 -110.10 80.90 37.20
N PHE A 231 -109.05 81.53 37.72
CA PHE A 231 -108.92 82.97 37.70
C PHE A 231 -109.02 83.53 36.26
N LEU A 232 -108.38 82.88 35.29
CA LEU A 232 -108.43 83.29 33.88
C LEU A 232 -109.80 83.08 33.24
N VAL A 233 -110.50 81.97 33.55
CA VAL A 233 -111.80 81.63 32.94
C VAL A 233 -112.89 82.56 33.47
N TYR A 234 -112.86 82.88 34.76
CA TYR A 234 -113.89 83.68 35.41
C TYR A 234 -113.56 85.16 35.52
N GLY A 235 -112.37 85.57 35.06
CA GLY A 235 -111.86 86.92 35.29
C GLY A 235 -111.82 87.27 36.78
N GLY A 236 -111.47 86.33 37.67
CA GLY A 236 -111.46 86.50 39.14
C GLY A 236 -112.05 85.33 39.92
N TYR A 237 -112.58 85.56 41.14
CA TYR A 237 -113.30 84.51 41.89
C TYR A 237 -114.66 84.24 41.24
N LEU A 238 -115.16 83.00 41.37
CA LEU A 238 -116.48 82.61 40.91
C LEU A 238 -117.57 83.39 41.67
N ALA A 239 -118.39 84.17 40.95
CA ALA A 239 -119.36 85.07 41.58
C ALA A 239 -120.65 84.39 42.06
N ALA A 240 -121.06 83.26 41.45
CA ALA A 240 -122.24 82.49 41.85
C ALA A 240 -122.03 80.97 41.64
N ALA A 241 -122.75 80.14 42.42
CA ALA A 241 -122.68 78.69 42.28
C ALA A 241 -123.28 78.23 40.93
N PRO A 242 -122.60 77.37 40.15
CA PRO A 242 -123.21 76.72 39.00
C PRO A 242 -124.46 75.93 39.42
N ALA A 243 -125.59 76.09 38.72
CA ALA A 243 -126.81 75.33 39.01
C ALA A 243 -126.56 73.80 38.93
N PRO A 244 -127.00 73.01 39.93
CA PRO A 244 -126.95 71.54 39.85
C PRO A 244 -127.62 71.03 38.56
N GLY A 245 -126.98 70.10 37.86
CA GLY A 245 -127.46 69.57 36.58
C GLY A 245 -127.09 70.38 35.33
N SER A 246 -126.42 71.54 35.45
CA SER A 246 -125.98 72.35 34.31
C SER A 246 -124.68 71.82 33.68
N VAL A 247 -124.41 72.24 32.43
CA VAL A 247 -123.15 71.95 31.75
C VAL A 247 -121.98 72.58 32.52
N GLU A 248 -122.15 73.79 33.06
CA GLU A 248 -121.12 74.47 33.85
C GLU A 248 -120.81 73.72 35.15
N PHE A 249 -121.81 73.12 35.82
CA PHE A 249 -121.60 72.31 37.03
C PHE A 249 -120.81 71.04 36.74
N ARG A 250 -121.17 70.32 35.67
CA ARG A 250 -120.44 69.12 35.23
C ARG A 250 -119.01 69.43 34.80
N HIS A 251 -118.78 70.53 34.06
CA HIS A 251 -117.41 70.91 33.70
C HIS A 251 -116.55 71.18 34.94
N GLU A 252 -117.09 71.84 35.96
CA GLU A 252 -116.34 72.09 37.20
C GLU A 252 -116.09 70.82 38.01
N ALA A 253 -117.05 69.89 38.08
CA ALA A 253 -116.83 68.61 38.76
C ALA A 253 -115.76 67.76 38.06
N GLU A 254 -115.76 67.70 36.73
CA GLU A 254 -114.70 67.02 35.99
C GLU A 254 -113.33 67.72 36.11
N ALA A 255 -113.30 69.06 36.12
CA ALA A 255 -112.06 69.80 36.34
C ALA A 255 -111.48 69.49 37.71
N VAL A 256 -112.30 69.41 38.76
CA VAL A 256 -111.84 69.07 40.12
C VAL A 256 -111.24 67.66 40.19
N LYS A 257 -111.86 66.66 39.55
CA LYS A 257 -111.30 65.29 39.50
C LYS A 257 -109.99 65.19 38.73
N ILE A 258 -109.86 65.92 37.61
CA ILE A 258 -108.59 65.98 36.85
C ILE A 258 -107.47 66.56 37.75
N ARG A 259 -107.76 67.54 38.61
CA ARG A 259 -106.80 68.12 39.57
C ARG A 259 -106.38 67.13 40.66
N TRP A 260 -107.34 66.41 41.27
CA TRP A 260 -106.98 65.37 42.22
C TRP A 260 -106.14 64.26 41.58
N ALA A 261 -106.41 63.88 40.32
CA ALA A 261 -105.57 62.95 39.58
C ALA A 261 -104.13 63.46 39.36
N SER A 262 -103.91 64.79 39.32
CA SER A 262 -102.58 65.43 39.19
C SER A 262 -101.91 65.74 40.54
N CYS A 263 -102.36 65.10 41.61
CA CYS A 263 -101.88 65.32 42.97
C CYS A 263 -102.08 66.70 43.58
N ASP A 264 -103.03 67.47 43.04
CA ASP A 264 -103.50 68.68 43.68
C ASP A 264 -104.68 68.38 44.62
N ALA A 265 -104.37 67.61 45.67
CA ALA A 265 -105.36 66.89 46.47
C ALA A 265 -106.23 67.78 47.37
N ALA A 266 -105.72 68.97 47.70
CA ALA A 266 -106.34 69.93 48.60
C ALA A 266 -107.09 71.04 47.84
N ASN A 267 -107.11 71.04 46.49
CA ASN A 267 -107.70 72.09 45.64
C ASN A 267 -109.05 71.66 45.02
N PRO A 268 -110.13 72.49 44.99
CA PRO A 268 -110.28 73.82 45.56
C PRO A 268 -110.03 73.80 47.04
N ARG A 269 -109.05 74.61 47.46
CA ARG A 269 -108.79 74.84 48.87
C ARG A 269 -110.10 75.39 49.36
N PRO A 270 -110.83 74.64 50.20
CA PRO A 270 -111.83 75.30 50.96
C PRO A 270 -111.00 76.36 51.73
N TYR A 271 -111.34 77.64 51.62
CA TYR A 271 -111.45 78.50 52.80
C TYR A 271 -112.37 77.83 53.83
N SER A 272 -111.87 76.70 54.33
CA SER A 272 -112.23 75.87 55.45
C SER A 272 -113.10 76.60 56.45
N ALA A 273 -114.42 76.52 56.20
CA ALA A 273 -115.58 76.95 56.99
C ALA A 273 -116.47 78.05 56.38
N ASP A 274 -116.57 78.15 55.05
CA ASP A 274 -117.65 78.93 54.43
C ASP A 274 -118.82 78.05 53.97
N PRO A 275 -119.94 77.97 54.73
CA PRO A 275 -121.16 77.31 54.30
C PRO A 275 -121.71 77.85 52.97
N ASN A 276 -121.27 79.04 52.54
CA ASN A 276 -121.67 79.73 51.32
C ASN A 276 -120.65 79.61 50.17
N SER A 277 -119.68 78.66 50.18
CA SER A 277 -118.78 78.51 49.03
C SER A 277 -119.55 78.10 47.77
N PRO A 278 -119.43 78.86 46.65
CA PRO A 278 -120.16 78.57 45.42
C PRO A 278 -119.76 77.23 44.77
N LEU A 279 -118.67 76.58 45.22
CA LEU A 279 -118.21 75.27 44.72
C LEU A 279 -118.53 74.08 45.63
N LYS A 280 -119.11 74.28 46.82
CA LYS A 280 -119.36 73.18 47.78
C LYS A 280 -120.09 71.99 47.15
N ALA A 281 -121.22 72.22 46.47
CA ALA A 281 -121.97 71.15 45.80
C ALA A 281 -121.17 70.47 44.68
N VAL A 282 -120.39 71.23 43.89
CA VAL A 282 -119.47 70.68 42.87
C VAL A 282 -118.44 69.75 43.51
N VAL A 283 -117.83 70.16 44.65
CA VAL A 283 -116.77 69.38 45.31
C VAL A 283 -117.34 68.10 45.90
N THR A 284 -118.42 68.17 46.69
CA THR A 284 -119.11 66.99 47.22
C THR A 284 -119.50 66.00 46.11
N THR A 285 -120.09 66.45 44.99
CA THR A 285 -120.42 65.53 43.86
C THR A 285 -119.15 64.94 43.25
N ALA A 286 -118.12 65.76 43.01
CA ALA A 286 -116.86 65.27 42.48
C ALA A 286 -116.20 64.26 43.42
N ALA A 287 -116.31 64.44 44.74
CA ALA A 287 -115.67 63.57 45.73
C ALA A 287 -116.29 62.17 45.74
N ALA A 288 -117.62 62.08 45.80
CA ALA A 288 -118.33 60.80 45.68
C ALA A 288 -118.03 60.08 44.35
N GLU A 289 -118.06 60.80 43.22
CA GLU A 289 -117.72 60.21 41.93
C GLU A 289 -116.23 59.77 41.88
N TRP A 290 -115.31 60.56 42.45
CA TRP A 290 -113.89 60.25 42.45
C TRP A 290 -113.56 59.02 43.28
N ASP A 291 -114.13 58.90 44.48
CA ASP A 291 -114.00 57.71 45.32
C ASP A 291 -114.54 56.45 44.62
N ALA A 292 -115.73 56.53 43.99
CA ALA A 292 -116.23 55.43 43.16
C ALA A 292 -115.27 55.07 42.01
N GLU A 293 -114.68 56.06 41.33
CA GLU A 293 -113.73 55.81 40.24
C GLU A 293 -112.43 55.14 40.73
N LEU A 294 -111.93 55.54 41.90
CA LEU A 294 -110.70 55.00 42.47
C LEU A 294 -110.87 53.62 43.06
N ALA A 295 -111.98 53.37 43.78
CA ALA A 295 -112.36 52.03 44.22
C ALA A 295 -112.55 51.09 43.03
N ALA A 296 -113.21 51.52 41.92
CA ALA A 296 -113.45 50.62 40.79
C ALA A 296 -112.15 50.18 40.09
N GLN A 297 -111.11 51.03 40.12
CA GLN A 297 -109.82 50.78 39.48
C GLN A 297 -108.70 50.43 40.48
N ALA A 298 -109.02 50.07 41.73
CA ALA A 298 -108.00 49.79 42.75
C ALA A 298 -107.15 48.56 42.40
N GLY A 299 -107.79 47.47 41.97
CA GLY A 299 -107.10 46.24 41.51
C GLY A 299 -106.06 46.53 40.41
N PRO A 300 -106.47 47.08 39.24
CA PRO A 300 -105.51 47.42 38.20
C PRO A 300 -104.41 48.41 38.62
N ARG A 301 -104.69 49.38 39.50
CA ARG A 301 -103.68 50.32 40.01
C ARG A 301 -102.61 49.61 40.82
N ASN A 302 -103.01 48.78 41.78
CA ASN A 302 -102.09 47.99 42.60
C ASN A 302 -101.26 47.04 41.73
N ASP A 303 -101.85 46.41 40.72
CA ASP A 303 -101.11 45.51 39.82
C ASP A 303 -100.04 46.26 39.02
N ILE A 304 -100.29 47.50 38.59
CA ILE A 304 -99.31 48.31 37.84
C ILE A 304 -98.11 48.67 38.72
N VAL A 305 -98.36 49.04 39.97
CA VAL A 305 -97.32 49.44 40.93
C VAL A 305 -96.48 48.25 41.36
N ALA A 306 -97.11 47.12 41.68
CA ALA A 306 -96.38 45.87 41.91
C ALA A 306 -95.51 45.49 40.70
N ALA A 307 -96.03 45.69 39.48
CA ALA A 307 -95.26 45.42 38.26
C ALA A 307 -94.02 46.32 38.15
N GLU A 308 -94.12 47.59 38.54
CA GLU A 308 -92.98 48.52 38.57
C GLU A 308 -91.90 48.08 39.56
N ALA A 309 -92.29 47.77 40.81
CA ALA A 309 -91.36 47.23 41.81
C ALA A 309 -90.59 46.00 41.29
N GLU A 310 -91.32 45.01 40.74
CA GLU A 310 -90.72 43.83 40.12
C GLU A 310 -89.78 44.21 38.96
N ALA A 311 -90.19 45.07 38.03
CA ALA A 311 -89.36 45.47 36.89
C ALA A 311 -88.07 46.18 37.34
N ALA A 312 -88.15 47.01 38.37
CA ALA A 312 -87.01 47.75 38.90
C ALA A 312 -85.98 46.81 39.55
N ALA A 313 -86.42 45.84 40.36
CA ALA A 313 -85.56 44.79 40.88
C ALA A 313 -84.88 44.01 39.74
N GLN A 314 -85.60 43.68 38.66
CA GLN A 314 -85.02 42.94 37.54
C GLN A 314 -84.02 43.76 36.71
N VAL A 315 -84.21 45.07 36.57
CA VAL A 315 -83.22 45.96 35.92
C VAL A 315 -81.93 46.01 36.70
N ARG A 316 -82.01 46.17 38.02
CA ARG A 316 -80.84 46.12 38.91
C ARG A 316 -80.13 44.78 38.80
N ARG A 317 -80.86 43.67 38.84
CA ARG A 317 -80.23 42.36 38.65
C ARG A 317 -79.60 42.24 37.24
N ALA A 318 -80.25 42.68 36.16
CA ALA A 318 -79.65 42.66 34.82
C ALA A 318 -78.40 43.56 34.68
N SER A 319 -78.40 44.72 35.34
CA SER A 319 -77.29 45.67 35.32
C SER A 319 -76.07 45.10 36.04
N GLU A 320 -76.24 44.55 37.24
CA GLU A 320 -75.12 43.94 37.97
C GLU A 320 -74.54 42.73 37.23
N THR A 321 -75.40 41.89 36.63
CA THR A 321 -74.97 40.79 35.76
C THR A 321 -74.16 41.31 34.57
N MET A 322 -74.61 42.40 33.92
CA MET A 322 -73.90 43.01 32.80
C MET A 322 -72.52 43.50 33.19
N VAL A 323 -72.40 44.17 34.34
CA VAL A 323 -71.11 44.66 34.83
C VAL A 323 -70.19 43.48 35.13
N GLU A 324 -70.70 42.44 35.81
CA GLU A 324 -69.91 41.24 36.06
C GLU A 324 -69.33 40.64 34.76
N ALA A 325 -70.19 40.48 33.75
CA ALA A 325 -69.81 39.92 32.45
C ALA A 325 -68.74 40.75 31.72
N ILE A 326 -68.84 42.08 31.77
CA ILE A 326 -67.87 43.00 31.17
C ILE A 326 -66.53 42.91 31.90
N GLY A 327 -66.53 42.87 33.24
CA GLY A 327 -65.29 42.75 34.01
C GLY A 327 -64.57 41.44 33.76
N GLN A 328 -65.29 40.31 33.68
CA GLN A 328 -64.73 39.04 33.19
C GLN A 328 -64.17 39.15 31.77
N ALA A 329 -64.85 39.87 30.86
CA ALA A 329 -64.31 40.09 29.51
C ALA A 329 -62.98 40.86 29.54
N TRP A 330 -62.86 41.86 30.43
CA TRP A 330 -61.63 42.60 30.64
C TRP A 330 -60.50 41.73 31.23
N VAL A 331 -60.79 40.87 32.21
CA VAL A 331 -59.83 39.87 32.72
C VAL A 331 -59.30 39.00 31.58
N ALA A 332 -60.18 38.43 30.76
CA ALA A 332 -59.80 37.67 29.56
C ALA A 332 -58.86 38.48 28.63
N GLU A 333 -59.15 39.76 28.38
CA GLU A 333 -58.29 40.61 27.55
C GLU A 333 -56.90 40.82 28.14
N LYS A 334 -56.79 40.96 29.47
CA LYS A 334 -55.50 41.09 30.17
C LYS A 334 -54.70 39.80 30.16
N ILE A 335 -55.33 38.64 30.35
CA ILE A 335 -54.65 37.35 30.21
C ILE A 335 -54.05 37.23 28.80
N LEU A 336 -54.80 37.62 27.77
CA LEU A 336 -54.30 37.62 26.40
C LEU A 336 -53.13 38.61 26.22
N ALA A 337 -53.18 39.81 26.80
CA ALA A 337 -52.06 40.76 26.71
C ALA A 337 -50.77 40.18 27.31
N VAL A 338 -50.86 39.49 28.45
CA VAL A 338 -49.73 38.74 29.03
C VAL A 338 -49.22 37.67 28.07
N GLN A 339 -50.09 36.83 27.49
CA GLN A 339 -49.67 35.83 26.50
C GLN A 339 -48.92 36.43 25.30
N LYS A 340 -49.30 37.64 24.88
CA LYS A 340 -48.59 38.35 23.81
C LYS A 340 -47.20 38.80 24.26
N ARG A 341 -47.10 39.35 25.48
CA ARG A 341 -45.81 39.75 26.06
C ARG A 341 -44.83 38.59 26.17
N TRP A 342 -45.30 37.38 26.49
CA TRP A 342 -44.45 36.18 26.50
C TRP A 342 -43.75 35.92 25.16
N LYS A 343 -44.39 36.25 24.03
CA LYS A 343 -43.76 36.20 22.70
C LYS A 343 -42.61 37.21 22.58
N ASP A 344 -42.85 38.47 22.96
CA ASP A 344 -41.86 39.54 22.79
C ASP A 344 -40.73 39.50 23.82
N CYS A 345 -40.98 38.87 24.96
CA CYS A 345 -40.03 38.76 26.07
C CYS A 345 -40.26 37.47 26.88
N PRO A 346 -39.63 36.36 26.48
CA PRO A 346 -39.79 35.05 27.12
C PRO A 346 -39.19 34.99 28.53
N THR A 347 -38.34 35.95 28.89
CA THR A 347 -37.66 36.03 30.19
C THR A 347 -38.28 37.07 31.13
N CYS A 348 -39.23 37.89 30.67
CA CYS A 348 -39.86 38.90 31.50
C CYS A 348 -40.88 38.28 32.49
N PRO A 349 -40.93 38.74 33.76
CA PRO A 349 -41.88 38.26 34.76
C PRO A 349 -43.36 38.66 34.47
N PRO A 350 -44.33 37.75 34.62
CA PRO A 350 -44.13 36.36 35.01
C PRO A 350 -43.62 35.53 33.82
N VAL A 351 -42.57 34.76 34.11
CA VAL A 351 -41.89 33.92 33.12
C VAL A 351 -42.88 32.85 32.66
N PRO A 352 -43.08 32.65 31.35
CA PRO A 352 -44.09 31.75 30.80
C PRO A 352 -43.75 30.27 31.02
N THR A 353 -43.98 29.76 32.24
CA THR A 353 -43.75 28.34 32.52
C THR A 353 -44.82 27.48 31.83
N ALA A 354 -44.55 26.18 31.64
CA ALA A 354 -45.56 25.27 31.08
C ALA A 354 -46.86 25.28 31.90
N ALA A 355 -46.75 25.25 33.25
CA ALA A 355 -47.87 25.40 34.16
C ALA A 355 -48.63 26.72 33.96
N LEU A 356 -47.93 27.87 33.86
CA LEU A 356 -48.58 29.17 33.68
C LEU A 356 -49.29 29.29 32.33
N LYS A 357 -48.74 28.71 31.25
CA LYS A 357 -49.43 28.68 29.95
C LYS A 357 -50.68 27.80 29.97
N ALA A 358 -50.63 26.64 30.64
CA ALA A 358 -51.81 25.79 30.82
C ALA A 358 -52.87 26.49 31.68
N GLN A 359 -52.44 27.22 32.72
CA GLN A 359 -53.35 27.98 33.58
C GLN A 359 -54.08 29.08 32.80
N ALA A 360 -53.37 29.88 31.99
CA ALA A 360 -53.97 30.89 31.10
C ALA A 360 -55.06 30.31 30.19
N THR A 361 -54.82 29.15 29.58
CA THR A 361 -55.84 28.51 28.75
C THR A 361 -57.04 28.01 29.57
N ALA A 362 -56.81 27.41 30.74
CA ALA A 362 -57.89 27.01 31.64
C ALA A 362 -58.73 28.20 32.14
N ASP A 363 -58.09 29.26 32.63
CA ASP A 363 -58.77 30.48 33.09
C ASP A 363 -59.59 31.15 31.97
N LEU A 364 -59.10 31.21 30.72
CA LEU A 364 -59.91 31.72 29.60
C LEU A 364 -61.15 30.87 29.33
N ALA A 365 -61.04 29.54 29.43
CA ALA A 365 -62.18 28.64 29.33
C ALA A 365 -63.16 28.82 30.50
N ALA A 366 -62.64 29.00 31.72
CA ALA A 366 -63.48 29.19 32.89
C ALA A 366 -64.27 30.51 32.80
N ILE A 367 -63.61 31.62 32.45
CA ILE A 367 -64.23 32.92 32.19
C ILE A 367 -65.35 32.79 31.14
N ARG A 368 -65.10 32.11 30.01
CA ARG A 368 -66.15 31.89 28.99
C ARG A 368 -67.39 31.23 29.58
N THR A 369 -67.20 30.20 30.40
CA THR A 369 -68.30 29.49 31.06
C THR A 369 -69.02 30.38 32.07
N THR A 370 -68.30 31.07 32.95
CA THR A 370 -68.87 32.07 33.86
C THR A 370 -69.70 33.12 33.11
N VAL A 371 -69.20 33.74 32.03
CA VAL A 371 -69.96 34.72 31.25
C VAL A 371 -71.19 34.10 30.57
N ALA A 372 -71.09 32.86 30.08
CA ALA A 372 -72.27 32.16 29.54
C ALA A 372 -73.37 31.96 30.59
N GLU A 373 -73.01 31.63 31.83
CA GLU A 373 -73.98 31.53 32.92
C GLU A 373 -74.62 32.89 33.24
N LEU A 374 -73.82 33.96 33.19
CA LEU A 374 -74.32 35.33 33.36
C LEU A 374 -75.28 35.75 32.24
N VAL A 375 -75.07 35.28 31.01
CA VAL A 375 -76.04 35.51 29.93
C VAL A 375 -77.39 34.90 30.28
N THR A 376 -77.40 33.68 30.82
CA THR A 376 -78.63 33.03 31.28
C THR A 376 -79.29 33.82 32.41
N THR A 377 -78.53 34.31 33.39
CA THR A 377 -79.08 35.17 34.45
C THR A 377 -79.65 36.49 33.92
N ALA A 378 -78.94 37.21 33.04
CA ALA A 378 -79.46 38.41 32.40
C ALA A 378 -80.71 38.13 31.53
N GLN A 379 -80.76 36.98 30.85
CA GLN A 379 -81.94 36.55 30.10
C GLN A 379 -83.15 36.37 30.99
N GLN A 380 -82.97 35.73 32.16
CA GLN A 380 -84.05 35.50 33.12
C GLN A 380 -84.57 36.83 33.69
N ALA A 381 -83.66 37.74 34.06
CA ALA A 381 -83.99 39.08 34.53
C ALA A 381 -84.76 39.89 33.46
N ALA A 382 -84.27 39.96 32.22
CA ALA A 382 -84.99 40.61 31.12
C ALA A 382 -86.38 40.01 30.88
N ALA A 383 -86.52 38.67 30.91
CA ALA A 383 -87.83 38.05 30.71
C ALA A 383 -88.80 38.37 31.84
N ALA A 384 -88.31 38.39 33.09
CA ALA A 384 -89.14 38.79 34.23
C ALA A 384 -89.57 40.26 34.14
N ALA A 385 -88.67 41.17 33.77
CA ALA A 385 -88.99 42.58 33.54
C ALA A 385 -90.05 42.76 32.42
N GLU A 386 -89.89 42.05 31.29
CA GLU A 386 -90.88 42.07 30.20
C GLU A 386 -92.24 41.52 30.64
N ARG A 387 -92.25 40.46 31.47
CA ARG A 387 -93.50 39.93 32.04
C ARG A 387 -94.18 40.97 32.94
N ALA A 388 -93.43 41.63 33.82
CA ALA A 388 -93.91 42.77 34.60
C ALA A 388 -94.49 43.88 33.70
N ALA A 389 -93.81 44.29 32.62
CA ALA A 389 -94.36 45.26 31.66
C ALA A 389 -95.69 44.79 31.05
N GLY A 390 -95.77 43.51 30.68
CA GLY A 390 -97.00 42.90 30.17
C GLY A 390 -98.14 42.89 31.19
N LYS A 391 -97.82 42.65 32.48
CA LYS A 391 -98.80 42.77 33.59
C LYS A 391 -99.29 44.21 33.74
N ALA A 392 -98.39 45.20 33.68
CA ALA A 392 -98.78 46.61 33.71
C ALA A 392 -99.68 46.99 32.52
N ASP A 393 -99.39 46.50 31.32
CA ASP A 393 -100.24 46.74 30.15
C ASP A 393 -101.61 46.08 30.27
N ALA A 394 -101.67 44.83 30.74
CA ALA A 394 -102.94 44.14 30.96
C ALA A 394 -103.79 44.87 32.01
N ALA A 395 -103.17 45.33 33.10
CA ALA A 395 -103.85 46.13 34.10
C ALA A 395 -104.34 47.47 33.53
N ARG A 396 -103.56 48.16 32.69
CA ARG A 396 -104.03 49.37 31.98
C ARG A 396 -105.25 49.09 31.10
N THR A 397 -105.25 47.97 30.37
CA THR A 397 -106.40 47.55 29.55
C THR A 397 -107.61 47.24 30.43
N GLN A 398 -107.43 46.54 31.55
CA GLN A 398 -108.51 46.23 32.48
C GLN A 398 -109.11 47.51 33.07
N ALA A 399 -108.27 48.47 33.46
CA ALA A 399 -108.72 49.79 33.87
C ALA A 399 -109.48 50.54 32.76
N ALA A 400 -109.08 50.39 31.49
CA ALA A 400 -109.85 50.93 30.36
C ALA A 400 -111.25 50.37 30.28
N GLN A 401 -111.36 49.05 30.42
CA GLN A 401 -112.65 48.38 30.33
C GLN A 401 -113.54 48.75 31.51
N ILE A 402 -112.96 48.91 32.71
CA ILE A 402 -113.68 49.39 33.88
C ILE A 402 -114.19 50.82 33.64
N ALA A 403 -113.33 51.74 33.18
CA ALA A 403 -113.74 53.10 32.86
C ALA A 403 -114.86 53.16 31.80
N ALA A 404 -114.72 52.43 30.69
CA ALA A 404 -115.78 52.34 29.68
C ALA A 404 -117.09 51.78 30.23
N ARG A 405 -117.04 50.73 31.07
CA ARG A 405 -118.24 50.15 31.69
C ARG A 405 -118.94 51.16 32.61
N ASP A 406 -118.15 51.98 33.29
CA ASP A 406 -118.67 52.91 34.30
C ASP A 406 -118.93 54.32 33.73
N ASN A 407 -118.80 54.53 32.41
CA ASN A 407 -118.90 55.83 31.72
C ASN A 407 -118.00 56.92 32.33
N THR A 408 -116.83 56.50 32.81
CA THR A 408 -115.81 57.41 33.34
C THR A 408 -114.66 57.57 32.33
N PRO A 409 -113.98 58.73 32.31
CA PRO A 409 -112.80 59.00 31.50
C PRO A 409 -111.68 57.98 31.70
N TYR A 410 -111.09 57.57 30.58
CA TYR A 410 -109.97 56.63 30.56
C TYR A 410 -108.78 57.21 31.31
N GLY A 411 -108.24 56.43 32.26
CA GLY A 411 -106.93 56.72 32.84
C GLY A 411 -106.94 57.61 34.09
N ARG A 412 -108.02 58.32 34.39
CA ARG A 412 -108.05 59.23 35.54
C ARG A 412 -108.00 58.47 36.89
N GLY A 413 -108.66 57.31 37.00
CA GLY A 413 -108.61 56.47 38.21
C GLY A 413 -107.29 55.70 38.38
N LEU A 414 -106.43 55.71 37.35
CA LEU A 414 -105.07 55.17 37.44
C LEU A 414 -104.06 56.16 38.03
N ALA A 415 -104.23 57.48 37.88
CA ALA A 415 -103.37 58.47 38.55
C ALA A 415 -101.86 58.14 38.44
N TYR A 416 -101.10 58.12 39.55
CA TYR A 416 -99.67 57.75 39.64
C TYR A 416 -99.29 56.46 38.89
N ALA A 417 -100.19 55.46 38.83
CA ALA A 417 -99.94 54.21 38.12
C ALA A 417 -99.70 54.41 36.62
N GLN A 418 -100.18 55.50 36.01
CA GLN A 418 -99.88 55.74 34.60
C GLN A 418 -98.38 55.96 34.37
N GLN A 419 -97.72 56.75 35.23
CA GLN A 419 -96.27 56.90 35.25
C GLN A 419 -95.59 55.55 35.49
N SER A 420 -96.03 54.82 36.51
CA SER A 420 -95.52 53.48 36.85
C SER A 420 -95.58 52.50 35.69
N ALA A 421 -96.65 52.52 34.87
CA ALA A 421 -96.72 51.64 33.70
C ALA A 421 -95.69 52.01 32.63
N GLN A 422 -95.47 53.31 32.39
CA GLN A 422 -94.45 53.81 31.49
C GLN A 422 -93.04 53.47 31.98
N VAL A 423 -92.74 53.73 33.25
CA VAL A 423 -91.45 53.41 33.88
C VAL A 423 -91.21 51.90 33.88
N THR A 424 -92.23 51.08 34.12
CA THR A 424 -92.10 49.61 34.01
C THR A 424 -91.65 49.18 32.61
N LYS A 425 -92.21 49.79 31.55
CA LYS A 425 -91.73 49.55 30.18
C LYS A 425 -90.30 50.05 29.95
N ALA A 426 -89.93 51.21 30.51
CA ALA A 426 -88.56 51.72 30.45
C ALA A 426 -87.58 50.75 31.11
N SER A 427 -87.95 50.25 32.30
CA SER A 427 -87.20 49.25 33.05
C SER A 427 -87.06 47.94 32.25
N ALA A 428 -88.15 47.39 31.70
CA ALA A 428 -88.06 46.23 30.80
C ALA A 428 -87.12 46.46 29.60
N ALA A 429 -87.21 47.61 28.93
CA ALA A 429 -86.30 47.96 27.83
C ALA A 429 -84.83 48.04 28.29
N ALA A 430 -84.57 48.58 29.49
CA ALA A 430 -83.22 48.64 30.04
C ALA A 430 -82.66 47.26 30.39
N ALA A 431 -83.47 46.37 30.98
CA ALA A 431 -83.06 44.99 31.23
C ALA A 431 -82.78 44.23 29.93
N ALA A 432 -83.56 44.47 28.87
CA ALA A 432 -83.27 43.93 27.55
C ALA A 432 -81.95 44.45 26.97
N ALA A 433 -81.65 45.75 27.17
CA ALA A 433 -80.37 46.33 26.76
C ALA A 433 -79.19 45.71 27.52
N ALA A 434 -79.30 45.58 28.85
CA ALA A 434 -78.27 44.96 29.69
C ALA A 434 -78.01 43.49 29.29
N LYS A 435 -79.05 42.68 29.08
CA LYS A 435 -78.93 41.33 28.52
C LYS A 435 -78.12 41.33 27.21
N LYS A 436 -78.46 42.18 26.24
CA LYS A 436 -77.76 42.21 24.94
C LYS A 436 -76.30 42.68 25.06
N ALA A 437 -75.99 43.53 26.05
CA ALA A 437 -74.62 43.91 26.38
C ALA A 437 -73.84 42.72 26.99
N THR A 438 -74.43 41.97 27.91
CA THR A 438 -73.87 40.72 28.44
C THR A 438 -73.63 39.67 27.34
N GLU A 439 -74.56 39.49 26.39
CA GLU A 439 -74.31 38.63 25.20
C GLU A 439 -73.11 39.13 24.39
N THR A 440 -72.97 40.45 24.21
CA THR A 440 -71.80 41.03 23.52
C THR A 440 -70.51 40.69 24.26
N ALA A 441 -70.49 40.79 25.60
CA ALA A 441 -69.31 40.48 26.40
C ALA A 441 -68.88 39.00 26.23
N LEU A 442 -69.83 38.06 26.26
CA LEU A 442 -69.57 36.64 25.97
C LEU A 442 -68.90 36.44 24.61
N ARG A 443 -69.43 37.08 23.56
CA ARG A 443 -68.86 36.97 22.20
C ARG A 443 -67.47 37.60 22.11
N ALA A 444 -67.20 38.66 22.88
CA ALA A 444 -65.87 39.26 22.98
C ALA A 444 -64.87 38.32 23.67
N VAL A 445 -65.27 37.65 24.76
CA VAL A 445 -64.48 36.60 25.41
C VAL A 445 -64.17 35.46 24.45
N GLU A 446 -65.17 34.97 23.71
CA GLU A 446 -64.94 33.93 22.69
C GLU A 446 -63.94 34.38 21.61
N ALA A 447 -64.00 35.65 21.16
CA ALA A 447 -63.02 36.20 20.23
C ALA A 447 -61.60 36.24 20.84
N THR A 448 -61.50 36.60 22.12
CA THR A 448 -60.21 36.64 22.84
C THR A 448 -59.63 35.23 23.01
N ALA A 449 -60.40 34.23 23.48
CA ALA A 449 -59.94 32.84 23.56
C ALA A 449 -59.48 32.28 22.19
N ALA A 450 -60.26 32.51 21.12
CA ALA A 450 -59.88 32.08 19.77
C ALA A 450 -58.60 32.77 19.28
N ASP A 451 -58.40 34.06 19.56
CA ASP A 451 -57.18 34.78 19.20
C ASP A 451 -55.95 34.21 19.94
N SER A 452 -56.06 33.98 21.25
CA SER A 452 -55.05 33.28 22.04
C SER A 452 -54.64 31.94 21.42
N ALA A 453 -55.63 31.09 21.08
CA ALA A 453 -55.38 29.81 20.43
C ALA A 453 -54.69 29.98 19.05
N ALA A 454 -55.05 31.01 18.27
CA ALA A 454 -54.36 31.34 17.02
C ALA A 454 -52.88 31.70 17.23
N LEU A 455 -52.56 32.48 18.27
CA LEU A 455 -51.17 32.90 18.50
C LEU A 455 -50.28 31.73 18.97
N LEU A 456 -50.77 30.90 19.88
CA LEU A 456 -50.12 29.66 20.30
C LEU A 456 -49.88 28.71 19.11
N SER A 457 -50.90 28.41 18.30
CA SER A 457 -50.76 27.60 17.08
C SER A 457 -49.77 28.23 16.08
N LEU A 458 -49.71 29.57 15.98
CA LEU A 458 -48.69 30.27 15.17
C LEU A 458 -47.26 29.98 15.68
N ALA A 459 -46.99 30.12 16.99
CA ALA A 459 -45.69 29.80 17.57
C ALA A 459 -45.26 28.33 17.29
N GLN A 460 -46.18 27.36 17.41
CA GLN A 460 -45.90 25.96 17.05
C GLN A 460 -45.54 25.81 15.56
N THR A 461 -46.24 26.51 14.66
CA THR A 461 -45.90 26.51 13.23
C THR A 461 -44.51 27.09 12.98
N GLN A 462 -44.12 28.17 13.67
CA GLN A 462 -42.77 28.73 13.53
C GLN A 462 -41.68 27.78 14.05
N SER A 463 -41.90 27.08 15.17
CA SER A 463 -40.97 26.06 15.66
C SER A 463 -40.79 24.90 14.65
N LEU A 464 -41.89 24.37 14.10
CA LEU A 464 -41.82 23.34 13.04
C LEU A 464 -41.08 23.85 11.80
N ALA A 465 -41.28 25.13 11.41
CA ALA A 465 -40.52 25.71 10.31
C ALA A 465 -39.02 25.76 10.60
N LEU A 466 -38.61 26.20 11.80
CA LEU A 466 -37.20 26.18 12.22
C LEU A 466 -36.61 24.76 12.23
N ARG A 467 -37.35 23.75 12.72
CA ARG A 467 -36.93 22.34 12.63
C ARG A 467 -36.73 21.90 11.18
N ALA A 468 -37.61 22.27 10.24
CA ALA A 468 -37.44 21.95 8.83
C ALA A 468 -36.15 22.58 8.26
N GLU A 469 -35.87 23.84 8.62
CA GLU A 469 -34.64 24.55 8.24
C GLU A 469 -33.39 23.85 8.78
N PHE A 470 -33.40 23.45 10.06
CA PHE A 470 -32.29 22.73 10.68
C PHE A 470 -31.98 21.42 9.94
N LYS A 471 -33.03 20.63 9.62
CA LYS A 471 -32.89 19.40 8.84
C LYS A 471 -32.43 19.63 7.41
N ARG A 472 -32.88 20.70 6.76
CA ARG A 472 -32.34 21.11 5.44
C ARG A 472 -30.83 21.32 5.50
N VAL A 473 -30.33 22.05 6.50
CA VAL A 473 -28.89 22.32 6.63
C VAL A 473 -28.10 21.04 6.90
N ALA A 474 -28.58 20.18 7.81
CA ALA A 474 -28.01 18.83 8.01
C ALA A 474 -27.96 18.01 6.71
N ALA A 475 -29.03 18.01 5.89
CA ALA A 475 -29.02 17.33 4.59
C ALA A 475 -27.96 17.90 3.63
N GLN A 476 -27.77 19.22 3.60
CA GLN A 476 -26.73 19.85 2.77
C GLN A 476 -25.32 19.48 3.24
N GLN A 477 -25.08 19.38 4.55
CA GLN A 477 -23.80 18.94 5.11
C GLN A 477 -23.50 17.48 4.76
N ALA A 478 -24.45 16.57 4.99
CA ALA A 478 -24.35 15.17 4.55
C ALA A 478 -24.10 15.08 3.03
N ALA A 479 -24.74 15.92 2.19
CA ALA A 479 -24.44 16.00 0.76
C ALA A 479 -22.99 16.42 0.48
N ALA A 480 -22.47 17.43 1.20
CA ALA A 480 -21.08 17.85 1.04
C ALA A 480 -20.09 16.72 1.43
N GLN A 481 -20.40 15.97 2.50
CA GLN A 481 -19.59 14.79 2.88
C GLN A 481 -19.63 13.69 1.81
N ALA A 482 -20.81 13.40 1.24
CA ALA A 482 -20.92 12.45 0.13
C ALA A 482 -20.04 12.88 -1.06
N ARG A 483 -20.07 14.18 -1.40
CA ARG A 483 -19.23 14.75 -2.46
C ARG A 483 -17.74 14.61 -2.18
N ALA A 484 -17.29 14.93 -0.96
CA ALA A 484 -15.89 14.81 -0.60
C ALA A 484 -15.40 13.35 -0.69
N ALA A 485 -16.16 12.40 -0.13
CA ALA A 485 -15.91 10.98 -0.30
C ALA A 485 -15.92 10.53 -1.79
N ALA A 486 -16.83 11.02 -2.64
CA ALA A 486 -16.80 10.70 -4.06
C ALA A 486 -15.52 11.17 -4.77
N ILE A 487 -15.08 12.39 -4.48
CA ILE A 487 -13.81 12.93 -5.00
C ILE A 487 -12.64 12.08 -4.49
N ALA A 488 -12.61 11.73 -3.20
CA ALA A 488 -11.56 10.89 -2.66
C ALA A 488 -11.54 9.49 -3.30
N ALA A 489 -12.72 8.87 -3.54
CA ALA A 489 -12.81 7.59 -4.25
C ALA A 489 -12.28 7.68 -5.68
N ASP A 490 -12.57 8.78 -6.40
CA ASP A 490 -12.00 9.01 -7.73
C ASP A 490 -10.47 9.18 -7.70
N ALA A 491 -9.91 9.92 -6.74
CA ALA A 491 -8.45 10.03 -6.57
C ALA A 491 -7.79 8.65 -6.36
N GLN A 492 -8.35 7.82 -5.47
CA GLN A 492 -7.89 6.44 -5.30
C GLN A 492 -7.99 5.62 -6.60
N ALA A 493 -9.07 5.78 -7.39
CA ALA A 493 -9.16 5.07 -8.67
C ALA A 493 -8.08 5.51 -9.66
N THR A 494 -7.76 6.81 -9.69
CA THR A 494 -6.69 7.35 -10.53
C THR A 494 -5.32 6.84 -10.10
N GLU A 495 -5.03 6.79 -8.80
CA GLU A 495 -3.77 6.20 -8.31
C GLU A 495 -3.69 4.69 -8.58
N ALA A 496 -4.81 3.97 -8.52
CA ALA A 496 -4.87 2.57 -8.96
C ALA A 496 -4.57 2.41 -10.46
N GLY A 497 -5.08 3.31 -11.31
CA GLY A 497 -4.75 3.33 -12.74
C GLY A 497 -3.27 3.60 -13.01
N GLN A 498 -2.64 4.52 -12.27
CA GLN A 498 -1.20 4.77 -12.42
C GLN A 498 -0.36 3.56 -11.98
N ALA A 499 -0.68 2.94 -10.84
CA ALA A 499 -0.06 1.67 -10.44
C ALA A 499 -0.26 0.57 -11.49
N ALA A 500 -1.47 0.37 -12.03
CA ALA A 500 -1.68 -0.57 -13.14
C ALA A 500 -0.79 -0.26 -14.36
N ALA A 501 -0.66 1.02 -14.75
CA ALA A 501 0.22 1.39 -15.86
C ALA A 501 1.70 1.08 -15.57
N ARG A 502 2.15 1.31 -14.32
CA ARG A 502 3.50 0.92 -13.88
C ARG A 502 3.68 -0.60 -13.97
N ALA A 503 2.74 -1.40 -13.46
CA ALA A 503 2.78 -2.86 -13.58
C ALA A 503 2.88 -3.33 -15.05
N ALA A 504 2.10 -2.73 -15.97
CA ALA A 504 2.22 -2.98 -17.40
C ALA A 504 3.60 -2.64 -17.98
N ALA A 505 4.21 -1.52 -17.57
CA ALA A 505 5.54 -1.14 -18.03
C ALA A 505 6.61 -2.12 -17.53
N GLU A 506 6.57 -2.51 -16.26
CA GLU A 506 7.50 -3.50 -15.69
C GLU A 506 7.30 -4.89 -16.32
N ARG A 507 6.06 -5.34 -16.56
CA ARG A 507 5.82 -6.53 -17.40
C ARG A 507 6.54 -6.43 -18.74
N ALA A 508 6.43 -5.30 -19.45
CA ALA A 508 7.13 -5.13 -20.73
C ALA A 508 8.65 -5.17 -20.58
N SER A 509 9.21 -4.59 -19.51
CA SER A 509 10.64 -4.72 -19.21
C SER A 509 11.05 -6.17 -18.93
N ALA A 510 10.29 -6.91 -18.11
CA ALA A 510 10.55 -8.32 -17.85
C ALA A 510 10.53 -9.17 -19.14
N GLU A 511 9.54 -8.98 -20.02
CA GLU A 511 9.45 -9.70 -21.30
C GLU A 511 10.59 -9.35 -22.26
N ARG A 512 11.06 -8.09 -22.28
CA ARG A 512 12.25 -7.70 -23.07
C ARG A 512 13.51 -8.37 -22.52
N ALA A 513 13.73 -8.33 -21.20
CA ALA A 513 14.86 -8.99 -20.56
C ALA A 513 14.84 -10.51 -20.78
N GLU A 514 13.67 -11.17 -20.71
CA GLU A 514 13.50 -12.57 -21.13
C GLU A 514 13.94 -12.78 -22.59
N ALA A 515 13.52 -11.93 -23.54
CA ALA A 515 13.96 -12.04 -24.93
C ALA A 515 15.48 -11.92 -25.08
N ASP A 516 16.10 -10.99 -24.34
CA ASP A 516 17.55 -10.81 -24.33
C ASP A 516 18.24 -12.04 -23.73
N ALA A 517 17.71 -12.63 -22.66
CA ALA A 517 18.23 -13.86 -22.07
C ALA A 517 18.17 -15.03 -23.06
N ARG A 518 17.05 -15.18 -23.77
CA ARG A 518 16.87 -16.19 -24.84
C ARG A 518 17.89 -16.02 -25.96
N VAL A 519 18.11 -14.79 -26.44
CA VAL A 519 19.08 -14.54 -27.51
C VAL A 519 20.50 -14.87 -27.05
N ALA A 520 20.88 -14.49 -25.82
CA ALA A 520 22.20 -14.79 -25.28
C ALA A 520 22.40 -16.30 -25.04
N ALA A 521 21.41 -17.00 -24.45
CA ALA A 521 21.40 -18.46 -24.38
C ALA A 521 21.60 -19.12 -25.75
N GLN A 522 20.90 -18.66 -26.81
CA GLN A 522 21.10 -19.21 -28.15
C GLN A 522 22.52 -18.94 -28.66
N ALA A 523 23.07 -17.75 -28.41
CA ALA A 523 24.43 -17.43 -28.81
C ALA A 523 25.47 -18.29 -28.06
N ALA A 524 25.28 -18.53 -26.75
CA ALA A 524 26.11 -19.46 -25.97
C ALA A 524 26.06 -20.88 -26.55
N HIS A 525 24.87 -21.37 -26.91
CA HIS A 525 24.69 -22.64 -27.58
C HIS A 525 25.46 -22.72 -28.91
N ASP A 526 25.34 -21.69 -29.76
CA ASP A 526 26.02 -21.68 -31.05
C ASP A 526 27.55 -21.69 -30.88
N LYS A 527 28.07 -21.00 -29.84
CA LYS A 527 29.49 -21.01 -29.49
C LYS A 527 29.96 -22.38 -28.97
N ARG A 528 29.17 -23.05 -28.12
CA ARG A 528 29.39 -24.46 -27.74
C ARG A 528 29.52 -25.37 -28.97
N VAL A 529 28.62 -25.25 -29.96
CA VAL A 529 28.70 -26.07 -31.19
C VAL A 529 30.00 -25.83 -31.94
N VAL A 530 30.45 -24.57 -32.04
CA VAL A 530 31.76 -24.26 -32.62
C VAL A 530 32.89 -24.91 -31.80
N ALA A 531 32.84 -24.85 -30.47
CA ALA A 531 33.88 -25.43 -29.62
C ALA A 531 33.98 -26.96 -29.79
N GLU A 532 32.83 -27.66 -29.79
CA GLU A 532 32.75 -29.10 -30.04
C GLU A 532 33.27 -29.47 -31.44
N ARG A 533 32.94 -28.68 -32.47
CA ARG A 533 33.46 -28.93 -33.83
C ARG A 533 34.98 -28.77 -33.89
N GLU A 534 35.53 -27.75 -33.25
CA GLU A 534 36.97 -27.52 -33.24
C GLU A 534 37.72 -28.57 -32.40
N ARG A 535 37.18 -29.00 -31.25
CA ARG A 535 37.60 -30.23 -30.54
C ARG A 535 37.71 -31.42 -31.49
N ASP A 536 36.67 -31.72 -32.28
CA ASP A 536 36.71 -32.87 -33.18
C ASP A 536 37.80 -32.71 -34.28
N ILE A 537 38.04 -31.48 -34.76
CA ILE A 537 39.17 -31.19 -35.66
C ILE A 537 40.50 -31.44 -34.94
N ALA A 538 40.70 -30.97 -33.71
CA ALA A 538 41.93 -31.20 -32.95
C ALA A 538 42.19 -32.70 -32.72
N ALA A 539 41.19 -33.47 -32.29
CA ALA A 539 41.26 -34.93 -32.20
C ALA A 539 41.64 -35.59 -33.53
N ALA A 540 41.03 -35.20 -34.66
CA ALA A 540 41.39 -35.78 -35.96
C ALA A 540 42.83 -35.46 -36.36
N GLN A 541 43.30 -34.24 -36.10
CA GLN A 541 44.67 -33.84 -36.43
C GLN A 541 45.70 -34.49 -35.51
N ARG A 542 45.40 -34.70 -34.22
CA ARG A 542 46.20 -35.57 -33.33
C ARG A 542 46.38 -36.97 -33.93
N VAL A 543 45.30 -37.62 -34.37
CA VAL A 543 45.38 -38.94 -35.02
C VAL A 543 46.27 -38.88 -36.25
N THR A 544 46.16 -37.83 -37.07
CA THR A 544 47.08 -37.63 -38.21
C THR A 544 48.53 -37.48 -37.76
N ALA A 545 48.80 -36.71 -36.70
CA ALA A 545 50.17 -36.48 -36.22
C ALA A 545 50.81 -37.76 -35.67
N GLU A 546 50.06 -38.56 -34.89
CA GLU A 546 50.51 -39.87 -34.40
C GLU A 546 50.75 -40.87 -35.55
N ALA A 547 49.87 -40.94 -36.56
CA ALA A 547 50.10 -41.78 -37.73
C ALA A 547 51.39 -41.40 -38.46
N GLU A 548 51.63 -40.10 -38.68
CA GLU A 548 52.85 -39.64 -39.37
C GLU A 548 54.11 -39.85 -38.51
N ARG A 549 54.00 -39.77 -37.18
CA ARG A 549 55.08 -40.20 -36.27
C ARG A 549 55.41 -41.68 -36.46
N ALA A 550 54.41 -42.57 -36.50
CA ALA A 550 54.64 -44.00 -36.77
C ALA A 550 55.36 -44.21 -38.12
N THR A 551 54.98 -43.46 -39.17
CA THR A 551 55.70 -43.47 -40.45
C THR A 551 57.15 -43.02 -40.30
N ALA A 552 57.43 -41.96 -39.52
CA ALA A 552 58.80 -41.51 -39.27
C ALA A 552 59.64 -42.58 -38.53
N GLN A 553 59.08 -43.18 -37.47
CA GLN A 553 59.71 -44.28 -36.72
C GLN A 553 60.05 -45.47 -37.63
N GLN A 554 59.13 -45.94 -38.49
CA GLN A 554 59.43 -47.04 -39.42
C GLN A 554 60.54 -46.67 -40.40
N ALA A 555 60.52 -45.45 -40.94
CA ALA A 555 61.60 -44.95 -41.79
C ALA A 555 62.94 -44.85 -41.03
N GLU A 556 62.94 -44.44 -39.77
CA GLU A 556 64.16 -44.43 -38.95
C GLU A 556 64.71 -45.84 -38.74
N ALA A 557 63.89 -46.82 -38.29
CA ALA A 557 64.33 -48.22 -38.19
C ALA A 557 64.91 -48.73 -39.52
N ARG A 558 64.30 -48.43 -40.68
CA ARG A 558 64.90 -48.79 -41.98
C ARG A 558 66.24 -48.09 -42.19
N ALA A 559 66.38 -46.80 -41.87
CA ALA A 559 67.65 -46.10 -42.00
C ALA A 559 68.75 -46.70 -41.11
N GLN A 560 68.42 -47.14 -39.89
CA GLN A 560 69.36 -47.79 -38.98
C GLN A 560 69.79 -49.19 -39.47
N ALA A 561 68.84 -50.04 -39.88
CA ALA A 561 69.15 -51.31 -40.54
C ALA A 561 70.06 -51.12 -41.76
N GLN A 562 69.83 -50.10 -42.60
CA GLN A 562 70.67 -49.85 -43.77
C GLN A 562 72.06 -49.29 -43.40
N GLN A 563 72.16 -48.56 -42.28
CA GLN A 563 73.45 -48.17 -41.71
C GLN A 563 74.26 -49.37 -41.23
N GLN A 564 73.65 -50.31 -40.50
CA GLN A 564 74.30 -51.57 -40.09
C GLN A 564 74.72 -52.38 -41.32
N ALA A 565 73.84 -52.55 -42.31
CA ALA A 565 74.21 -53.21 -43.58
C ALA A 565 75.41 -52.52 -44.27
N ALA A 566 75.52 -51.18 -44.22
CA ALA A 566 76.70 -50.48 -44.75
C ALA A 566 77.96 -50.76 -43.92
N ALA A 567 77.86 -50.83 -42.59
CA ALA A 567 78.98 -51.16 -41.71
C ALA A 567 79.47 -52.62 -41.88
N GLU A 568 78.56 -53.60 -41.93
CA GLU A 568 78.91 -54.99 -42.26
C GLU A 568 79.53 -55.10 -43.65
N ALA A 569 79.01 -54.39 -44.66
CA ALA A 569 79.64 -54.35 -45.98
C ALA A 569 81.06 -53.75 -45.93
N ARG A 570 81.30 -52.74 -45.07
CA ARG A 570 82.64 -52.19 -44.79
C ARG A 570 83.57 -53.22 -44.14
N GLY A 571 83.10 -53.90 -43.09
CA GLY A 571 83.81 -55.01 -42.45
C GLY A 571 84.20 -56.09 -43.47
N ARG A 572 83.27 -56.55 -44.32
CA ARG A 572 83.57 -57.45 -45.46
C ARG A 572 84.59 -56.86 -46.44
N ALA A 573 84.51 -55.56 -46.76
CA ALA A 573 85.52 -54.91 -47.58
C ALA A 573 86.90 -54.90 -46.91
N GLN A 574 86.97 -54.67 -45.59
CA GLN A 574 88.22 -54.69 -44.82
C GLN A 574 88.84 -56.07 -44.73
N ALA A 575 88.10 -57.10 -44.31
CA ALA A 575 88.55 -58.49 -44.38
C ALA A 575 89.08 -58.86 -45.79
N ALA A 576 88.32 -58.60 -46.86
CA ALA A 576 88.79 -58.84 -48.23
C ALA A 576 90.02 -57.98 -48.57
N GLY A 577 90.09 -56.75 -48.05
CA GLY A 577 91.24 -55.87 -48.22
C GLY A 577 92.53 -56.38 -47.55
N ASP A 578 92.44 -56.76 -46.28
CA ASP A 578 93.51 -57.42 -45.52
C ASP A 578 93.95 -58.73 -46.19
N THR A 579 93.02 -59.57 -46.67
CA THR A 579 93.37 -60.73 -47.50
C THR A 579 94.13 -60.30 -48.75
N ALA A 580 93.69 -59.26 -49.46
CA ALA A 580 94.43 -58.73 -50.62
C ALA A 580 95.84 -58.26 -50.26
N SER A 581 96.02 -57.62 -49.10
CA SER A 581 97.33 -57.16 -48.64
C SER A 581 98.25 -58.32 -48.20
N GLN A 582 97.78 -59.25 -47.37
CA GLN A 582 98.51 -60.48 -47.05
C GLN A 582 98.94 -61.27 -48.30
N LYS A 583 98.04 -61.44 -49.28
CA LYS A 583 98.38 -62.16 -50.51
C LYS A 583 99.34 -61.38 -51.41
N LYS A 584 99.27 -60.05 -51.37
CA LYS A 584 100.32 -59.18 -51.92
C LYS A 584 101.67 -59.45 -51.24
N ASP A 585 101.72 -59.55 -49.92
CA ASP A 585 103.00 -59.81 -49.25
C ASP A 585 103.56 -61.20 -49.60
N VAL A 586 102.71 -62.24 -49.72
CA VAL A 586 103.09 -63.55 -50.27
C VAL A 586 103.65 -63.41 -51.69
N ALA A 587 103.00 -62.63 -52.56
CA ALA A 587 103.50 -62.40 -53.92
C ALA A 587 104.82 -61.61 -53.95
N LEU A 588 105.04 -60.69 -53.00
CA LEU A 588 106.29 -59.93 -52.87
C LEU A 588 107.43 -60.76 -52.28
N ALA A 589 107.18 -61.53 -51.22
CA ALA A 589 108.11 -62.54 -50.72
C ALA A 589 108.50 -63.53 -51.82
N ALA A 590 107.54 -64.11 -52.53
CA ALA A 590 107.78 -64.95 -53.71
C ALA A 590 108.61 -64.21 -54.78
N GLU A 591 108.36 -62.92 -55.06
CA GLU A 591 109.22 -62.11 -55.93
C GLU A 591 110.65 -62.01 -55.39
N ARG A 592 110.83 -61.69 -54.11
CA ARG A 592 112.16 -61.57 -53.51
C ARG A 592 112.92 -62.89 -53.60
N GLU A 593 112.25 -64.00 -53.33
CA GLU A 593 112.78 -65.34 -53.44
C GLU A 593 113.10 -65.70 -54.89
N ALA A 594 112.26 -65.33 -55.86
CA ALA A 594 112.55 -65.48 -57.29
C ALA A 594 113.71 -64.60 -57.76
N VAL A 595 113.85 -63.40 -57.21
CA VAL A 595 114.94 -62.48 -57.52
C VAL A 595 116.25 -62.93 -56.88
N GLN A 596 116.22 -63.45 -55.66
CA GLN A 596 117.37 -64.04 -55.00
C GLN A 596 117.86 -65.29 -55.73
N ALA A 597 116.93 -66.16 -56.11
CA ALA A 597 117.27 -67.34 -56.90
C ALA A 597 117.77 -66.94 -58.31
N ARG A 598 117.27 -65.85 -58.91
CA ARG A 598 117.84 -65.28 -60.14
C ARG A 598 119.24 -64.75 -59.94
N ASP A 599 119.45 -63.98 -58.88
CA ASP A 599 120.75 -63.40 -58.58
C ASP A 599 121.74 -64.46 -58.14
N GLU A 600 121.30 -65.60 -57.69
CA GLU A 600 122.15 -66.76 -57.59
C GLU A 600 122.47 -67.33 -58.95
N ALA A 601 121.60 -67.23 -59.99
CA ALA A 601 121.69 -67.68 -61.41
C ALA A 601 122.49 -66.84 -62.49
N VAL A 602 122.92 -65.54 -62.33
CA VAL A 602 124.01 -64.74 -63.21
C VAL A 602 125.88 -64.39 -62.75
N ARG A 603 126.88 -64.47 -61.48
CA ARG A 603 127.64 -65.43 -59.94
C ARG A 603 127.47 -67.16 -59.48
N ALA A 604 126.29 -68.10 -59.60
CA ALA A 604 125.68 -69.05 -61.00
C ALA A 604 126.00 -69.27 -62.83
N GLU A 605 126.36 -68.41 -64.05
CA GLU A 605 127.24 -68.11 -65.52
C GLU A 605 128.77 -67.38 -66.03
N ARG A 606 129.79 -66.68 -65.34
CA ARG A 606 130.76 -65.44 -65.07
C ARG A 606 131.78 -66.30 -64.37
N ASN A 607 131.36 -67.00 -63.32
CA ASN A 607 131.97 -68.19 -62.74
C ASN A 607 132.41 -69.26 -63.88
N ARG A 608 131.97 -69.15 -65.16
CA ARG A 608 131.83 -70.23 -66.14
C ARG A 608 131.33 -71.62 -65.58
N ASP A 609 130.62 -71.68 -64.41
CA ASP A 609 129.91 -72.86 -63.80
C ASP A 609 128.65 -72.73 -64.57
N ALA A 610 128.75 -73.09 -65.83
CA ALA A 610 127.51 -73.58 -66.37
C ALA A 610 126.84 -74.47 -65.32
N LEU A 611 127.58 -75.30 -64.54
CA LEU A 611 126.96 -75.99 -63.46
C LEU A 611 126.32 -75.26 -62.31
N VAL A 612 126.30 -73.92 -62.19
CA VAL A 612 125.46 -73.27 -61.14
C VAL A 612 124.19 -72.56 -61.47
N ALA A 613 124.01 -72.22 -62.72
CA ALA A 613 122.96 -71.31 -63.21
C ALA A 613 121.54 -71.86 -63.45
N LYS A 614 121.42 -73.15 -63.79
CA LYS A 614 120.11 -73.88 -63.76
C LYS A 614 119.43 -74.00 -62.37
N ALA A 615 120.02 -74.25 -61.19
CA ALA A 615 119.14 -74.56 -60.03
C ALA A 615 118.50 -73.31 -59.49
N ALA A 616 119.32 -72.29 -59.35
CA ALA A 616 118.81 -71.02 -58.90
C ALA A 616 117.69 -70.58 -59.87
N ALA A 617 117.75 -71.01 -61.14
CA ALA A 617 116.64 -70.88 -62.08
C ALA A 617 115.40 -71.72 -61.80
N LEU A 618 115.51 -72.98 -61.36
CA LEU A 618 114.33 -73.78 -61.03
C LEU A 618 113.64 -73.28 -59.73
N ARG A 619 114.41 -72.84 -58.72
CA ARG A 619 113.89 -72.15 -57.51
C ARG A 619 113.17 -70.86 -57.85
N ALA A 620 113.70 -70.08 -58.79
CA ALA A 620 113.01 -68.86 -59.22
C ALA A 620 111.68 -69.18 -59.91
N VAL A 621 111.58 -70.28 -60.69
CA VAL A 621 110.31 -70.68 -61.34
C VAL A 621 109.29 -71.18 -60.29
N ALA A 622 109.70 -71.93 -59.26
CA ALA A 622 108.80 -72.36 -58.20
C ALA A 622 108.25 -71.18 -57.37
N ALA A 623 109.11 -70.26 -56.94
CA ALA A 623 108.69 -68.99 -56.35
C ALA A 623 107.80 -68.17 -57.30
N ALA A 624 108.02 -68.17 -58.62
CA ALA A 624 107.10 -67.47 -59.53
C ALA A 624 105.71 -68.10 -59.60
N ALA A 625 105.59 -69.43 -59.52
CA ALA A 625 104.29 -70.10 -59.47
C ALA A 625 103.50 -69.79 -58.18
N GLU A 626 104.18 -69.72 -57.02
CA GLU A 626 103.57 -69.30 -55.75
C GLU A 626 103.19 -67.81 -55.79
N GLY A 627 104.00 -66.97 -56.43
CA GLY A 627 103.65 -65.56 -56.69
C GLY A 627 102.37 -65.40 -57.51
N GLU A 628 102.17 -66.24 -58.52
CA GLU A 628 101.00 -66.20 -59.39
C GLU A 628 99.71 -66.64 -58.67
N GLY A 629 99.79 -67.68 -57.83
CA GLY A 629 98.67 -68.08 -56.95
C GLY A 629 98.30 -66.95 -55.99
N GLY A 630 99.30 -66.33 -55.34
CA GLY A 630 99.10 -65.14 -54.50
C GLY A 630 98.48 -63.94 -55.24
N ALA A 631 98.87 -63.68 -56.50
CA ALA A 631 98.29 -62.62 -57.31
C ALA A 631 96.82 -62.87 -57.69
N GLY A 632 96.48 -64.11 -58.08
CA GLY A 632 95.09 -64.48 -58.42
C GLY A 632 94.16 -64.36 -57.23
N GLU A 633 94.60 -64.83 -56.05
CA GLU A 633 93.84 -64.69 -54.81
C GLU A 633 93.76 -63.23 -54.32
N ALA A 634 94.79 -62.40 -54.51
CA ALA A 634 94.71 -60.96 -54.24
C ALA A 634 93.68 -60.25 -55.14
N ARG A 635 93.58 -60.61 -56.43
CA ARG A 635 92.58 -60.01 -57.35
C ARG A 635 91.16 -60.44 -57.00
N ALA A 636 90.93 -61.72 -56.72
CA ALA A 636 89.64 -62.19 -56.25
C ALA A 636 89.22 -61.49 -54.94
N ALA A 637 90.16 -61.28 -54.00
CA ALA A 637 89.87 -60.51 -52.78
C ALA A 637 89.58 -59.02 -53.10
N ALA A 638 90.29 -58.40 -54.04
CA ALA A 638 89.99 -57.03 -54.47
C ALA A 638 88.59 -56.91 -55.10
N ASP A 639 88.18 -57.86 -55.95
CA ASP A 639 86.83 -57.87 -56.55
C ASP A 639 85.74 -58.09 -55.49
N GLU A 640 86.02 -58.92 -54.47
CA GLU A 640 85.14 -59.10 -53.30
C GLU A 640 85.06 -57.81 -52.46
N ALA A 641 86.18 -57.09 -52.27
CA ALA A 641 86.17 -55.78 -51.64
C ALA A 641 85.36 -54.76 -52.46
N GLN A 642 85.47 -54.75 -53.80
CA GLN A 642 84.67 -53.89 -54.67
C GLN A 642 83.16 -54.21 -54.60
N ALA A 643 82.78 -55.49 -54.61
CA ALA A 643 81.37 -55.87 -54.46
C ALA A 643 80.81 -55.48 -53.08
N ALA A 644 81.62 -55.60 -52.03
CA ALA A 644 81.26 -55.14 -50.70
C ALA A 644 81.13 -53.60 -50.63
N ALA A 645 81.98 -52.86 -51.36
CA ALA A 645 81.85 -51.40 -51.49
C ALA A 645 80.55 -50.99 -52.20
N ASP A 646 80.17 -51.63 -53.31
CA ASP A 646 78.90 -51.35 -53.99
C ASP A 646 77.69 -51.69 -53.12
N ALA A 647 77.76 -52.78 -52.34
CA ALA A 647 76.72 -53.09 -51.36
C ALA A 647 76.63 -52.02 -50.26
N ALA A 648 77.76 -51.47 -49.79
CA ALA A 648 77.78 -50.36 -48.84
C ALA A 648 77.16 -49.09 -49.44
N THR A 649 77.44 -48.80 -50.71
CA THR A 649 76.87 -47.64 -51.41
C THR A 649 75.36 -47.79 -51.63
N GLY A 650 74.88 -48.98 -52.00
CA GLY A 650 73.45 -49.28 -52.13
C GLY A 650 72.72 -49.13 -50.79
N ALA A 651 73.32 -49.60 -49.69
CA ALA A 651 72.77 -49.43 -48.35
C ALA A 651 72.75 -47.94 -47.93
N ALA A 652 73.79 -47.16 -48.22
CA ALA A 652 73.81 -45.72 -47.95
C ALA A 652 72.71 -44.97 -48.73
N THR A 653 72.51 -45.25 -50.03
CA THR A 653 71.43 -44.64 -50.82
C THR A 653 70.05 -44.99 -50.25
N ALA A 654 69.82 -46.25 -49.85
CA ALA A 654 68.57 -46.65 -49.22
C ALA A 654 68.38 -45.98 -47.83
N ALA A 655 69.45 -45.79 -47.06
CA ALA A 655 69.39 -45.07 -45.79
C ALA A 655 69.00 -43.60 -46.00
N ARG A 656 69.56 -42.93 -47.03
CA ARG A 656 69.17 -41.56 -47.41
C ARG A 656 67.70 -41.48 -47.81
N ALA A 657 67.19 -42.39 -48.65
CA ALA A 657 65.77 -42.39 -49.02
C ALA A 657 64.86 -42.56 -47.79
N ALA A 658 65.23 -43.44 -46.86
CA ALA A 658 64.51 -43.61 -45.60
C ALA A 658 64.57 -42.33 -44.74
N ALA A 659 65.73 -41.66 -44.62
CA ALA A 659 65.83 -40.36 -43.96
C ALA A 659 64.97 -39.24 -44.58
N THR A 660 64.91 -39.15 -45.91
CA THR A 660 64.00 -38.23 -46.61
C THR A 660 62.53 -38.54 -46.31
N GLU A 661 62.13 -39.81 -46.28
CA GLU A 661 60.78 -40.23 -45.89
C GLU A 661 60.47 -39.88 -44.42
N ALA A 662 61.41 -40.10 -43.50
CA ALA A 662 61.22 -39.69 -42.10
C ALA A 662 61.10 -38.16 -41.96
N THR A 663 61.87 -37.39 -42.72
CA THR A 663 61.75 -35.92 -42.72
C THR A 663 60.41 -35.45 -43.28
N ALA A 664 59.93 -36.02 -44.40
CA ALA A 664 58.61 -35.69 -44.94
C ALA A 664 57.49 -36.01 -43.93
N ALA A 665 57.58 -37.16 -43.25
CA ALA A 665 56.61 -37.55 -42.23
C ALA A 665 56.67 -36.61 -41.00
N ALA A 666 57.87 -36.16 -40.58
CA ALA A 666 57.99 -35.21 -39.48
C ALA A 666 57.38 -33.83 -39.81
N VAL A 667 57.63 -33.31 -41.03
CA VAL A 667 56.97 -32.10 -41.55
C VAL A 667 55.44 -32.27 -41.58
N ALA A 668 54.93 -33.42 -42.05
CA ALA A 668 53.48 -33.65 -42.06
C ALA A 668 52.88 -33.74 -40.65
N ALA A 669 53.61 -34.36 -39.70
CA ALA A 669 53.21 -34.38 -38.29
C ALA A 669 53.19 -32.97 -37.66
N ARG A 670 54.22 -32.13 -37.92
CA ARG A 670 54.25 -30.73 -37.47
C ARG A 670 53.08 -29.93 -38.05
N GLU A 671 52.81 -30.03 -39.35
CA GLU A 671 51.64 -29.38 -39.97
C GLU A 671 50.32 -29.83 -39.33
N ALA A 672 50.14 -31.12 -39.04
CA ALA A 672 48.99 -31.61 -38.30
C ALA A 672 48.93 -31.04 -36.87
N ALA A 673 50.06 -30.96 -36.17
CA ALA A 673 50.12 -30.36 -34.84
C ALA A 673 49.76 -28.87 -34.85
N THR A 674 50.29 -28.07 -35.79
CA THR A 674 49.90 -26.66 -35.98
C THR A 674 48.39 -26.54 -36.23
N ARG A 675 47.80 -27.41 -37.09
CA ARG A 675 46.34 -27.39 -37.31
C ARG A 675 45.55 -27.78 -36.07
N ALA A 676 46.04 -28.73 -35.25
CA ALA A 676 45.41 -29.09 -33.98
C ALA A 676 45.46 -27.92 -32.98
N THR A 677 46.60 -27.23 -32.88
CA THR A 677 46.76 -26.06 -31.99
C THR A 677 45.85 -24.90 -32.42
N ALA A 678 45.77 -24.59 -33.72
CA ALA A 678 44.82 -23.60 -34.22
C ALA A 678 43.35 -23.99 -33.94
N ALA A 679 42.99 -25.27 -34.04
CA ALA A 679 41.67 -25.75 -33.63
C ALA A 679 41.44 -25.58 -32.11
N ALA A 680 42.42 -25.90 -31.26
CA ALA A 680 42.31 -25.68 -29.82
C ALA A 680 42.13 -24.20 -29.45
N GLU A 681 42.91 -23.28 -30.03
CA GLU A 681 42.73 -21.83 -29.80
C GLU A 681 41.34 -21.35 -30.26
N ARG A 682 40.84 -21.80 -31.42
CA ARG A 682 39.47 -21.48 -31.85
C ARG A 682 38.42 -22.07 -30.91
N ALA A 683 38.65 -23.27 -30.36
CA ALA A 683 37.77 -23.86 -29.35
C ALA A 683 37.77 -23.04 -28.04
N ARG A 684 38.93 -22.57 -27.59
CA ARG A 684 39.08 -21.70 -26.41
C ARG A 684 38.36 -20.36 -26.61
N ALA A 685 38.61 -19.66 -27.71
CA ALA A 685 37.88 -18.45 -28.07
C ALA A 685 36.36 -18.68 -28.13
N ALA A 686 35.90 -19.83 -28.65
CA ALA A 686 34.48 -20.16 -28.64
C ALA A 686 33.95 -20.40 -27.21
N ALA A 687 34.72 -21.04 -26.32
CA ALA A 687 34.32 -21.25 -24.93
C ALA A 687 34.26 -19.94 -24.13
N ASP A 688 35.26 -19.06 -24.24
CA ASP A 688 35.24 -17.71 -23.65
C ASP A 688 34.07 -16.89 -24.20
N GLY A 689 33.82 -16.94 -25.52
CA GLY A 689 32.60 -16.36 -26.10
C GLY A 689 31.30 -16.94 -25.50
N ALA A 690 31.23 -18.27 -25.26
CA ALA A 690 30.07 -18.87 -24.62
C ALA A 690 29.91 -18.38 -23.17
N TRP A 691 31.00 -18.25 -22.42
CA TRP A 691 30.94 -17.70 -21.06
C TRP A 691 30.48 -16.24 -21.05
N ALA A 692 30.98 -15.37 -21.95
CA ALA A 692 30.51 -14.00 -22.05
C ALA A 692 29.00 -13.92 -22.33
N GLU A 693 28.50 -14.76 -23.25
CA GLU A 693 27.05 -14.83 -23.54
C GLU A 693 26.24 -15.39 -22.36
N ALA A 694 26.79 -16.34 -21.59
CA ALA A 694 26.11 -16.84 -20.38
C ALA A 694 25.98 -15.76 -19.30
N THR A 695 27.03 -14.95 -19.09
CA THR A 695 26.99 -13.78 -18.21
C THR A 695 25.97 -12.73 -18.67
N VAL A 696 25.89 -12.42 -19.98
CA VAL A 696 24.80 -11.57 -20.52
C VAL A 696 23.42 -12.18 -20.23
N SER A 697 23.24 -13.50 -20.38
CA SER A 697 21.96 -14.15 -20.10
C SER A 697 21.56 -14.05 -18.62
N GLN A 698 22.53 -14.24 -17.71
CA GLN A 698 22.32 -14.08 -16.26
C GLN A 698 21.97 -12.64 -15.88
N SER A 699 22.70 -11.64 -16.40
CA SER A 699 22.34 -10.24 -16.21
C SER A 699 20.91 -9.95 -16.66
N ALA A 700 20.51 -10.45 -17.84
CA ALA A 700 19.15 -10.25 -18.34
C ALA A 700 18.10 -10.93 -17.44
N ALA A 701 18.42 -12.11 -16.89
CA ALA A 701 17.56 -12.76 -15.90
C ALA A 701 17.42 -11.93 -14.61
N ALA A 702 18.51 -11.40 -14.04
CA ALA A 702 18.44 -10.46 -12.92
C ALA A 702 17.59 -9.21 -13.23
N THR A 703 17.74 -8.58 -14.41
CA THR A 703 16.83 -7.50 -14.85
C THR A 703 15.37 -7.96 -14.93
N ALA A 704 15.08 -9.17 -15.44
CA ALA A 704 13.71 -9.69 -15.44
C ALA A 704 13.17 -9.88 -14.00
N HIS A 705 14.02 -10.33 -13.08
CA HIS A 705 13.65 -10.54 -11.68
C HIS A 705 13.26 -9.23 -10.98
N ALA A 706 14.14 -8.22 -11.04
CA ALA A 706 13.85 -6.87 -10.56
C ALA A 706 12.54 -6.31 -11.17
N ALA A 707 12.36 -6.34 -12.50
CA ALA A 707 11.12 -5.89 -13.12
C ALA A 707 9.89 -6.67 -12.62
N ALA A 708 10.01 -7.98 -12.39
CA ALA A 708 8.89 -8.75 -11.83
C ALA A 708 8.55 -8.33 -10.39
N ALA A 709 9.54 -8.10 -9.53
CA ALA A 709 9.33 -7.56 -8.19
C ALA A 709 8.65 -6.17 -8.23
N ASP A 710 9.12 -5.24 -9.08
CA ASP A 710 8.49 -3.92 -9.22
C ASP A 710 7.04 -4.02 -9.75
N ALA A 711 6.74 -4.99 -10.64
CA ALA A 711 5.36 -5.25 -11.07
C ALA A 711 4.46 -5.72 -9.92
N ILE A 712 4.98 -6.58 -9.03
CA ILE A 712 4.24 -7.06 -7.85
C ILE A 712 3.93 -5.89 -6.89
N VAL A 713 4.92 -5.05 -6.57
CA VAL A 713 4.73 -3.86 -5.73
C VAL A 713 3.66 -2.95 -6.36
N ALA A 714 3.75 -2.67 -7.67
CA ALA A 714 2.74 -1.86 -8.35
C ALA A 714 1.35 -2.49 -8.29
N SER A 715 1.24 -3.82 -8.42
CA SER A 715 -0.03 -4.53 -8.24
C SER A 715 -0.60 -4.40 -6.84
N GLU A 716 0.23 -4.52 -5.80
CA GLU A 716 -0.22 -4.37 -4.41
C GLU A 716 -0.69 -2.94 -4.11
N GLN A 717 0.06 -1.93 -4.59
CA GLN A 717 -0.37 -0.54 -4.56
C GLN A 717 -1.74 -0.35 -5.24
N ALA A 718 -1.97 -0.95 -6.42
CA ALA A 718 -3.28 -0.88 -7.08
C ALA A 718 -4.38 -1.50 -6.21
N ALA A 719 -4.12 -2.65 -5.57
CA ALA A 719 -5.09 -3.28 -4.67
C ALA A 719 -5.41 -2.43 -3.43
N ARG A 720 -4.40 -1.82 -2.79
CA ARG A 720 -4.61 -0.88 -1.67
C ARG A 720 -5.46 0.32 -2.08
N ASN A 721 -5.18 0.93 -3.23
CA ASN A 721 -5.99 2.04 -3.76
C ASN A 721 -7.43 1.59 -4.04
N ALA A 722 -7.63 0.35 -4.51
CA ALA A 722 -8.97 -0.21 -4.66
C ALA A 722 -9.74 -0.32 -3.33
N LYS A 723 -9.05 -0.76 -2.27
CA LYS A 723 -9.61 -0.81 -0.91
C LYS A 723 -9.91 0.58 -0.34
N GLY A 724 -8.97 1.53 -0.47
CA GLY A 724 -9.22 2.95 -0.19
C GLY A 724 -10.45 3.49 -0.94
N ALA A 725 -10.61 3.20 -2.23
CA ALA A 725 -11.79 3.60 -3.01
C ALA A 725 -13.08 2.98 -2.46
N GLU A 726 -13.03 1.74 -1.95
CA GLU A 726 -14.17 1.04 -1.34
C GLU A 726 -14.62 1.71 -0.05
N GLN A 727 -13.68 2.04 0.84
CA GLN A 727 -13.98 2.76 2.08
C GLN A 727 -14.64 4.12 1.78
N GLN A 728 -14.09 4.87 0.83
CA GLN A 728 -14.69 6.16 0.43
C GLN A 728 -16.07 5.97 -0.21
N ALA A 729 -16.27 4.95 -1.04
CA ALA A 729 -17.61 4.65 -1.57
C ALA A 729 -18.62 4.33 -0.46
N LYS A 730 -18.20 3.62 0.60
CA LYS A 730 -19.04 3.35 1.77
C LYS A 730 -19.39 4.63 2.53
N LEU A 731 -18.41 5.50 2.79
CA LEU A 731 -18.67 6.81 3.40
C LEU A 731 -19.64 7.65 2.55
N ALA A 732 -19.50 7.65 1.22
CA ALA A 732 -20.43 8.36 0.35
C ALA A 732 -21.84 7.78 0.42
N SER A 733 -22.00 6.45 0.44
CA SER A 733 -23.32 5.82 0.59
C SER A 733 -23.97 6.12 1.95
N ASN A 734 -23.19 6.12 3.05
CA ASN A 734 -23.75 6.43 4.36
C ASN A 734 -24.18 7.90 4.46
N ALA A 735 -23.35 8.86 4.04
CA ALA A 735 -23.73 10.28 3.94
C ALA A 735 -24.97 10.47 3.04
N ALA A 736 -25.11 9.75 1.92
CA ALA A 736 -26.34 9.79 1.12
C ALA A 736 -27.57 9.29 1.88
N ALA A 737 -27.44 8.19 2.63
CA ALA A 737 -28.53 7.70 3.48
C ALA A 737 -28.92 8.71 4.57
N GLU A 738 -27.94 9.37 5.18
CA GLU A 738 -28.18 10.43 6.18
C GLU A 738 -28.90 11.63 5.55
N ALA A 739 -28.42 12.15 4.40
CA ALA A 739 -29.12 13.20 3.67
C ALA A 739 -30.59 12.83 3.37
N ARG A 740 -30.85 11.56 3.01
CA ARG A 740 -32.22 11.09 2.75
C ARG A 740 -33.08 11.10 4.02
N ALA A 741 -32.55 10.63 5.15
CA ALA A 741 -33.26 10.66 6.43
C ALA A 741 -33.56 12.11 6.88
N ASP A 742 -32.59 13.01 6.81
CA ASP A 742 -32.79 14.44 7.09
C ASP A 742 -33.81 15.08 6.13
N ALA A 743 -33.79 14.76 4.83
CA ALA A 743 -34.79 15.25 3.90
C ALA A 743 -36.21 14.76 4.26
N ALA A 744 -36.35 13.50 4.67
CA ALA A 744 -37.64 12.97 5.13
C ALA A 744 -38.11 13.65 6.42
N ALA A 745 -37.20 13.89 7.37
CA ALA A 745 -37.54 14.61 8.60
C ALA A 745 -37.93 16.07 8.32
N ALA A 746 -37.24 16.76 7.40
CA ALA A 746 -37.61 18.10 6.95
C ALA A 746 -39.03 18.09 6.34
N ARG A 747 -39.35 17.11 5.47
CA ARG A 747 -40.71 16.94 4.92
C ARG A 747 -41.75 16.71 6.00
N GLY A 748 -41.43 15.87 7.00
CA GLY A 748 -42.31 15.59 8.13
C GLY A 748 -42.60 16.86 8.96
N SER A 749 -41.57 17.64 9.29
CA SER A 749 -41.75 18.97 9.90
C SER A 749 -42.57 19.93 9.04
N ALA A 750 -42.37 19.96 7.71
CA ALA A 750 -43.14 20.81 6.81
C ALA A 750 -44.63 20.44 6.75
N ASP A 751 -44.95 19.15 6.68
CA ASP A 751 -46.34 18.68 6.67
C ASP A 751 -47.04 18.99 8.00
N ALA A 752 -46.33 18.84 9.13
CA ALA A 752 -46.85 19.24 10.45
C ALA A 752 -47.06 20.76 10.55
N ALA A 753 -46.12 21.59 10.08
CA ALA A 753 -46.32 23.04 9.92
C ALA A 753 -47.54 23.38 9.04
N GLN A 754 -47.82 22.66 7.94
CA GLN A 754 -49.01 22.90 7.14
C GLN A 754 -50.31 22.58 7.89
N ALA A 755 -50.36 21.43 8.58
CA ALA A 755 -51.52 21.06 9.39
C ALA A 755 -51.77 22.07 10.52
N GLU A 756 -50.70 22.53 11.18
CA GLU A 756 -50.78 23.51 12.26
C GLU A 756 -51.16 24.91 11.73
N SER A 757 -50.60 25.36 10.61
CA SER A 757 -51.10 26.56 9.90
C SER A 757 -52.59 26.50 9.56
N ALA A 758 -53.15 25.35 9.16
CA ALA A 758 -54.59 25.21 8.96
C ALA A 758 -55.37 25.35 10.28
N ARG A 759 -54.87 24.81 11.40
CA ARG A 759 -55.49 25.03 12.72
C ARG A 759 -55.48 26.51 13.10
N THR A 760 -54.38 27.24 12.84
CA THR A 760 -54.33 28.70 13.07
C THR A 760 -55.39 29.44 12.25
N ALA A 761 -55.60 29.09 10.97
CA ALA A 761 -56.69 29.65 10.17
C ALA A 761 -58.08 29.33 10.75
N GLY A 762 -58.28 28.13 11.30
CA GLY A 762 -59.51 27.74 11.98
C GLY A 762 -59.79 28.59 13.22
N HIS A 763 -58.80 28.78 14.10
CA HIS A 763 -58.91 29.72 15.22
C HIS A 763 -59.15 31.17 14.75
N ALA A 764 -58.47 31.65 13.70
CA ALA A 764 -58.76 32.98 13.15
C ALA A 764 -60.20 33.13 12.65
N TYR A 765 -60.72 32.09 12.00
CA TYR A 765 -62.13 32.04 11.59
C TYR A 765 -63.07 32.10 12.80
N ALA A 766 -62.79 31.31 13.83
CA ALA A 766 -63.58 31.36 15.06
C ALA A 766 -63.55 32.75 15.72
N ALA A 767 -62.40 33.43 15.74
CA ALA A 767 -62.31 34.81 16.24
C ALA A 767 -63.14 35.79 15.39
N ALA A 768 -63.06 35.71 14.05
CA ALA A 768 -63.92 36.50 13.16
C ALA A 768 -65.41 36.21 13.34
N ALA A 769 -65.82 34.96 13.50
CA ALA A 769 -67.23 34.62 13.73
C ALA A 769 -67.72 35.18 15.08
N ALA A 770 -66.93 35.03 16.15
CA ALA A 770 -67.27 35.61 17.45
C ALA A 770 -67.30 37.15 17.38
N ALA A 771 -66.35 37.80 16.69
CA ALA A 771 -66.36 39.25 16.52
C ALA A 771 -67.60 39.75 15.76
N ALA A 772 -67.99 39.07 14.68
CA ALA A 772 -69.24 39.40 13.97
C ALA A 772 -70.46 39.24 14.88
N ALA A 773 -70.52 38.14 15.65
CA ALA A 773 -71.59 37.94 16.62
C ALA A 773 -71.59 39.00 17.75
N ALA A 774 -70.42 39.48 18.17
CA ALA A 774 -70.31 40.59 19.11
C ALA A 774 -70.87 41.89 18.52
N GLY A 775 -70.49 42.24 17.28
CA GLY A 775 -71.07 43.35 16.53
C GLY A 775 -72.59 43.26 16.36
N ASP A 776 -73.14 42.08 16.02
CA ASP A 776 -74.59 41.90 15.92
C ASP A 776 -75.29 42.07 17.27
N ALA A 777 -74.74 41.51 18.35
CA ALA A 777 -75.28 41.66 19.69
C ALA A 777 -75.20 43.12 20.16
N ALA A 778 -74.11 43.82 19.86
CA ALA A 778 -73.94 45.23 20.20
C ALA A 778 -74.93 46.12 19.46
N ARG A 779 -75.15 45.89 18.16
CA ARG A 779 -76.20 46.62 17.41
C ARG A 779 -77.60 46.32 17.95
N ALA A 780 -77.85 45.10 18.45
CA ALA A 780 -79.16 44.77 19.03
C ALA A 780 -79.43 45.45 20.39
N VAL A 781 -78.42 46.06 21.01
CA VAL A 781 -78.57 46.87 22.24
C VAL A 781 -79.23 48.21 21.93
N THR A 782 -79.03 48.76 20.74
CA THR A 782 -79.42 50.13 20.40
C THR A 782 -80.93 50.38 20.58
N ASP A 783 -81.80 49.56 20.02
CA ASP A 783 -83.26 49.77 20.12
C ASP A 783 -83.76 49.70 21.58
N PRO A 784 -83.50 48.63 22.36
CA PRO A 784 -83.95 48.59 23.75
C PRO A 784 -83.33 49.71 24.60
N ALA A 785 -82.07 50.09 24.37
CA ALA A 785 -81.48 51.23 25.08
C ALA A 785 -82.17 52.56 24.75
N ASN A 786 -82.32 52.90 23.47
CA ASN A 786 -83.08 54.08 23.06
C ASN A 786 -84.52 54.05 23.58
N GLU A 787 -85.20 52.89 23.61
CA GLU A 787 -86.54 52.77 24.15
C GLU A 787 -86.58 53.06 25.66
N ALA A 788 -85.59 52.58 26.43
CA ALA A 788 -85.47 52.90 27.85
C ALA A 788 -85.24 54.39 28.09
N ILE A 789 -84.33 54.99 27.32
CA ILE A 789 -84.08 56.44 27.32
C ILE A 789 -85.40 57.18 27.03
N THR A 790 -86.04 56.93 25.89
CA THR A 790 -87.26 57.64 25.47
C THR A 790 -88.38 57.53 26.51
N LEU A 791 -88.61 56.33 27.05
CA LEU A 791 -89.71 56.10 28.00
C LEU A 791 -89.42 56.64 29.41
N GLY A 792 -88.14 56.69 29.82
CA GLY A 792 -87.73 57.17 31.13
C GLY A 792 -87.51 58.68 31.20
N THR A 793 -87.23 59.35 30.08
CA THR A 793 -86.89 60.79 30.06
C THR A 793 -87.96 61.69 30.69
N PRO A 794 -89.28 61.45 30.58
CA PRO A 794 -90.24 62.35 31.23
C PRO A 794 -90.20 62.34 32.76
N PHE A 795 -89.58 61.32 33.38
CA PHE A 795 -89.65 61.10 34.83
C PHE A 795 -88.29 60.97 35.52
N TRP A 796 -87.17 61.24 34.84
CA TRP A 796 -85.84 60.86 35.33
C TRP A 796 -85.38 61.59 36.59
N GLU A 797 -85.87 62.82 36.82
CA GLU A 797 -85.50 63.65 37.97
C GLU A 797 -86.28 63.27 39.24
N LYS A 798 -87.48 62.70 39.09
CA LYS A 798 -88.42 62.46 40.19
C LYS A 798 -88.70 60.97 40.43
N ASP A 799 -88.14 60.10 39.59
CA ASP A 799 -88.35 58.66 39.62
C ASP A 799 -87.03 57.90 39.49
N SER A 800 -86.64 57.27 40.60
CA SER A 800 -85.39 56.53 40.68
C SER A 800 -85.31 55.35 39.71
N SER A 801 -86.42 54.66 39.42
CA SER A 801 -86.45 53.60 38.43
C SER A 801 -86.31 54.11 37.01
N ALA A 802 -86.90 55.27 36.71
CA ALA A 802 -86.75 55.88 35.39
C ALA A 802 -85.30 56.32 35.17
N GLY A 803 -84.68 56.97 36.17
CA GLY A 803 -83.26 57.37 36.10
C GLY A 803 -82.32 56.18 35.91
N MET A 804 -82.52 55.12 36.71
CA MET A 804 -81.77 53.87 36.55
C MET A 804 -81.94 53.21 35.17
N ALA A 805 -83.18 53.11 34.64
CA ALA A 805 -83.42 52.57 33.30
C ALA A 805 -82.64 53.33 32.22
N ILE A 806 -82.59 54.66 32.28
CA ILE A 806 -81.84 55.48 31.32
C ILE A 806 -80.34 55.18 31.41
N LEU A 807 -79.77 55.19 32.62
CA LEU A 807 -78.33 54.99 32.81
C LEU A 807 -77.91 53.59 32.38
N VAL A 808 -78.66 52.56 32.76
CA VAL A 808 -78.42 51.18 32.30
C VAL A 808 -78.47 51.11 30.78
N GLY A 809 -79.46 51.73 30.13
CA GLY A 809 -79.54 51.80 28.68
C GLY A 809 -78.33 52.50 28.04
N GLN A 810 -77.87 53.62 28.60
CA GLN A 810 -76.70 54.34 28.09
C GLN A 810 -75.41 53.55 28.30
N SER A 811 -75.21 52.97 29.49
CA SER A 811 -74.02 52.17 29.82
C SER A 811 -73.97 50.91 28.95
N ALA A 812 -75.09 50.18 28.80
CA ALA A 812 -75.21 49.05 27.89
C ALA A 812 -74.78 49.41 26.45
N LYS A 813 -75.26 50.54 25.88
CA LYS A 813 -74.87 50.99 24.52
C LYS A 813 -73.36 51.18 24.40
N THR A 814 -72.77 51.91 25.33
CA THR A 814 -71.36 52.30 25.26
C THR A 814 -70.43 51.11 25.48
N LEU A 815 -70.69 50.31 26.51
CA LEU A 815 -69.90 49.11 26.80
C LEU A 815 -70.03 48.04 25.70
N ALA A 816 -71.23 47.78 25.20
CA ALA A 816 -71.41 46.88 24.05
C ALA A 816 -70.62 47.32 22.82
N ALA A 817 -70.64 48.61 22.46
CA ALA A 817 -69.83 49.10 21.35
C ALA A 817 -68.33 48.92 21.58
N GLN A 818 -67.82 49.18 22.79
CA GLN A 818 -66.41 49.01 23.11
C GLN A 818 -65.96 47.54 22.99
N HIS A 819 -66.71 46.59 23.54
CA HIS A 819 -66.41 45.16 23.41
C HIS A 819 -66.52 44.64 21.99
N ALA A 820 -67.48 45.14 21.20
CA ALA A 820 -67.54 44.82 19.78
C ALA A 820 -66.26 45.27 19.04
N ALA A 821 -65.78 46.48 19.33
CA ALA A 821 -64.55 46.99 18.73
C ALA A 821 -63.33 46.19 19.18
N ALA A 822 -63.23 45.84 20.46
CA ALA A 822 -62.16 44.99 20.96
C ALA A 822 -62.16 43.61 20.29
N ALA A 823 -63.33 42.95 20.17
CA ALA A 823 -63.48 41.69 19.45
C ALA A 823 -63.06 41.79 17.97
N GLU A 824 -63.40 42.88 17.28
CA GLU A 824 -62.93 43.10 15.90
C GLU A 824 -61.40 43.21 15.82
N ALA A 825 -60.76 43.90 16.77
CA ALA A 825 -59.31 43.97 16.85
C ALA A 825 -58.67 42.58 17.07
N LYS A 826 -59.26 41.74 17.92
CA LYS A 826 -58.84 40.33 18.12
C LYS A 826 -58.98 39.50 16.84
N ALA A 827 -60.08 39.66 16.11
CA ALA A 827 -60.22 38.99 14.82
C ALA A 827 -59.14 39.41 13.80
N ALA A 828 -58.80 40.70 13.74
CA ALA A 828 -57.78 41.18 12.83
C ALA A 828 -56.38 40.65 13.18
N GLU A 829 -56.04 40.57 14.47
CA GLU A 829 -54.81 39.93 14.93
C GLU A 829 -54.75 38.45 14.61
N ALA A 830 -55.81 37.70 14.90
CA ALA A 830 -55.90 36.29 14.56
C ALA A 830 -55.71 36.07 13.04
N ALA A 831 -56.26 36.96 12.21
CA ALA A 831 -56.05 36.91 10.76
C ALA A 831 -54.58 37.12 10.37
N ARG A 832 -53.89 38.08 11.01
CA ARG A 832 -52.45 38.29 10.81
C ARG A 832 -51.63 37.07 11.25
N ALA A 833 -51.92 36.49 12.42
CA ALA A 833 -51.34 35.22 12.85
C ALA A 833 -51.57 34.09 11.83
N ALA A 834 -52.79 33.90 11.29
CA ALA A 834 -53.03 32.93 10.21
C ALA A 834 -52.17 33.18 8.97
N GLU A 835 -52.02 34.43 8.53
CA GLU A 835 -51.15 34.75 7.39
C GLU A 835 -49.67 34.46 7.71
N ALA A 836 -49.19 34.83 8.89
CA ALA A 836 -47.82 34.54 9.28
C ALA A 836 -47.56 33.02 9.40
N ALA A 837 -48.55 32.24 9.84
CA ALA A 837 -48.47 30.78 9.90
C ALA A 837 -48.38 30.19 8.49
N ARG A 838 -49.19 30.69 7.55
CA ARG A 838 -49.15 30.26 6.15
C ARG A 838 -47.78 30.53 5.53
N GLN A 839 -47.18 31.67 5.83
CA GLN A 839 -45.85 32.00 5.33
C GLN A 839 -44.75 31.12 5.96
N ALA A 840 -44.78 30.89 7.28
CA ALA A 840 -43.87 29.95 7.93
C ALA A 840 -44.00 28.52 7.37
N ALA A 841 -45.22 28.01 7.19
CA ALA A 841 -45.45 26.71 6.55
C ALA A 841 -44.94 26.66 5.10
N ALA A 842 -45.12 27.73 4.29
CA ALA A 842 -44.56 27.78 2.94
C ALA A 842 -43.03 27.78 2.96
N ARG A 843 -42.38 28.48 3.91
CA ARG A 843 -40.92 28.45 4.07
C ARG A 843 -40.44 27.04 4.44
N ALA A 844 -41.07 26.38 5.42
CA ALA A 844 -40.80 24.99 5.75
C ALA A 844 -40.94 24.04 4.54
N ASP A 845 -41.96 24.23 3.69
CA ASP A 845 -42.10 23.44 2.46
C ASP A 845 -40.95 23.67 1.47
N ALA A 846 -40.53 24.93 1.31
CA ALA A 846 -39.40 25.29 0.47
C ALA A 846 -38.09 24.68 1.01
N ASP A 847 -37.90 24.69 2.33
CA ASP A 847 -36.72 24.10 2.96
C ASP A 847 -36.68 22.58 2.78
N ALA A 848 -37.81 21.89 2.94
CA ALA A 848 -37.92 20.45 2.64
C ALA A 848 -37.58 20.15 1.17
N LYS A 849 -38.02 20.98 0.20
CA LYS A 849 -37.67 20.81 -1.21
C LYS A 849 -36.15 20.88 -1.42
N VAL A 850 -35.50 21.87 -0.82
CA VAL A 850 -34.03 22.01 -0.89
C VAL A 850 -33.33 20.82 -0.24
N ALA A 851 -33.83 20.32 0.90
CA ALA A 851 -33.29 19.12 1.54
C ALA A 851 -33.37 17.88 0.61
N VAL A 852 -34.48 17.71 -0.11
CA VAL A 852 -34.63 16.64 -1.11
C VAL A 852 -33.64 16.81 -2.26
N GLU A 853 -33.42 18.03 -2.76
CA GLU A 853 -32.39 18.28 -3.78
C GLU A 853 -30.98 17.94 -3.26
N ALA A 854 -30.65 18.26 -2.00
CA ALA A 854 -29.36 17.86 -1.41
C ALA A 854 -29.24 16.33 -1.29
N ALA A 855 -30.26 15.62 -0.76
CA ALA A 855 -30.30 14.16 -0.81
C ALA A 855 -30.15 13.57 -2.21
N ALA A 856 -30.76 14.16 -3.26
CA ALA A 856 -30.57 13.69 -4.62
C ALA A 856 -29.13 13.90 -5.11
N ALA A 857 -28.51 15.04 -4.80
CA ALA A 857 -27.11 15.28 -5.14
C ALA A 857 -26.19 14.27 -4.44
N ALA A 858 -26.40 14.04 -3.13
CA ALA A 858 -25.67 13.02 -2.37
C ALA A 858 -25.83 11.61 -2.97
N ALA A 859 -27.02 11.22 -3.43
CA ALA A 859 -27.22 9.93 -4.09
C ALA A 859 -26.44 9.82 -5.40
N THR A 860 -26.41 10.90 -6.20
CA THR A 860 -25.58 10.96 -7.40
C THR A 860 -24.09 10.88 -7.05
N ASP A 861 -23.62 11.53 -5.97
CA ASP A 861 -22.21 11.42 -5.57
C ASP A 861 -21.84 10.01 -5.07
N ALA A 862 -22.69 9.36 -4.25
CA ALA A 862 -22.56 7.94 -3.94
C ALA A 862 -22.52 7.02 -5.17
N ALA A 863 -23.35 7.25 -6.19
CA ALA A 863 -23.26 6.52 -7.46
C ALA A 863 -21.92 6.72 -8.15
N SER A 864 -21.43 7.96 -8.20
CA SER A 864 -20.15 8.26 -8.83
C SER A 864 -18.97 7.64 -8.06
N ALA A 865 -18.99 7.65 -6.72
CA ALA A 865 -18.06 6.87 -5.90
C ALA A 865 -18.09 5.36 -6.20
N ALA A 866 -19.27 4.73 -6.28
CA ALA A 866 -19.37 3.31 -6.64
C ALA A 866 -18.76 3.03 -8.02
N GLU A 867 -18.97 3.91 -9.01
CA GLU A 867 -18.33 3.78 -10.33
C GLU A 867 -16.80 3.93 -10.25
N SER A 868 -16.28 4.85 -9.44
CA SER A 868 -14.84 4.99 -9.20
C SER A 868 -14.24 3.75 -8.52
N LEU A 869 -14.93 3.17 -7.54
CA LEU A 869 -14.57 1.87 -6.97
C LEU A 869 -14.49 0.77 -8.04
N GLU A 870 -15.51 0.62 -8.91
CA GLU A 870 -15.46 -0.39 -9.98
C GLU A 870 -14.26 -0.18 -10.90
N ARG A 871 -13.97 1.07 -11.30
CA ARG A 871 -12.76 1.38 -12.08
C ARG A 871 -11.48 0.99 -11.33
N ALA A 872 -11.38 1.31 -10.05
CA ALA A 872 -10.22 0.91 -9.23
C ALA A 872 -10.02 -0.61 -9.19
N ARG A 873 -11.09 -1.37 -8.96
CA ARG A 873 -11.04 -2.83 -8.97
C ARG A 873 -10.59 -3.37 -10.33
N GLN A 874 -11.06 -2.79 -11.44
CA GLN A 874 -10.59 -3.17 -12.78
C GLN A 874 -9.08 -2.92 -12.91
N PHE A 875 -8.58 -1.75 -12.51
CA PHE A 875 -7.15 -1.45 -12.56
C PHE A 875 -6.33 -2.40 -11.66
N ALA A 876 -6.76 -2.67 -10.43
CA ALA A 876 -6.14 -3.69 -9.57
C ALA A 876 -6.10 -5.08 -10.23
N ALA A 877 -7.21 -5.58 -10.79
CA ALA A 877 -7.21 -6.84 -11.55
C ALA A 877 -6.25 -6.83 -12.75
N GLU A 878 -6.18 -5.73 -13.51
CA GLU A 878 -5.22 -5.60 -14.63
C GLU A 878 -3.78 -5.65 -14.11
N ALA A 879 -3.47 -4.92 -13.03
CA ALA A 879 -2.14 -4.91 -12.44
C ALA A 879 -1.74 -6.31 -11.92
N ALA A 880 -2.69 -7.05 -11.33
CA ALA A 880 -2.43 -8.41 -10.88
C ALA A 880 -2.10 -9.36 -12.05
N ARG A 881 -2.85 -9.27 -13.15
CA ARG A 881 -2.55 -10.04 -14.38
C ARG A 881 -1.18 -9.68 -14.94
N ASP A 882 -0.79 -8.40 -14.91
CA ASP A 882 0.51 -7.95 -15.42
C ASP A 882 1.67 -8.43 -14.54
N ALA A 883 1.57 -8.30 -13.21
CA ALA A 883 2.49 -8.95 -12.26
C ALA A 883 2.64 -10.46 -12.51
N THR A 884 1.55 -11.23 -12.61
CA THR A 884 1.63 -12.67 -12.96
C THR A 884 2.39 -12.90 -14.27
N ALA A 885 2.08 -12.16 -15.35
CA ALA A 885 2.82 -12.28 -16.61
C ALA A 885 4.32 -11.93 -16.45
N ALA A 886 4.67 -10.91 -15.66
CA ALA A 886 6.06 -10.58 -15.37
C ALA A 886 6.78 -11.70 -14.61
N GLN A 887 6.11 -12.34 -13.63
CA GLN A 887 6.68 -13.50 -12.92
C GLN A 887 6.93 -14.68 -13.86
N GLN A 888 6.03 -14.93 -14.81
CA GLN A 888 6.23 -15.97 -15.81
C GLN A 888 7.40 -15.67 -16.76
N ALA A 889 7.59 -14.40 -17.13
CA ALA A 889 8.77 -13.96 -17.90
C ALA A 889 10.08 -14.12 -17.11
N ASP A 890 10.07 -13.78 -15.81
CA ASP A 890 11.22 -14.00 -14.91
C ASP A 890 11.61 -15.48 -14.84
N ALA A 891 10.66 -16.38 -14.54
CA ALA A 891 10.89 -17.82 -14.53
C ALA A 891 11.51 -18.33 -15.86
N ARG A 892 10.97 -17.90 -17.02
CA ARG A 892 11.54 -18.27 -18.33
C ARG A 892 12.95 -17.70 -18.54
N ALA A 893 13.21 -16.45 -18.13
CA ALA A 893 14.55 -15.87 -18.21
C ALA A 893 15.57 -16.64 -17.36
N ALA A 894 15.21 -17.00 -16.12
CA ALA A 894 16.03 -17.87 -15.28
C ALA A 894 16.34 -19.21 -15.96
N THR A 895 15.34 -19.84 -16.61
CA THR A 895 15.58 -21.08 -17.38
C THR A 895 16.59 -20.88 -18.52
N HIS A 896 16.48 -19.78 -19.28
CA HIS A 896 17.46 -19.45 -20.33
C HIS A 896 18.87 -19.21 -19.77
N ALA A 897 19.00 -18.49 -18.66
CA ALA A 897 20.29 -18.30 -18.00
C ALA A 897 20.94 -19.62 -17.56
N GLN A 898 20.16 -20.55 -16.99
CA GLN A 898 20.67 -21.89 -16.64
C GLN A 898 21.13 -22.68 -17.86
N GLN A 899 20.35 -22.69 -18.95
CA GLN A 899 20.77 -23.29 -20.22
C GLN A 899 22.08 -22.68 -20.74
N ALA A 900 22.21 -21.35 -20.73
CA ALA A 900 23.42 -20.68 -21.22
C ALA A 900 24.66 -21.08 -20.40
N LEU A 901 24.51 -21.17 -19.08
CA LEU A 901 25.57 -21.61 -18.17
C LEU A 901 26.02 -23.05 -18.46
N GLY A 902 25.04 -23.96 -18.58
CA GLY A 902 25.25 -25.33 -19.04
C GLY A 902 26.00 -25.40 -20.38
N ASP A 903 25.63 -24.58 -21.36
CA ASP A 903 26.31 -24.53 -22.67
C ASP A 903 27.75 -24.00 -22.56
N ALA A 904 28.00 -22.98 -21.73
CA ALA A 904 29.34 -22.45 -21.50
C ALA A 904 30.26 -23.48 -20.82
N LEU A 905 29.76 -24.17 -19.79
CA LEU A 905 30.50 -25.28 -19.17
C LEU A 905 30.89 -26.33 -20.21
N GLN A 906 29.94 -26.84 -20.99
CA GLN A 906 30.22 -27.82 -22.04
C GLN A 906 31.21 -27.31 -23.10
N ALA A 907 31.15 -26.03 -23.48
CA ALA A 907 32.13 -25.43 -24.39
C ALA A 907 33.54 -25.42 -23.78
N GLY A 908 33.64 -25.12 -22.47
CA GLY A 908 34.88 -25.21 -21.70
C GLY A 908 35.47 -26.63 -21.69
N TRP A 909 34.68 -27.66 -21.38
CA TRP A 909 35.09 -29.07 -21.55
C TRP A 909 35.60 -29.39 -22.98
N ALA A 910 34.88 -29.02 -24.05
CA ALA A 910 35.35 -29.17 -25.43
C ALA A 910 36.69 -28.47 -25.68
N ALA A 911 36.90 -27.24 -25.18
CA ALA A 911 38.17 -26.54 -25.35
C ALA A 911 39.32 -27.25 -24.61
N ASN A 912 39.09 -27.73 -23.38
CA ASN A 912 40.14 -28.44 -22.64
C ASN A 912 40.52 -29.77 -23.32
N SER A 913 39.53 -30.55 -23.79
CA SER A 913 39.76 -31.73 -24.64
C SER A 913 40.54 -31.37 -25.92
N ALA A 914 40.21 -30.27 -26.61
CA ALA A 914 40.95 -29.84 -27.80
C ALA A 914 42.41 -29.48 -27.49
N GLU A 915 42.65 -28.81 -26.36
CA GLU A 915 43.99 -28.42 -25.91
C GLU A 915 44.86 -29.63 -25.56
N SER A 916 44.31 -30.60 -24.83
CA SER A 916 44.95 -31.90 -24.60
C SER A 916 45.33 -32.57 -25.93
N ASP A 917 44.39 -32.68 -26.88
CA ASP A 917 44.61 -33.24 -28.22
C ASP A 917 45.73 -32.51 -28.99
N ALA A 918 45.78 -31.18 -28.93
CA ALA A 918 46.84 -30.39 -29.55
C ALA A 918 48.21 -30.61 -28.90
N THR A 919 48.28 -30.70 -27.58
CA THR A 919 49.51 -31.07 -26.87
C THR A 919 50.00 -32.46 -27.29
N THR A 920 49.13 -33.46 -27.30
CA THR A 920 49.48 -34.80 -27.81
C THR A 920 49.96 -34.76 -29.26
N ALA A 921 49.31 -33.99 -30.15
CA ALA A 921 49.79 -33.82 -31.53
C ALA A 921 51.18 -33.18 -31.60
N ARG A 922 51.47 -32.18 -30.76
CA ARG A 922 52.81 -31.55 -30.71
C ARG A 922 53.87 -32.53 -30.24
N ASN A 923 53.60 -33.28 -29.16
CA ASN A 923 54.51 -34.34 -28.70
C ASN A 923 54.78 -35.36 -29.82
N ALA A 924 53.75 -35.84 -30.53
CA ALA A 924 53.91 -36.71 -31.69
C ALA A 924 54.80 -36.08 -32.78
N ALA A 925 54.62 -34.79 -33.10
CA ALA A 925 55.47 -34.11 -34.07
C ALA A 925 56.93 -33.98 -33.61
N THR A 926 57.16 -33.67 -32.33
CA THR A 926 58.52 -33.56 -31.79
C THR A 926 59.24 -34.91 -31.80
N ALA A 927 58.58 -35.99 -31.35
CA ALA A 927 59.08 -37.35 -31.54
C ALA A 927 59.35 -37.66 -33.03
N ALA A 928 58.45 -37.31 -33.97
CA ALA A 928 58.70 -37.54 -35.40
C ALA A 928 59.94 -36.78 -35.92
N GLU A 929 60.18 -35.55 -35.43
CA GLU A 929 61.37 -34.77 -35.80
C GLU A 929 62.65 -35.39 -35.23
N GLN A 930 62.61 -35.98 -34.01
CA GLN A 930 63.71 -36.73 -33.42
C GLN A 930 64.04 -37.99 -34.24
N ASP A 931 63.03 -38.80 -34.56
CA ASP A 931 63.13 -39.96 -35.45
C ASP A 931 63.73 -39.55 -36.82
N ALA A 932 63.32 -38.40 -37.39
CA ALA A 932 63.92 -37.88 -38.62
C ALA A 932 65.39 -37.48 -38.47
N ALA A 933 65.77 -36.85 -37.35
CA ALA A 933 67.15 -36.51 -37.06
C ALA A 933 68.02 -37.76 -36.89
N SER A 934 67.57 -38.73 -36.08
CA SER A 934 68.23 -40.03 -35.99
C SER A 934 68.34 -40.73 -37.35
N ALA A 935 67.28 -40.80 -38.17
CA ALA A 935 67.36 -41.37 -39.52
C ALA A 935 68.43 -40.67 -40.38
N ARG A 936 68.53 -39.33 -40.30
CA ARG A 936 69.56 -38.57 -41.02
C ARG A 936 70.96 -38.91 -40.51
N GLY A 937 71.13 -39.03 -39.19
CA GLY A 937 72.39 -39.45 -38.56
C GLY A 937 72.81 -40.87 -39.00
N ALA A 938 71.89 -41.83 -39.01
CA ALA A 938 72.10 -43.15 -39.61
C ALA A 938 72.51 -43.08 -41.09
N ALA A 939 71.86 -42.24 -41.91
CA ALA A 939 72.24 -42.07 -43.31
C ALA A 939 73.65 -41.52 -43.47
N SER A 940 74.02 -40.51 -42.68
CA SER A 940 75.36 -39.92 -42.76
C SER A 940 76.45 -40.91 -42.32
N ARG A 941 76.21 -41.71 -41.27
CA ARG A 941 77.08 -42.83 -40.91
C ARG A 941 77.16 -43.87 -42.05
N ALA A 942 76.05 -44.32 -42.60
CA ALA A 942 76.04 -45.26 -43.73
C ALA A 942 76.84 -44.73 -44.94
N GLU A 943 76.75 -43.44 -45.24
CA GLU A 943 77.54 -42.80 -46.29
C GLU A 943 79.04 -42.78 -45.96
N SER A 944 79.41 -42.55 -44.69
CA SER A 944 80.81 -42.64 -44.25
C SER A 944 81.34 -44.08 -44.35
N GLU A 945 80.60 -45.07 -43.84
CA GLU A 945 80.92 -46.49 -44.04
C GLU A 945 81.08 -46.85 -45.53
N ALA A 946 80.20 -46.36 -46.41
CA ALA A 946 80.36 -46.58 -47.85
C ALA A 946 81.62 -45.91 -48.40
N ALA A 947 81.96 -44.69 -47.95
CA ALA A 947 83.19 -44.00 -48.37
C ALA A 947 84.44 -44.75 -47.93
N GLY A 948 84.45 -45.20 -46.67
CA GLY A 948 85.43 -46.13 -46.16
C GLY A 948 85.53 -47.37 -47.02
N ALA A 949 84.43 -48.09 -47.26
CA ALA A 949 84.45 -49.36 -47.99
C ALA A 949 85.06 -49.20 -49.39
N ARG A 950 84.78 -48.08 -50.07
CA ARG A 950 85.41 -47.69 -51.32
C ARG A 950 86.91 -47.44 -51.19
N ASN A 951 87.37 -46.78 -50.12
CA ASN A 951 88.81 -46.58 -49.89
C ASN A 951 89.54 -47.90 -49.70
N VAL A 952 89.01 -48.80 -48.87
CA VAL A 952 89.57 -50.16 -48.76
C VAL A 952 89.53 -50.91 -50.08
N ALA A 953 88.42 -50.97 -50.81
CA ALA A 953 88.40 -51.56 -52.15
C ALA A 953 89.44 -50.95 -53.09
N ALA A 954 89.64 -49.63 -53.05
CA ALA A 954 90.68 -49.00 -53.87
C ALA A 954 92.09 -49.42 -53.43
N GLN A 955 92.35 -49.55 -52.13
CA GLN A 955 93.62 -50.03 -51.60
C GLN A 955 93.87 -51.50 -51.93
N ALA A 956 92.90 -52.39 -51.66
CA ALA A 956 92.88 -53.79 -52.12
C ALA A 956 93.13 -53.92 -53.63
N ASP A 957 92.55 -53.05 -54.48
CA ASP A 957 92.83 -53.06 -55.93
C ASP A 957 94.29 -52.69 -56.22
N ARG A 958 94.86 -51.72 -55.48
CA ARG A 958 96.28 -51.39 -55.59
C ARG A 958 97.17 -52.55 -55.12
N ASP A 959 96.87 -53.13 -53.95
CA ASP A 959 97.60 -54.28 -53.41
C ASP A 959 97.54 -55.48 -54.36
N ALA A 960 96.37 -55.79 -54.95
CA ALA A 960 96.26 -56.81 -56.00
C ALA A 960 97.07 -56.46 -57.24
N THR A 961 97.14 -55.19 -57.65
CA THR A 961 97.99 -54.77 -58.78
C THR A 961 99.46 -54.90 -58.43
N THR A 962 99.86 -54.61 -57.19
CA THR A 962 101.23 -54.81 -56.72
C THR A 962 101.57 -56.29 -56.63
N ALA A 963 100.70 -57.14 -56.07
CA ALA A 963 100.83 -58.60 -56.10
C ALA A 963 100.97 -59.14 -57.54
N GLU A 964 100.16 -58.66 -58.48
CA GLU A 964 100.26 -59.07 -59.89
C GLU A 964 101.58 -58.62 -60.52
N GLN A 965 102.04 -57.41 -60.17
CA GLN A 965 103.34 -56.89 -60.60
C GLN A 965 104.48 -57.70 -59.97
N ALA A 966 104.35 -58.11 -58.72
CA ALA A 966 105.34 -58.91 -58.00
C ALA A 966 105.44 -60.31 -58.62
N ALA A 967 104.31 -60.96 -58.89
CA ALA A 967 104.22 -62.18 -59.68
C ALA A 967 104.80 -62.02 -61.09
N ALA A 968 104.57 -60.89 -61.77
CA ALA A 968 105.20 -60.63 -63.06
C ALA A 968 106.73 -60.52 -62.95
N ASN A 969 107.24 -59.87 -61.92
CA ASN A 969 108.67 -59.70 -61.69
C ASN A 969 109.33 -61.01 -61.22
N ALA A 970 108.67 -61.78 -60.36
CA ALA A 970 109.05 -63.16 -60.01
C ALA A 970 109.15 -64.05 -61.27
N ARG A 971 108.19 -63.95 -62.21
CA ARG A 971 108.27 -64.66 -63.50
C ARG A 971 109.46 -64.21 -64.36
N GLU A 972 109.73 -62.91 -64.40
CA GLU A 972 110.84 -62.33 -65.16
C GLU A 972 112.18 -62.77 -64.57
N ALA A 973 112.29 -62.79 -63.24
CA ALA A 973 113.46 -63.28 -62.53
C ALA A 973 113.71 -64.77 -62.83
N ALA A 974 112.65 -65.59 -62.89
CA ALA A 974 112.72 -66.98 -63.32
C ALA A 974 113.22 -67.19 -64.75
N GLN A 975 112.82 -66.33 -65.68
CA GLN A 975 113.29 -66.41 -67.08
C GLN A 975 114.76 -65.97 -67.21
N GLU A 976 115.18 -64.94 -66.48
CA GLU A 976 116.55 -64.43 -66.52
C GLU A 976 117.55 -65.42 -65.94
N ALA A 977 117.16 -66.13 -64.89
CA ALA A 977 117.96 -67.17 -64.29
C ALA A 977 118.20 -68.33 -65.30
N GLN A 978 117.21 -68.67 -66.13
CA GLN A 978 117.30 -69.74 -67.13
C GLN A 978 118.32 -69.44 -68.24
N ALA A 979 118.53 -68.17 -68.60
CA ALA A 979 119.41 -67.75 -69.69
C ALA A 979 120.90 -67.75 -69.37
N ALA A 980 121.24 -67.62 -68.10
CA ALA A 980 122.62 -67.57 -67.62
C ALA A 980 123.28 -68.97 -67.61
N ALA A 981 122.54 -70.05 -67.80
CA ALA A 981 123.08 -71.40 -67.63
C ALA A 981 123.66 -72.04 -68.90
N GLN A 982 123.50 -71.37 -70.03
CA GLN A 982 123.75 -71.92 -71.34
C GLN A 982 125.13 -71.54 -71.93
N ARG A 983 125.98 -70.73 -71.24
CA ARG A 983 127.08 -69.99 -71.89
C ARG A 983 128.55 -70.41 -71.56
N ALA A 984 128.84 -71.54 -70.92
CA ALA A 984 130.18 -71.74 -70.30
C ALA A 984 130.97 -73.04 -70.62
N GLU A 985 130.54 -73.86 -71.57
CA GLU A 985 130.91 -75.30 -71.67
C GLU A 985 131.98 -75.62 -72.77
N ALA A 986 132.63 -74.63 -73.40
CA ALA A 986 133.26 -74.81 -74.73
C ALA A 986 134.82 -74.97 -74.90
N ALA A 987 135.69 -75.20 -73.89
CA ALA A 987 137.17 -74.95 -74.07
C ALA A 987 138.38 -75.78 -73.43
N ALA A 988 138.46 -77.09 -73.04
CA ALA A 988 139.75 -77.67 -72.47
C ALA A 988 140.35 -79.10 -72.80
N ASN A 989 140.09 -79.83 -73.90
CA ASN A 989 140.54 -81.26 -74.08
C ASN A 989 141.93 -81.58 -74.78
N ALA A 990 143.14 -81.06 -74.43
CA ALA A 990 144.36 -81.34 -75.29
C ALA A 990 145.78 -81.89 -74.88
N GLN A 991 146.24 -82.18 -73.64
CA GLN A 991 147.60 -82.81 -73.38
C GLN A 991 148.03 -83.16 -71.91
N ARG A 992 148.03 -84.43 -71.49
CA ARG A 992 149.08 -85.22 -70.73
C ARG A 992 150.38 -85.61 -71.53
N GLU A 993 151.63 -85.52 -70.98
CA GLU A 993 152.68 -86.60 -70.74
C GLU A 993 154.10 -86.10 -70.21
N ALA A 994 154.67 -86.64 -69.10
CA ALA A 994 156.04 -87.29 -68.85
C ALA A 994 156.94 -86.78 -67.64
N THR A 995 157.01 -87.47 -66.47
CA THR A 995 158.12 -88.26 -65.76
C THR A 995 159.21 -87.52 -64.87
N ALA A 996 159.19 -87.58 -63.50
CA ALA A 996 160.07 -88.32 -62.50
C ALA A 996 161.27 -87.60 -61.74
N ILE A 997 161.26 -87.40 -60.37
CA ILE A 997 162.10 -87.94 -59.21
C ILE A 997 162.34 -86.88 -58.04
N GLY A 998 161.77 -87.00 -56.80
CA GLY A 998 162.31 -86.98 -55.37
C GLY A 998 162.88 -85.63 -54.78
N PRO A 999 162.77 -85.11 -53.49
CA PRO A 999 162.63 -85.66 -52.09
C PRO A 999 161.69 -84.88 -51.03
N ASP A 1000 161.26 -85.45 -49.87
CA ASP A 1000 161.13 -84.88 -48.45
C ASP A 1000 159.80 -84.32 -47.83
N ALA A 1001 159.36 -84.93 -46.69
CA ALA A 1001 158.31 -84.53 -45.69
C ALA A 1001 156.84 -84.39 -46.21
N PRO A 1002 155.81 -84.15 -45.36
CA PRO A 1002 155.24 -84.85 -44.18
C PRO A 1002 153.84 -85.51 -44.56
N THR A 1003 153.25 -86.62 -44.05
CA THR A 1003 151.78 -86.99 -44.23
C THR A 1003 151.52 -88.45 -43.77
N GLY A 1004 150.47 -88.81 -43.00
CA GLY A 1004 149.12 -89.21 -43.46
C GLY A 1004 148.56 -90.42 -42.66
N MET A 1005 147.45 -90.26 -41.91
CA MET A 1005 146.12 -90.90 -42.03
C MET A 1005 146.01 -92.17 -42.95
N GLU A 1006 145.25 -93.21 -42.52
CA GLU A 1006 144.10 -93.91 -43.19
C GLU A 1006 144.08 -95.44 -42.88
N ASN A 1007 143.15 -95.89 -42.02
CA ASN A 1007 142.42 -97.17 -42.22
C ASN A 1007 140.90 -96.93 -42.31
N VAL A 1008 140.42 -95.89 -43.03
CA VAL A 1008 139.17 -96.19 -43.85
C VAL A 1008 139.53 -97.62 -44.77
N ILE A 1009 138.84 -98.84 -45.44
CA ILE A 1009 137.82 -99.37 -46.82
C ILE A 1009 135.97 -98.50 -47.02
N VAL A 1010 134.87 -97.83 -47.78
CA VAL A 1010 134.02 -97.14 -48.93
C VAL A 1010 133.41 -98.52 -49.85
N VAL A 1011 132.55 -98.88 -51.08
CA VAL A 1011 132.03 -98.63 -52.63
C VAL A 1011 130.98 -97.14 -53.30
N PRO A 1012 131.00 -95.53 -53.54
CA PRO A 1012 130.34 -94.38 -54.61
C PRO A 1012 130.04 -94.53 -56.31
N ILE A 1013 129.00 -95.07 -57.09
CA ILE A 1013 129.10 -95.72 -58.57
C ILE A 1013 128.51 -94.54 -59.41
N ASP A 1014 129.34 -93.59 -59.90
CA ASP A 1014 129.18 -92.74 -61.12
C ASP A 1014 128.67 -91.27 -60.94
N VAL A 1015 129.48 -90.39 -60.36
CA VAL A 1015 130.37 -89.39 -61.01
C VAL A 1015 129.76 -87.84 -60.81
N LYS A 1016 130.24 -86.61 -60.21
CA LYS A 1016 130.98 -85.13 -60.41
C LYS A 1016 130.74 -83.74 -62.00
N ASP A 1017 131.28 -82.26 -62.44
CA ASP A 1017 131.77 -80.57 -62.08
C ASP A 1017 132.74 -79.86 -63.40
N GLU A 1018 133.89 -79.01 -63.77
CA GLU A 1018 135.52 -78.45 -63.40
C GLU A 1018 135.24 -76.81 -63.01
N PHE A 1019 135.88 -75.62 -62.59
CA PHE A 1019 136.78 -74.19 -62.31
C PHE A 1019 136.39 -72.63 -61.15
N PRO A 1020 137.20 -71.66 -60.52
CA PRO A 1020 137.18 -70.07 -60.03
C PRO A 1020 138.63 -69.49 -60.36
N SER A 1021 139.12 -68.32 -60.96
CA SER A 1021 140.44 -67.77 -60.66
C SER A 1021 141.30 -66.29 -61.53
N PRO A 1022 141.62 -64.79 -61.20
CA PRO A 1022 141.06 -63.59 -60.11
C PRO A 1022 140.32 -62.36 -60.38
N VAL A 1023 138.93 -62.15 -60.26
CA VAL A 1023 138.28 -61.18 -61.26
C VAL A 1023 139.01 -59.70 -60.47
N PRO A 1024 140.46 -59.22 -60.26
CA PRO A 1024 141.38 -58.00 -60.39
C PRO A 1024 141.87 -57.65 -61.82
N CYS A 1025 141.35 -56.55 -62.27
CA CYS A 1025 141.79 -55.77 -63.40
C CYS A 1025 143.30 -55.29 -63.33
N HIS A 1026 144.24 -55.92 -64.08
CA HIS A 1026 145.51 -55.35 -64.64
C HIS A 1026 145.55 -54.39 -65.87
N MET A 1027 145.74 -53.05 -65.76
CA MET A 1027 145.72 -52.09 -66.89
C MET A 1027 146.81 -52.38 -67.95
N ILE A 1028 146.45 -52.70 -69.21
CA ILE A 1028 147.38 -53.08 -70.30
C ILE A 1028 147.76 -51.88 -71.20
N ASP A 1029 146.88 -50.89 -71.34
CA ASP A 1029 147.14 -49.55 -71.88
C ASP A 1029 146.40 -48.49 -71.01
N ASN A 1030 146.35 -47.21 -71.41
CA ASN A 1030 145.59 -46.17 -70.71
C ASN A 1030 144.05 -46.46 -70.64
N ILE A 1031 143.57 -47.62 -71.15
CA ILE A 1031 142.14 -48.01 -71.21
C ILE A 1031 141.78 -49.55 -71.01
N HIS A 1032 142.62 -50.58 -70.68
CA HIS A 1032 142.12 -52.00 -70.38
C HIS A 1032 142.65 -52.92 -69.21
N CYS A 1033 141.88 -53.60 -68.30
CA CYS A 1033 142.39 -54.73 -67.39
C CYS A 1033 141.63 -56.16 -67.04
N THR A 1034 142.10 -57.49 -66.79
CA THR A 1034 141.42 -58.98 -66.48
C THR A 1034 141.53 -59.52 -64.98
N ALA A 1035 140.43 -59.80 -64.36
CA ALA A 1035 140.07 -60.63 -63.20
C ALA A 1035 139.96 -62.73 -62.96
N THR A 1036 139.21 -63.85 -62.10
CA THR A 1036 139.12 -65.15 -60.78
C THR A 1036 137.82 -66.03 -61.11
N ILE A 1037 137.49 -66.78 -62.33
CA ILE A 1037 136.56 -68.09 -62.73
C ILE A 1037 136.39 -69.24 -63.92
N THR A 1038 136.76 -70.57 -63.70
CA THR A 1038 136.86 -71.92 -64.51
C THR A 1038 135.40 -72.65 -63.58
N HIS A 1039 134.32 -73.73 -63.09
CA HIS A 1039 133.59 -75.01 -61.68
C HIS A 1039 134.00 -76.81 -60.92
N HIS A 1040 134.11 -78.47 -61.24
CA HIS A 1040 134.86 -80.16 -61.67
C HIS A 1040 134.33 -80.89 -60.27
N LEU A 1041 133.56 -82.03 -59.83
CA LEU A 1041 132.25 -82.85 -60.13
C LEU A 1041 133.08 -83.75 -61.48
N THR A 1042 132.90 -85.04 -62.18
CA THR A 1042 132.35 -86.52 -62.54
C THR A 1042 133.21 -87.71 -61.84
N GLY A 1043 133.01 -88.19 -60.51
CA GLY A 1043 132.93 -89.34 -59.42
C GLY A 1043 133.65 -90.25 -58.37
N GLN A 1044 133.18 -91.58 -58.29
CA GLN A 1044 133.46 -93.15 -58.34
C GLN A 1044 133.40 -93.79 -56.96
N LEU A 1045 133.44 -95.19 -56.71
CA LEU A 1045 132.75 -96.10 -55.68
C LEU A 1045 133.56 -96.44 -54.55
N ALA A 1046 133.58 -96.39 -53.16
CA ALA A 1046 133.24 -96.57 -51.70
C ALA A 1046 134.79 -97.49 -51.71
N LEU A 1047 135.90 -97.70 -50.93
CA LEU A 1047 136.90 -99.04 -50.67
C LEU A 1047 136.55 -99.47 -49.20
N TYR A 1048 136.10 -100.65 -48.24
CA TYR A 1048 136.42 -101.59 -46.57
C TYR A 1048 138.02 -101.75 -45.54
N VAL A 1049 138.76 -101.18 -44.46
CA VAL A 1049 140.31 -101.57 -44.03
C VAL A 1049 139.99 -102.60 -43.00
N ARG A 1050 139.90 -103.76 -43.57
CA ARG A 1050 139.59 -104.92 -42.85
C ARG A 1050 140.96 -105.34 -42.32
N THR A 1051 141.24 -104.98 -41.06
CA THR A 1051 142.46 -105.38 -40.36
C THR A 1051 142.41 -106.85 -39.95
N CYS A 1052 143.50 -107.53 -40.26
CA CYS A 1052 143.84 -108.76 -39.55
C CYS A 1052 144.66 -108.49 -38.29
N PRO A 1053 144.54 -109.34 -37.25
CA PRO A 1053 145.29 -109.11 -36.03
C PRO A 1053 146.81 -109.46 -36.04
N ASP A 1054 147.44 -109.89 -37.16
CA ASP A 1054 148.88 -110.24 -37.20
C ASP A 1054 149.61 -109.65 -38.45
N PRO A 1055 150.64 -108.77 -38.29
CA PRO A 1055 151.17 -107.91 -39.37
C PRO A 1055 152.04 -108.61 -40.42
N ASP A 1056 152.27 -109.92 -40.27
CA ASP A 1056 153.21 -110.71 -41.08
C ASP A 1056 152.60 -112.03 -41.60
N THR A 1057 151.27 -112.19 -41.55
CA THR A 1057 150.56 -113.37 -42.09
C THR A 1057 149.67 -113.10 -43.30
N THR A 1058 149.62 -114.11 -44.20
CA THR A 1058 149.08 -114.04 -45.57
C THR A 1058 147.72 -114.75 -45.77
N HIS A 1059 147.14 -115.31 -44.70
CA HIS A 1059 145.75 -115.82 -44.59
C HIS A 1059 145.40 -115.89 -43.09
N CYS A 1060 144.13 -115.66 -42.72
CA CYS A 1060 143.68 -115.70 -41.33
C CYS A 1060 142.34 -116.44 -41.19
N PRO A 1061 142.13 -117.18 -40.09
CA PRO A 1061 141.04 -118.14 -39.94
C PRO A 1061 140.10 -117.67 -38.83
N GLY A 1062 139.04 -116.93 -39.15
CA GLY A 1062 137.94 -116.75 -38.21
C GLY A 1062 137.97 -115.54 -37.25
N GLN A 1063 138.84 -114.55 -37.44
CA GLN A 1063 138.66 -113.16 -36.94
C GLN A 1063 139.44 -112.16 -37.83
N TYR A 1064 138.85 -111.79 -38.97
CA TYR A 1064 139.13 -110.52 -39.67
C TYR A 1064 138.27 -109.39 -39.01
N VAL A 1065 138.90 -108.33 -38.48
CA VAL A 1065 138.32 -107.01 -38.13
C VAL A 1065 138.03 -106.22 -39.40
N ASP A 1066 136.89 -105.54 -39.52
CA ASP A 1066 136.44 -104.82 -40.74
C ASP A 1066 136.30 -103.24 -40.68
N ASP A 1067 137.33 -102.39 -40.91
CA ASP A 1067 137.29 -100.85 -40.83
C ASP A 1067 137.11 -99.95 -42.16
N TYR A 1068 136.02 -99.89 -42.98
CA TYR A 1068 136.01 -99.17 -44.35
C TYR A 1068 136.81 -97.46 -44.87
N LEU A 1069 137.57 -96.85 -46.11
CA LEU A 1069 139.03 -96.87 -47.27
C LEU A 1069 139.20 -95.90 -48.56
N GLY A 1070 138.25 -95.84 -49.59
CA GLY A 1070 138.55 -95.71 -51.07
C GLY A 1070 138.08 -96.63 -52.29
N THR A 1071 136.98 -96.47 -52.88
CA THR A 1071 136.85 -96.71 -54.26
C THR A 1071 136.26 -95.20 -54.29
N VAL A 1072 137.27 -94.37 -54.37
CA VAL A 1072 138.13 -94.38 -55.52
C VAL A 1072 137.26 -94.19 -56.68
N PRO A 1073 137.62 -93.12 -57.37
CA PRO A 1073 137.23 -91.77 -56.92
C PRO A 1073 136.40 -91.13 -58.06
N LEU A 1074 136.43 -89.85 -58.34
CA LEU A 1074 137.41 -89.33 -59.26
C LEU A 1074 136.95 -88.22 -60.25
N ASP A 1075 137.50 -87.04 -60.61
CA ASP A 1075 138.37 -85.86 -60.33
C ASP A 1075 138.08 -85.01 -61.52
N THR A 1076 136.92 -84.44 -61.30
CA THR A 1076 136.56 -83.20 -61.80
C THR A 1076 136.80 -81.98 -60.45
N HIS A 1077 137.40 -80.66 -59.94
CA HIS A 1077 138.00 -79.09 -59.81
C HIS A 1077 138.46 -78.21 -61.00
N ILE A 1078 137.55 -77.70 -61.70
CA ILE A 1078 137.85 -76.68 -62.97
C ILE A 1078 138.23 -75.77 -61.37
N THR A 1079 139.01 -74.77 -60.88
CA THR A 1079 139.81 -73.41 -61.07
C THR A 1079 140.08 -72.02 -62.32
N ARG A 1080 139.29 -70.82 -63.03
CA ARG A 1080 139.34 -69.68 -64.45
C ARG A 1080 139.30 -68.07 -64.61
N ILE A 1081 140.20 -67.39 -65.34
CA ILE A 1081 140.31 -65.88 -65.63
C ILE A 1081 139.51 -65.00 -66.93
N HIS A 1082 138.48 -63.98 -66.91
CA HIS A 1082 137.87 -62.75 -67.82
C HIS A 1082 138.18 -61.06 -67.92
N VAL A 1083 139.12 -60.42 -68.79
CA VAL A 1083 139.79 -58.92 -69.05
C VAL A 1083 138.62 -57.80 -69.24
N PHE A 1084 138.69 -56.55 -68.70
CA PHE A 1084 137.76 -55.39 -68.36
C PHE A 1084 138.43 -54.26 -69.10
N ASN A 1085 137.68 -53.27 -69.49
CA ASN A 1085 138.22 -52.00 -69.84
C ASN A 1085 138.54 -51.14 -68.58
N ALA A 1086 139.80 -50.68 -68.51
CA ALA A 1086 140.52 -50.00 -67.45
C ALA A 1086 140.22 -48.48 -67.39
N ALA A 1087 139.42 -47.95 -68.31
CA ALA A 1087 138.79 -46.62 -68.20
C ALA A 1087 137.26 -46.69 -68.13
N LYS A 1088 136.75 -47.91 -68.00
CA LYS A 1088 135.37 -48.23 -67.64
C LYS A 1088 135.29 -49.14 -66.38
N LEU A 1089 136.38 -49.35 -65.62
CA LEU A 1089 136.63 -48.97 -64.19
C LEU A 1089 135.49 -48.07 -63.57
N VAL A 1090 134.46 -48.60 -62.87
CA VAL A 1090 134.29 -48.75 -61.38
C VAL A 1090 132.86 -49.35 -61.04
N GLY A 1091 132.77 -50.56 -60.41
CA GLY A 1091 131.57 -51.17 -59.69
C GLY A 1091 130.48 -52.07 -60.37
N ALA A 1092 130.33 -53.39 -59.97
CA ALA A 1092 129.13 -54.33 -59.96
C ALA A 1092 129.22 -55.81 -60.56
N PHE A 1093 130.30 -56.64 -60.49
CA PHE A 1093 130.45 -57.84 -61.42
C PHE A 1093 130.63 -59.29 -60.87
N TRP A 1094 130.40 -59.70 -59.61
CA TRP A 1094 130.75 -61.09 -59.20
C TRP A 1094 129.70 -62.09 -58.58
N LEU A 1095 128.34 -61.91 -58.55
CA LEU A 1095 127.34 -62.52 -57.58
C LEU A 1095 125.88 -63.18 -58.02
N SER A 1096 125.65 -63.85 -59.25
CA SER A 1096 124.86 -65.00 -60.09
C SER A 1096 125.50 -66.42 -61.23
N VAL A 1097 126.72 -66.91 -61.62
CA VAL A 1097 127.94 -68.28 -61.60
C VAL A 1097 128.16 -69.70 -60.27
N ALA A 1098 127.69 -70.22 -58.85
CA ALA A 1098 127.57 -71.63 -57.79
C ALA A 1098 126.24 -72.89 -57.26
N ARG A 1099 124.91 -73.57 -57.74
CA ARG A 1099 123.73 -74.58 -58.65
C ARG A 1099 123.65 -75.90 -57.89
N GLY A 1100 122.43 -76.38 -57.64
CA GLY A 1100 122.08 -77.60 -58.35
C GLY A 1100 122.14 -78.63 -57.29
N MET A 1101 121.48 -78.38 -56.15
CA MET A 1101 120.30 -79.22 -55.88
C MET A 1101 120.15 -80.32 -56.94
N ALA A 1102 120.78 -81.49 -56.73
CA ALA A 1102 120.25 -82.85 -56.95
C ALA A 1102 121.27 -84.02 -57.18
N GLN A 1103 122.51 -84.01 -56.65
CA GLN A 1103 123.31 -85.26 -56.54
C GLN A 1103 123.60 -85.82 -55.12
N ASP A 1104 123.42 -85.18 -53.94
CA ASP A 1104 123.95 -85.75 -52.66
C ASP A 1104 122.93 -86.10 -51.54
N TYR A 1105 121.63 -86.06 -51.80
CA TYR A 1105 120.80 -87.21 -51.41
C TYR A 1105 121.22 -88.57 -52.07
N VAL A 1106 122.15 -88.64 -53.06
CA VAL A 1106 122.97 -89.86 -53.32
C VAL A 1106 124.02 -90.11 -52.19
N ASP A 1107 124.37 -89.13 -51.33
CA ASP A 1107 125.15 -89.34 -50.09
C ASP A 1107 124.40 -89.40 -48.71
N CYS A 1108 123.12 -88.99 -48.55
CA CYS A 1108 122.18 -89.67 -47.60
C CYS A 1108 122.15 -91.24 -47.71
N TYR A 1109 122.93 -91.87 -48.63
CA TYR A 1109 122.78 -93.30 -49.00
C TYR A 1109 124.03 -94.12 -49.40
N HIS A 1110 125.26 -93.58 -49.54
CA HIS A 1110 126.49 -94.39 -49.27
C HIS A 1110 127.12 -94.15 -47.90
N GLY A 1111 126.35 -93.54 -46.97
CA GLY A 1111 126.73 -93.39 -45.56
C GLY A 1111 127.40 -92.06 -45.18
N ASN A 1112 127.10 -90.93 -45.85
CA ASN A 1112 127.57 -89.63 -45.35
C ASN A 1112 126.65 -89.04 -44.27
N LEU A 1113 126.88 -89.59 -43.08
CA LEU A 1113 126.34 -89.22 -41.78
C LEU A 1113 126.43 -87.71 -41.39
N GLU A 1114 127.20 -86.83 -42.04
CA GLU A 1114 127.26 -85.39 -41.63
C GLU A 1114 126.11 -84.50 -42.10
N LYS A 1115 125.37 -84.87 -43.16
CA LYS A 1115 124.08 -84.20 -43.46
C LYS A 1115 122.92 -84.77 -42.64
N CYS A 1116 123.15 -85.84 -41.87
CA CYS A 1116 122.21 -86.40 -40.92
C CYS A 1116 122.30 -85.83 -39.48
N ALA A 1117 123.15 -84.83 -39.20
CA ALA A 1117 123.44 -84.35 -37.83
C ALA A 1117 123.50 -82.83 -37.53
N VAL A 1118 122.51 -82.07 -38.01
CA VAL A 1118 121.91 -80.94 -37.26
C VAL A 1118 120.37 -81.14 -37.27
N ALA A 1119 119.89 -82.38 -37.10
CA ALA A 1119 119.53 -82.86 -35.77
C ALA A 1119 120.13 -82.09 -34.59
N ALA A 1120 119.26 -81.32 -33.93
CA ALA A 1120 119.03 -81.17 -32.50
C ALA A 1120 119.17 -79.70 -32.12
N GLY A 1121 118.05 -79.06 -31.78
CA GLY A 1121 117.92 -78.49 -30.45
C GLY A 1121 117.79 -76.97 -30.44
N GLU A 1122 116.69 -76.50 -29.85
CA GLU A 1122 116.70 -75.77 -28.56
C GLU A 1122 116.60 -74.22 -28.72
N PHE A 1123 115.54 -73.55 -28.22
CA PHE A 1123 115.49 -72.59 -27.07
C PHE A 1123 114.16 -71.71 -26.96
N ALA A 1124 113.12 -72.06 -26.14
CA ALA A 1124 112.41 -71.50 -24.92
C ALA A 1124 112.42 -69.98 -24.38
N LEU A 1125 111.28 -69.34 -23.88
CA LEU A 1125 110.86 -68.86 -22.46
C LEU A 1125 109.89 -67.56 -22.29
N ASP A 1126 108.67 -67.59 -21.63
CA ASP A 1126 107.96 -66.98 -20.39
C ASP A 1126 108.19 -65.58 -19.61
N ILE A 1127 107.16 -64.87 -18.94
CA ILE A 1127 106.89 -64.47 -17.45
C ILE A 1127 105.79 -63.28 -17.17
N ALA A 1128 104.64 -63.28 -16.36
CA ALA A 1128 104.16 -62.92 -14.90
C ALA A 1128 103.32 -61.59 -14.52
N THR A 1129 102.12 -61.49 -13.81
CA THR A 1129 101.57 -61.57 -12.36
C THR A 1129 100.86 -60.28 -11.71
N ALA A 1130 99.58 -60.21 -11.17
CA ALA A 1130 98.91 -60.35 -9.79
C ALA A 1130 98.70 -59.14 -8.74
N ARG A 1131 97.47 -58.77 -8.22
CA ARG A 1131 96.76 -58.97 -6.85
C ARG A 1131 96.14 -57.69 -6.14
N ALA A 1132 94.84 -57.60 -5.67
CA ALA A 1132 94.19 -57.88 -4.32
C ALA A 1132 93.17 -56.77 -3.82
N ALA A 1133 91.83 -57.00 -3.76
CA ALA A 1133 90.87 -57.24 -2.64
C ALA A 1133 90.96 -56.53 -1.22
N SER A 1134 89.97 -55.68 -0.86
CA SER A 1134 89.04 -55.74 0.33
C SER A 1134 89.57 -55.66 1.78
N LEU A 1135 89.65 -54.44 2.32
CA LEU A 1135 89.69 -54.11 3.76
C LEU A 1135 88.59 -53.04 4.06
N LEU A 1136 87.30 -53.40 4.04
CA LEU A 1136 86.35 -53.30 5.17
C LEU A 1136 86.55 -52.04 6.05
N ILE A 1137 85.57 -51.13 6.02
CA ILE A 1137 84.50 -51.07 7.04
C ILE A 1137 85.01 -51.50 8.40
N ALA A 1138 85.56 -50.53 9.10
CA ALA A 1138 85.23 -50.18 10.47
C ALA A 1138 86.45 -49.38 10.84
N LEU A 1139 86.30 -48.09 10.70
CA LEU A 1139 85.83 -47.25 11.77
C LEU A 1139 86.37 -45.94 11.25
N ARG A 1140 85.46 -45.13 10.75
CA ARG A 1140 84.92 -44.14 11.68
C ARG A 1140 86.02 -43.65 12.61
N ARG A 1141 86.63 -42.57 12.18
CA ARG A 1141 86.55 -41.27 12.84
C ARG A 1141 87.84 -40.64 12.42
N ALA A 1142 87.63 -39.64 11.60
CA ALA A 1142 87.79 -38.27 12.07
C ALA A 1142 88.94 -37.76 11.25
N ALA A 1143 88.58 -36.95 10.29
CA ALA A 1143 88.81 -35.51 10.33
C ALA A 1143 89.29 -35.22 8.93
N LYS A 1144 88.45 -34.62 8.13
CA LYS A 1144 88.46 -33.18 7.87
C LYS A 1144 87.88 -33.04 6.46
N ALA A 1145 86.64 -32.59 6.39
CA ALA A 1145 86.37 -31.25 5.90
C ALA A 1145 87.61 -30.57 5.29
N GLN A 1146 87.86 -30.85 4.04
CA GLN A 1146 88.29 -29.86 3.06
C GLN A 1146 88.26 -30.56 1.72
N THR A 1147 87.12 -30.47 1.04
CA THR A 1147 87.08 -30.25 -0.41
C THR A 1147 85.76 -29.59 -0.85
N LEU A 1148 85.07 -28.88 0.06
CA LEU A 1148 84.12 -27.81 -0.30
C LEU A 1148 84.45 -26.44 0.37
N ALA A 1149 85.62 -26.25 1.00
CA ALA A 1149 86.00 -24.91 1.47
C ALA A 1149 86.11 -23.96 0.26
N THR A 1150 85.42 -22.84 0.35
CA THR A 1150 85.55 -21.70 -0.55
C THR A 1150 86.56 -20.74 0.06
N ALA A 1151 87.33 -20.01 -0.76
CA ALA A 1151 88.02 -18.81 -0.27
C ALA A 1151 87.05 -17.91 0.52
N THR A 1152 87.60 -17.08 1.41
CA THR A 1152 86.81 -16.12 2.20
C THR A 1152 86.01 -15.23 1.25
N ASP A 1153 84.72 -15.07 1.53
CA ASP A 1153 83.76 -14.25 0.76
C ASP A 1153 83.35 -14.82 -0.62
N ALA A 1154 83.63 -16.10 -0.90
CA ALA A 1154 83.44 -16.68 -2.24
C ALA A 1154 82.24 -17.64 -2.37
N ALA A 1155 81.51 -17.95 -1.31
CA ALA A 1155 80.34 -18.86 -1.35
C ALA A 1155 79.05 -18.12 -1.74
N LEU A 1156 78.29 -18.72 -2.65
CA LEU A 1156 77.04 -18.16 -3.15
C LEU A 1156 75.94 -19.23 -3.29
N PHE A 1157 74.78 -18.97 -2.68
CA PHE A 1157 73.60 -19.83 -2.68
C PHE A 1157 72.49 -19.27 -3.57
N TRP A 1158 71.47 -20.08 -3.86
CA TRP A 1158 70.30 -19.60 -4.58
C TRP A 1158 69.03 -20.42 -4.31
N SER A 1159 67.87 -19.77 -4.32
CA SER A 1159 66.58 -20.48 -4.25
C SER A 1159 65.43 -19.66 -4.83
N GLY A 1160 64.48 -20.38 -5.43
CA GLY A 1160 63.28 -19.79 -6.00
C GLY A 1160 63.37 -19.58 -7.50
N THR A 1161 62.29 -19.01 -8.03
CA THR A 1161 62.05 -18.81 -9.45
C THR A 1161 61.63 -17.37 -9.69
N VAL A 1162 62.07 -16.76 -10.80
CA VAL A 1162 61.52 -15.52 -11.34
C VAL A 1162 60.81 -15.93 -12.63
N ASP A 1163 59.51 -15.66 -12.75
CA ASP A 1163 58.69 -16.04 -13.93
C ASP A 1163 58.70 -17.56 -14.22
N GLY A 1164 58.70 -18.36 -13.16
CA GLY A 1164 58.69 -19.83 -13.25
C GLY A 1164 60.01 -20.47 -13.66
N VAL A 1165 61.08 -19.69 -13.85
CA VAL A 1165 62.42 -20.21 -14.19
C VAL A 1165 63.30 -20.14 -12.95
N SER A 1166 63.97 -21.24 -12.62
CA SER A 1166 64.91 -21.26 -11.49
C SER A 1166 66.00 -20.19 -11.65
N VAL A 1167 66.31 -19.50 -10.56
CA VAL A 1167 67.36 -18.48 -10.53
C VAL A 1167 68.80 -19.04 -10.53
N GLN A 1168 68.98 -20.36 -10.72
CA GLN A 1168 70.26 -21.07 -10.68
C GLN A 1168 71.25 -20.53 -11.71
N THR A 1169 70.81 -20.36 -12.95
CA THR A 1169 71.67 -19.85 -14.02
C THR A 1169 72.09 -18.40 -13.76
N LEU A 1170 71.18 -17.55 -13.25
CA LEU A 1170 71.50 -16.18 -12.82
C LEU A 1170 72.48 -16.15 -11.63
N ALA A 1171 72.37 -17.09 -10.69
CA ALA A 1171 73.26 -17.21 -9.53
C ALA A 1171 74.66 -17.70 -9.92
N GLN A 1172 74.77 -18.69 -10.81
CA GLN A 1172 76.05 -19.12 -11.40
C GLN A 1172 76.73 -17.97 -12.19
N GLN A 1173 75.96 -17.12 -12.91
CA GLN A 1173 76.52 -15.91 -13.57
C GLN A 1173 76.97 -14.85 -12.55
N PHE A 1174 76.22 -14.67 -11.46
CA PHE A 1174 76.55 -13.72 -10.38
C PHE A 1174 77.79 -14.17 -9.58
N ALA A 1175 77.96 -15.48 -9.36
CA ALA A 1175 79.12 -16.06 -8.70
C ALA A 1175 80.40 -15.94 -9.54
N THR A 1176 80.33 -16.18 -10.87
CA THR A 1176 81.50 -16.03 -11.74
C THR A 1176 81.93 -14.56 -11.87
N ALA A 1177 81.02 -13.58 -11.86
CA ALA A 1177 81.39 -12.16 -12.01
C ALA A 1177 82.13 -11.55 -10.80
N ARG A 1178 82.12 -12.22 -9.63
CA ARG A 1178 82.71 -11.73 -8.36
C ARG A 1178 83.74 -12.69 -7.77
N GLY A 1179 84.37 -13.54 -8.60
CA GLY A 1179 85.37 -14.52 -8.15
C GLY A 1179 84.84 -15.58 -7.16
N GLY A 1180 83.53 -15.85 -7.09
CA GLY A 1180 82.92 -16.83 -6.18
C GLY A 1180 82.46 -18.11 -6.89
N THR A 1181 81.93 -19.06 -6.12
CA THR A 1181 81.42 -20.35 -6.61
C THR A 1181 80.08 -20.74 -5.96
N THR A 1182 79.21 -21.35 -6.75
CA THR A 1182 78.02 -22.08 -6.26
C THR A 1182 78.36 -23.53 -5.92
N LEU A 1183 77.50 -24.20 -5.14
CA LEU A 1183 77.67 -25.62 -4.80
C LEU A 1183 77.81 -26.50 -6.06
N GLU A 1184 77.00 -26.25 -7.10
CA GLU A 1184 77.05 -27.03 -8.34
C GLU A 1184 78.32 -26.76 -9.15
N MET A 1185 78.83 -25.52 -9.19
CA MET A 1185 80.08 -25.22 -9.88
C MET A 1185 81.28 -25.84 -9.18
N LEU A 1186 81.22 -25.94 -7.85
CA LEU A 1186 82.30 -26.48 -7.03
C LEU A 1186 82.36 -28.01 -7.07
N LEU A 1187 81.20 -28.68 -7.09
CA LEU A 1187 81.11 -30.13 -7.32
C LEU A 1187 81.55 -30.51 -8.74
N GLU A 1188 81.25 -29.69 -9.75
CA GLU A 1188 81.68 -29.90 -11.14
C GLU A 1188 83.19 -29.65 -11.32
N ALA A 1189 83.77 -28.65 -10.65
CA ALA A 1189 85.21 -28.39 -10.70
C ALA A 1189 86.05 -29.48 -10.00
N ARG A 1190 85.42 -30.28 -9.11
CA ARG A 1190 86.07 -31.35 -8.35
C ARG A 1190 85.71 -32.75 -8.83
N GLY A 1191 85.06 -32.88 -9.99
CA GLY A 1191 84.73 -34.17 -10.61
C GLY A 1191 83.77 -35.03 -9.80
N VAL A 1192 82.99 -34.43 -8.90
CA VAL A 1192 82.00 -35.13 -8.07
C VAL A 1192 80.66 -35.14 -8.80
N THR A 1193 80.23 -36.33 -9.23
CA THR A 1193 78.95 -36.51 -9.94
C THR A 1193 77.84 -36.78 -8.93
N MET A 1194 76.91 -35.82 -8.84
CA MET A 1194 75.73 -35.91 -7.97
C MET A 1194 74.55 -36.54 -8.75
N PRO A 1195 73.67 -37.32 -8.11
CA PRO A 1195 72.49 -37.86 -8.81
C PRO A 1195 71.63 -36.73 -9.39
N THR A 1196 70.84 -36.91 -10.46
CA THR A 1196 69.95 -35.83 -10.93
C THR A 1196 68.92 -35.51 -9.83
N TRP A 1197 68.84 -34.25 -9.36
CA TRP A 1197 67.85 -33.83 -8.35
C TRP A 1197 66.45 -34.32 -8.71
N GLY A 1198 65.90 -35.17 -7.84
CA GLY A 1198 64.61 -35.79 -8.03
C GLY A 1198 63.81 -35.70 -6.76
N GLN A 1199 62.88 -34.75 -6.67
CA GLN A 1199 62.11 -34.47 -5.44
C GLN A 1199 61.30 -35.68 -4.93
N ARG A 1200 61.09 -36.69 -5.81
CA ARG A 1200 60.43 -37.97 -5.52
C ARG A 1200 61.38 -39.17 -5.38
N ASP A 1201 62.69 -38.96 -5.43
CA ASP A 1201 63.71 -39.99 -5.23
C ASP A 1201 64.43 -39.72 -3.91
N ALA A 1202 64.03 -40.44 -2.87
CA ALA A 1202 64.51 -40.19 -1.51
C ALA A 1202 66.04 -40.28 -1.38
N ALA A 1203 66.71 -41.14 -2.14
CA ALA A 1203 68.18 -41.19 -2.17
C ALA A 1203 68.79 -39.96 -2.88
N SER A 1204 68.20 -39.49 -3.98
CA SER A 1204 68.59 -38.21 -4.59
C SER A 1204 68.37 -37.04 -3.62
N VAL A 1205 67.23 -36.94 -2.94
CA VAL A 1205 66.95 -35.81 -2.05
C VAL A 1205 67.91 -35.81 -0.86
N ALA A 1206 68.15 -36.97 -0.23
CA ALA A 1206 69.12 -37.09 0.84
C ALA A 1206 70.56 -36.75 0.40
N ALA A 1207 71.02 -37.24 -0.76
CA ALA A 1207 72.34 -36.89 -1.29
C ALA A 1207 72.50 -35.37 -1.57
N TRP A 1208 71.47 -34.70 -2.09
CA TRP A 1208 71.57 -33.26 -2.35
C TRP A 1208 71.42 -32.40 -1.09
N GLU A 1209 70.69 -32.85 -0.09
CA GLU A 1209 70.58 -32.12 1.18
C GLU A 1209 71.85 -32.22 2.02
N GLU A 1210 72.49 -33.39 2.03
CA GLU A 1210 73.79 -33.61 2.67
C GLU A 1210 74.91 -32.79 2.01
N ALA A 1211 74.97 -32.71 0.67
CA ALA A 1211 75.94 -31.87 -0.04
C ALA A 1211 75.75 -30.37 0.26
N SER A 1212 74.50 -29.91 0.32
CA SER A 1212 74.18 -28.51 0.61
C SER A 1212 74.47 -28.12 2.07
N ARG A 1213 74.33 -29.06 3.02
CA ARG A 1213 74.72 -28.85 4.44
C ARG A 1213 76.23 -28.75 4.61
N ALA A 1214 76.98 -29.66 3.98
CA ALA A 1214 78.45 -29.61 3.97
C ALA A 1214 78.98 -28.31 3.32
N PHE A 1215 78.39 -27.80 2.24
CA PHE A 1215 78.79 -26.51 1.62
C PHE A 1215 78.60 -25.32 2.57
N ALA A 1216 77.48 -25.26 3.30
CA ALA A 1216 77.18 -24.17 4.22
C ALA A 1216 78.09 -24.17 5.47
N ARG A 1217 78.46 -25.35 5.98
CA ARG A 1217 79.40 -25.46 7.11
C ARG A 1217 80.84 -25.13 6.73
N ALA A 1218 81.20 -25.23 5.45
CA ALA A 1218 82.54 -24.91 4.98
C ALA A 1218 82.73 -23.45 4.50
N ALA A 1219 81.70 -22.60 4.56
CA ALA A 1219 81.77 -21.21 4.11
C ALA A 1219 82.42 -20.30 5.16
N ARG A 1220 83.19 -19.27 4.75
CA ARG A 1220 83.86 -18.31 5.65
C ARG A 1220 83.72 -16.86 5.13
N GLY A 1221 83.66 -15.90 6.06
CA GLY A 1221 83.41 -14.48 5.79
C GLY A 1221 81.96 -14.18 5.39
N GLU A 1222 81.77 -13.26 4.44
CA GLU A 1222 80.49 -12.80 3.88
C GLU A 1222 79.94 -13.78 2.84
N VAL A 1223 78.71 -14.28 3.05
CA VAL A 1223 78.01 -15.19 2.14
C VAL A 1223 76.81 -14.51 1.49
N ARG A 1224 76.57 -14.75 0.19
CA ARG A 1224 75.39 -14.23 -0.53
C ARG A 1224 74.42 -15.32 -1.00
N ALA A 1225 73.14 -14.98 -1.11
CA ALA A 1225 72.11 -15.86 -1.65
C ALA A 1225 71.15 -15.15 -2.62
N VAL A 1226 71.12 -15.55 -3.89
CA VAL A 1226 70.20 -14.98 -4.89
C VAL A 1226 68.81 -15.60 -4.74
N MET A 1227 67.80 -14.80 -4.41
CA MET A 1227 66.42 -15.25 -4.16
C MET A 1227 65.48 -14.86 -5.29
N GLY A 1228 64.65 -15.81 -5.75
CA GLY A 1228 63.61 -15.58 -6.76
C GLY A 1228 62.34 -14.94 -6.20
N GLU A 1229 61.39 -14.57 -7.08
CA GLU A 1229 60.11 -13.97 -6.70
C GLU A 1229 59.21 -14.96 -5.95
N THR A 1230 59.44 -16.26 -6.19
CA THR A 1230 58.75 -17.36 -5.50
C THR A 1230 59.77 -18.36 -4.94
N VAL A 1231 60.10 -18.25 -3.66
CA VAL A 1231 61.00 -19.18 -2.95
C VAL A 1231 60.12 -20.18 -2.17
N PRO A 1232 60.24 -21.50 -2.44
CA PRO A 1232 59.41 -22.49 -1.76
C PRO A 1232 59.56 -22.45 -0.22
N PRO A 1233 58.43 -22.45 0.55
CA PRO A 1233 58.48 -22.23 1.99
C PRO A 1233 59.18 -23.34 2.80
N ASN A 1234 59.26 -24.56 2.25
CA ASN A 1234 59.99 -25.71 2.83
C ASN A 1234 61.16 -26.17 1.94
N GLY A 1235 61.79 -25.24 1.21
CA GLY A 1235 62.91 -25.56 0.30
C GLY A 1235 64.25 -25.77 1.01
N VAL A 1236 65.25 -26.30 0.30
CA VAL A 1236 66.58 -26.65 0.84
C VAL A 1236 67.28 -25.44 1.50
N TRP A 1237 67.09 -24.22 0.95
CA TRP A 1237 67.64 -22.98 1.50
C TRP A 1237 67.09 -22.66 2.91
N LYS A 1238 65.77 -22.67 3.09
CA LYS A 1238 65.15 -22.31 4.40
C LYS A 1238 65.30 -23.42 5.43
N ARG A 1239 65.33 -24.71 5.02
CA ARG A 1239 65.32 -25.85 5.97
C ARG A 1239 66.71 -26.35 6.36
N ILE A 1240 67.74 -26.14 5.53
CA ILE A 1240 69.05 -26.81 5.67
C ILE A 1240 70.21 -25.81 5.57
N GLU A 1241 70.28 -24.97 4.54
CA GLU A 1241 71.43 -24.08 4.30
C GLU A 1241 71.41 -22.84 5.21
N LEU A 1242 70.30 -22.09 5.30
CA LEU A 1242 70.22 -20.87 6.12
C LEU A 1242 70.45 -21.15 7.63
N PRO A 1243 69.82 -22.17 8.25
CA PRO A 1243 70.13 -22.51 9.64
C PRO A 1243 71.58 -23.01 9.84
N ALA A 1244 72.15 -23.84 8.95
CA ALA A 1244 73.55 -24.24 9.02
C ALA A 1244 74.54 -23.08 8.87
N LEU A 1245 74.22 -22.05 8.08
CA LEU A 1245 75.06 -20.85 7.90
C LEU A 1245 75.04 -19.94 9.15
N LYS A 1246 73.88 -19.76 9.80
CA LYS A 1246 73.77 -18.99 11.05
C LYS A 1246 74.46 -19.68 12.23
N ALA A 1247 74.57 -21.02 12.21
CA ALA A 1247 75.27 -21.79 13.22
C ALA A 1247 76.79 -21.93 12.98
N ASN A 1248 77.33 -21.34 11.90
CA ASN A 1248 78.74 -21.42 11.55
C ASN A 1248 79.49 -20.17 12.06
N PRO A 1249 80.42 -20.30 13.02
CA PRO A 1249 81.07 -19.14 13.63
C PRO A 1249 82.02 -18.40 12.69
N ASN A 1250 82.49 -19.05 11.60
CA ASN A 1250 83.39 -18.43 10.62
C ASN A 1250 82.65 -17.60 9.57
N VAL A 1251 81.31 -17.52 9.61
CA VAL A 1251 80.48 -16.65 8.77
C VAL A 1251 80.12 -15.41 9.57
N THR A 1252 80.61 -14.27 9.08
CA THR A 1252 80.46 -12.96 9.74
C THR A 1252 79.19 -12.24 9.26
N ARG A 1253 78.75 -12.50 8.01
CA ARG A 1253 77.60 -11.81 7.40
C ARG A 1253 76.92 -12.63 6.28
N ILE A 1254 75.60 -12.67 6.23
CA ILE A 1254 74.78 -13.30 5.18
C ILE A 1254 73.90 -12.24 4.49
N ILE A 1255 73.99 -12.13 3.16
CA ILE A 1255 73.24 -11.15 2.33
C ILE A 1255 72.35 -11.85 1.27
N GLU A 1256 71.04 -11.60 1.27
CA GLU A 1256 70.13 -12.01 0.20
C GLU A 1256 70.09 -10.97 -0.92
N VAL A 1257 70.18 -11.40 -2.17
CA VAL A 1257 70.08 -10.55 -3.37
C VAL A 1257 68.77 -10.91 -4.10
N ASP A 1258 67.85 -9.95 -4.26
CA ASP A 1258 66.64 -10.15 -5.06
C ASP A 1258 67.00 -10.31 -6.55
N ALA A 1259 66.67 -11.46 -7.12
CA ALA A 1259 67.03 -11.86 -8.49
C ALA A 1259 66.43 -10.96 -9.59
N ARG A 1260 65.31 -10.26 -9.32
CA ARG A 1260 64.66 -9.35 -10.28
C ARG A 1260 65.23 -7.93 -10.21
N THR A 1261 65.59 -7.44 -9.01
CA THR A 1261 65.98 -6.03 -8.82
C THR A 1261 67.45 -5.79 -8.52
N GLY A 1262 68.18 -6.82 -8.09
CA GLY A 1262 69.59 -6.75 -7.70
C GLY A 1262 69.85 -6.15 -6.31
N LYS A 1263 68.78 -5.81 -5.58
CA LYS A 1263 68.86 -5.23 -4.23
C LYS A 1263 69.39 -6.25 -3.25
N GLU A 1264 70.40 -5.85 -2.48
CA GLU A 1264 71.08 -6.67 -1.48
C GLU A 1264 70.53 -6.34 -0.08
N THR A 1265 70.20 -7.36 0.70
CA THR A 1265 69.67 -7.20 2.06
C THR A 1265 70.39 -8.15 3.02
N VAL A 1266 71.00 -7.57 4.05
CA VAL A 1266 71.73 -8.33 5.08
C VAL A 1266 70.69 -8.98 5.98
N ILE A 1267 70.71 -10.31 6.05
CA ILE A 1267 69.72 -11.09 6.81
C ILE A 1267 70.28 -11.77 8.06
N PHE A 1268 71.60 -11.71 8.23
CA PHE A 1268 72.32 -12.15 9.43
C PHE A 1268 73.72 -11.54 9.49
N GLU A 1269 74.09 -10.97 10.62
CA GLU A 1269 75.42 -10.43 10.91
C GLU A 1269 75.76 -10.83 12.36
N ARG A 1270 76.98 -11.28 12.61
CA ARG A 1270 77.45 -11.72 13.94
C ARG A 1270 78.05 -10.60 14.77
#